data_AF-A0A8C2TFP1-F1
#
_entry.id   AF-A0A8C2TFP1-F1
#
_cell.length_a   1.000
_cell.length_b   1.000
_cell.length_c   1.000
_cell.angle_alpha   90.00
_cell.angle_beta   90.00
_cell.angle_gamma   90.00
#
_symmetry.space_group_name_H-M   'P 1'
#
loop_
_entity.id
_entity.type
_entity.pdbx_description
1 polymer ?
#
loop_
_entity_poly.entity_id
_entity_poly.type
_entity_poly.pdbx_seq_one_letter_code
_entity_poly.pdbx_strand_id
1 'polypeptide(L)'
;MEDALPSGLLEVCLLVGVPREQLKSQLQDTQRKPRSLLPLHPEVLSVFVPPFINRDDVHSTNTSGSNFTRGKRRSFRKKKERPKLENAKTLNGEQKAPGTEDITVPKDIDLIGLPQLCFPGGLYITSEPREDHIHFLVFTDVCGNRTYGVVAQYYQPMQDGCIASNGQTQWESVRAGKKPGCFVPLAICVISRYPYFNALKDCLSCLLVQLRSFKDLDVDDHVKEFAAKLFLIPSPPPGPLHLVFNMKPLHIIIPSREDPDSPVIDLDLHLPLLCFKPEQVLQIITCILTERKMVFFSSDWALLTLVAECFMLYLHPLQWQHTFVPLLSRHMLDFVMAPTSFLMGCHADHFEEVSTEGEDLVLINIDDGNISYSKMVEEEPEIPDVPAQAAEAFKKRAESLHLHYDLELCHLRATTDLSELQMRRRAWQQKLNTEVQQMTLQLIVNIFREVKDHLNYEHRVFNSEEFLKTRAIGDQPFYGKVLETFMFHSFLKARLNRKMDAFARLELSTQSEEDRFNMMFRTPRRLTMEKMASKRLNSQNIINRRMVISMPNLQDIKLPESPTRKSSLRRIETGIAVEKPSKSVSTFKIPEIHFPLMSHCVHSYYTEFFNHLSKAINTLPPDNSALLARYFYLRGLISLMQGKLLNALSDFQNLDKTDLRIFPTELVRKIVETLPPSERFQADRKPELKRLISLVMEQQREVTKIDDHVKHFELPRTHMQLDDFVKRIQESGIVRDTDTIHRLFDALTVGQQKQIDPETFRDFYNYWKETEAEAQEVNLPPAVIEHLDKNECVYKLSCSVKTNYGVGKIALTQKRLFLLTEGGHPGYVHIAAFRDIEDVKNTTVAFLLLRIPTLRIETIYKKQVFEANLKTECDLWYLIVKEMWAGKKMADDHKDPQYIQQALTNVLLMDAVVGALQSSKAIYAASKLSYFDRMKSEVPMMIPKTTSETLKHKINPSAGETFPQAIDVLLYTPGHLEISERPDNAHPKLWCALNEGKVVVFDASTWAIQQHCFRMGRCKLTCMVMVEQSQVWIGSQDSIIYIINTHSMSCNKQLNDHRSAITDIVVEKKNGIPSEAYSSSLDGTVIAWNISTLKVNRAFQLPCQNLTSIKLHNDQLWCCTGSCIFVMSTYEFRLQMKIEHHLKDVCSHFFCFQLFPERNEVWASYSGSSDLYIWNTRDFSSTPQKIHLQDCSEITCMIQVKNQMWVGSRGTSQGKIKGKIYVISAEKKTVEKELFGHADTVKALCSAEDRYVLSGAGREEGKIAIWKVE
;
A
#
# COMPACT_ATOMS: atom_id res chain seq x y z
N MET A 1 -12.71 29.86 -6.49
CA MET A 1 -11.28 29.70 -6.14
C MET A 1 -11.05 29.57 -4.64
N GLU A 2 -11.92 30.14 -3.78
CA GLU A 2 -11.74 30.07 -2.31
C GLU A 2 -11.80 28.64 -1.74
N ASP A 3 -12.68 27.75 -2.24
CA ASP A 3 -12.78 26.33 -1.80
C ASP A 3 -11.65 25.41 -2.32
N ALA A 4 -10.54 25.97 -2.79
CA ALA A 4 -9.48 25.23 -3.50
C ALA A 4 -8.06 25.58 -3.08
N LEU A 5 -7.87 26.58 -2.22
CA LEU A 5 -6.54 26.91 -1.72
C LEU A 5 -6.09 25.83 -0.72
N PRO A 6 -4.81 25.46 -0.69
CA PRO A 6 -4.30 24.57 0.35
C PRO A 6 -4.60 25.20 1.71
N SER A 7 -5.20 24.42 2.62
CA SER A 7 -5.45 24.84 3.99
C SER A 7 -4.13 25.31 4.62
N GLY A 8 -4.10 26.55 5.10
CA GLY A 8 -3.03 27.01 5.98
C GLY A 8 -3.04 26.21 7.29
N LEU A 9 -2.10 26.50 8.19
CA LEU A 9 -2.08 25.88 9.51
C LEU A 9 -3.37 26.19 10.31
N LEU A 10 -4.04 27.30 9.99
CA LEU A 10 -5.26 27.79 10.61
C LEU A 10 -6.44 27.83 9.62
N GLU A 11 -7.57 27.23 10.01
CA GLU A 11 -8.87 27.42 9.37
C GLU A 11 -9.64 28.58 10.03
N VAL A 12 -9.76 28.54 11.36
CA VAL A 12 -10.52 29.54 12.15
C VAL A 12 -9.86 29.76 13.50
N CYS A 13 -9.80 31.02 13.96
CA CYS A 13 -9.46 31.39 15.34
C CYS A 13 -10.64 32.10 16.01
N LEU A 14 -10.95 31.74 17.26
CA LEU A 14 -12.13 32.21 17.98
C LEU A 14 -11.72 32.74 19.36
N LEU A 15 -12.28 33.88 19.76
CA LEU A 15 -12.24 34.38 21.13
C LEU A 15 -13.60 34.14 21.78
N VAL A 16 -13.62 33.38 22.88
CA VAL A 16 -14.82 32.94 23.60
C VAL A 16 -14.77 33.46 25.04
N GLY A 17 -15.92 33.87 25.57
CA GLY A 17 -16.03 34.36 26.94
C GLY A 17 -17.43 34.87 27.25
N VAL A 18 -17.54 35.72 28.27
CA VAL A 18 -18.85 36.28 28.69
C VAL A 18 -19.10 37.64 28.04
N PRO A 19 -20.28 37.89 27.46
CA PRO A 19 -20.65 39.22 26.99
C PRO A 19 -20.62 40.27 28.12
N ARG A 20 -20.07 41.45 27.83
CA ARG A 20 -19.98 42.56 28.80
C ARG A 20 -21.32 42.97 29.42
N GLU A 21 -22.45 42.70 28.75
CA GLU A 21 -23.79 42.99 29.29
C GLU A 21 -24.20 42.03 30.41
N GLN A 22 -23.94 40.73 30.25
CA GLN A 22 -24.21 39.70 31.29
C GLN A 22 -23.28 39.87 32.49
N LEU A 23 -22.04 40.30 32.23
CA LEU A 23 -21.07 40.63 33.25
C LEU A 23 -21.58 41.77 34.16
N LYS A 24 -22.17 42.81 33.56
CA LYS A 24 -22.71 43.97 34.29
C LYS A 24 -23.92 43.63 35.15
N SER A 25 -24.83 42.76 34.70
CA SER A 25 -26.00 42.35 35.50
C SER A 25 -25.60 41.55 36.74
N GLN A 26 -24.65 40.63 36.61
CA GLN A 26 -24.14 39.83 37.73
C GLN A 26 -23.42 40.67 38.78
N LEU A 27 -22.68 41.69 38.37
CA LEU A 27 -22.00 42.63 39.26
C LEU A 27 -22.98 43.52 40.04
N GLN A 28 -24.13 43.84 39.46
CA GLN A 28 -25.21 44.57 40.15
C GLN A 28 -25.93 43.69 41.19
N ASP A 29 -26.07 42.38 40.93
CA ASP A 29 -26.69 41.43 41.86
C ASP A 29 -25.75 41.01 43.01
N THR A 30 -24.43 40.94 42.79
CA THR A 30 -23.44 40.65 43.85
C THR A 30 -23.35 41.74 44.92
N GLN A 31 -23.75 42.98 44.61
CA GLN A 31 -23.90 44.03 45.62
C GLN A 31 -25.11 43.82 46.55
N ARG A 32 -26.05 42.91 46.22
CA ARG A 32 -27.29 42.69 46.99
C ARG A 32 -27.28 41.43 47.87
N LYS A 33 -26.54 40.36 47.55
CA LYS A 33 -26.33 39.18 48.41
C LYS A 33 -24.98 38.47 48.11
N PRO A 34 -24.14 38.16 49.13
CA PRO A 34 -22.87 37.47 48.92
C PRO A 34 -23.02 35.96 49.12
N ARG A 35 -23.68 35.23 48.21
CA ARG A 35 -23.59 33.76 48.14
C ARG A 35 -23.67 33.26 46.69
N SER A 36 -22.63 32.50 46.30
CA SER A 36 -22.39 31.76 45.05
C SER A 36 -22.73 32.47 43.74
N LEU A 37 -21.70 32.86 42.97
CA LEU A 37 -21.83 33.28 41.58
C LEU A 37 -22.42 32.13 40.75
N LEU A 38 -23.51 32.39 40.03
CA LEU A 38 -24.13 31.40 39.13
C LEU A 38 -23.21 31.14 37.91
N PRO A 39 -23.18 29.91 37.35
CA PRO A 39 -22.47 29.62 36.12
C PRO A 39 -22.99 30.50 34.98
N LEU A 40 -22.07 31.05 34.18
CA LEU A 40 -22.38 31.91 33.04
C LEU A 40 -22.33 31.11 31.75
N HIS A 41 -23.14 31.52 30.77
CA HIS A 41 -23.12 30.89 29.44
C HIS A 41 -21.99 31.51 28.59
N PRO A 42 -21.00 30.72 28.15
CA PRO A 42 -19.97 31.21 27.25
C PRO A 42 -20.56 31.52 25.87
N GLU A 43 -20.11 32.62 25.27
CA GLU A 43 -20.48 33.01 23.91
C GLU A 43 -19.21 33.32 23.09
N VAL A 44 -19.30 33.16 21.77
CA VAL A 44 -18.25 33.63 20.86
C VAL A 44 -18.24 35.16 20.84
N LEU A 45 -17.16 35.76 21.34
CA LEU A 45 -16.99 37.21 21.42
C LEU A 45 -16.53 37.79 20.08
N SER A 46 -15.54 37.12 19.46
CA SER A 46 -14.92 37.52 18.19
C SER A 46 -14.56 36.28 17.38
N VAL A 47 -14.82 36.34 16.06
CA VAL A 47 -14.41 35.32 15.08
C VAL A 47 -13.35 35.91 14.16
N PHE A 48 -12.23 35.22 14.03
CA PHE A 48 -11.10 35.60 13.18
C PHE A 48 -10.94 34.56 12.07
N VAL A 49 -11.48 34.88 10.89
CA VAL A 49 -11.41 34.03 9.69
C VAL A 49 -10.60 34.71 8.57
N PRO A 50 -9.89 33.93 7.74
CA PRO A 50 -9.29 34.45 6.51
C PRO A 50 -10.36 34.97 5.52
N PRO A 51 -10.02 35.89 4.60
CA PRO A 51 -8.73 36.57 4.45
C PRO A 51 -8.59 37.78 5.39
N PHE A 52 -7.45 37.90 6.05
CA PHE A 52 -7.15 38.97 7.00
C PHE A 52 -6.73 40.31 6.37
N ILE A 53 -6.72 40.39 5.03
CA ILE A 53 -6.31 41.55 4.23
C ILE A 53 -7.55 42.29 3.70
N ASN A 54 -7.55 43.62 3.76
CA ASN A 54 -8.64 44.45 3.24
C ASN A 54 -8.55 44.56 1.71
N ARG A 55 -9.67 44.33 1.00
CA ARG A 55 -9.72 44.37 -0.48
C ARG A 55 -9.72 45.80 -1.06
N ASP A 56 -9.98 46.81 -0.24
CA ASP A 56 -10.19 48.20 -0.69
C ASP A 56 -8.91 48.91 -1.17
N ASP A 57 -7.73 48.36 -0.89
CA ASP A 57 -6.44 48.96 -1.30
C ASP A 57 -5.88 48.38 -2.62
N VAL A 58 -6.59 47.44 -3.27
CA VAL A 58 -6.10 46.81 -4.53
C VAL A 58 -6.45 47.65 -5.77
N HIS A 59 -7.35 48.64 -5.64
CA HIS A 59 -7.82 49.48 -6.75
C HIS A 59 -7.65 50.98 -6.49
N SER A 60 -6.46 51.44 -6.10
CA SER A 60 -6.13 52.87 -6.05
C SER A 60 -5.07 53.27 -7.08
N THR A 61 -5.26 52.90 -8.34
CA THR A 61 -4.64 53.58 -9.50
C THR A 61 -5.62 53.56 -10.67
N ASN A 62 -6.67 54.38 -10.60
CA ASN A 62 -7.15 55.26 -11.69
C ASN A 62 -8.57 55.78 -11.43
N THR A 63 -8.71 57.10 -11.58
CA THR A 63 -9.93 57.92 -11.78
C THR A 63 -10.87 58.22 -10.59
N SER A 64 -11.30 59.49 -10.60
CA SER A 64 -11.91 60.33 -9.57
C SER A 64 -13.38 60.09 -9.26
N GLY A 65 -13.78 60.26 -7.99
CA GLY A 65 -15.13 60.69 -7.61
C GLY A 65 -15.66 60.15 -6.28
N SER A 66 -16.13 61.06 -5.42
CA SER A 66 -17.10 60.87 -4.31
C SER A 66 -16.59 60.35 -2.94
N ASN A 67 -16.65 61.25 -1.96
CA ASN A 67 -16.54 61.01 -0.52
C ASN A 67 -17.62 60.02 -0.01
N PHE A 68 -17.22 58.90 0.61
CA PHE A 68 -18.02 58.24 1.66
C PHE A 68 -17.13 57.59 2.75
N THR A 69 -17.35 58.12 3.95
CA THR A 69 -17.02 57.71 5.33
C THR A 69 -16.50 56.30 5.67
N ARG A 70 -15.35 56.30 6.38
CA ARG A 70 -14.87 55.49 7.55
C ARG A 70 -15.04 53.95 7.57
N GLY A 71 -13.91 53.28 7.81
CA GLY A 71 -13.68 51.83 7.76
C GLY A 71 -14.50 50.94 8.69
N LYS A 72 -14.77 49.72 8.20
CA LYS A 72 -15.42 48.62 8.93
C LYS A 72 -14.39 47.58 9.39
N ARG A 73 -14.38 47.28 10.68
CA ARG A 73 -13.66 46.17 11.32
C ARG A 73 -14.20 44.82 10.81
N ARG A 74 -13.32 43.88 10.42
CA ARG A 74 -13.66 42.50 10.00
C ARG A 74 -13.61 41.47 11.15
N SER A 75 -13.35 41.90 12.37
CA SER A 75 -13.74 41.17 13.59
C SER A 75 -15.18 41.56 13.90
N PHE A 76 -16.10 40.60 13.89
CA PHE A 76 -17.50 40.90 14.18
C PHE A 76 -17.83 40.46 15.61
N ARG A 77 -18.36 41.41 16.39
CA ARG A 77 -18.91 41.16 17.72
C ARG A 77 -20.42 40.95 17.56
N LYS A 78 -20.93 39.78 17.96
CA LYS A 78 -22.36 39.45 17.86
C LYS A 78 -23.16 40.49 18.69
N LYS A 79 -24.00 41.31 18.03
CA LYS A 79 -24.99 42.18 18.70
C LYS A 79 -26.33 41.46 18.68
N LYS A 80 -26.94 41.30 19.85
CA LYS A 80 -28.20 40.54 20.06
C LYS A 80 -29.37 41.18 19.31
N GLU A 81 -29.98 40.45 18.37
CA GLU A 81 -31.38 40.70 17.98
C GLU A 81 -32.30 40.18 19.08
N ARG A 82 -33.25 41.00 19.53
CA ARG A 82 -34.30 40.57 20.48
C ARG A 82 -35.34 39.75 19.72
N PRO A 83 -35.81 38.59 20.24
CA PRO A 83 -36.95 37.90 19.64
C PRO A 83 -38.20 38.78 19.83
N LYS A 84 -38.86 39.14 18.72
CA LYS A 84 -40.17 39.81 18.76
C LYS A 84 -41.24 38.75 18.99
N LEU A 85 -42.05 38.99 20.01
CA LEU A 85 -43.27 38.27 20.34
C LEU A 85 -44.26 38.35 19.16
N GLU A 86 -44.80 37.21 18.76
CA GLU A 86 -45.86 37.11 17.74
C GLU A 86 -47.08 37.93 18.13
N ASN A 87 -47.60 38.75 17.20
CA ASN A 87 -49.03 38.93 16.96
C ASN A 87 -49.35 39.79 15.72
N ALA A 88 -50.28 39.27 14.92
CA ALA A 88 -51.26 39.90 14.02
C ALA A 88 -50.85 40.57 12.67
N LYS A 89 -51.45 39.99 11.62
CA LYS A 89 -51.73 40.41 10.23
C LYS A 89 -51.78 41.93 9.91
N THR A 90 -51.16 42.34 8.79
CA THR A 90 -51.80 43.07 7.65
C THR A 90 -50.83 43.34 6.48
N LEU A 91 -51.42 43.61 5.30
CA LEU A 91 -50.86 43.65 3.94
C LEU A 91 -49.91 44.82 3.59
N ASN A 92 -49.07 44.53 2.59
CA ASN A 92 -48.48 45.37 1.52
C ASN A 92 -47.41 46.44 1.83
N GLY A 93 -46.28 46.30 1.12
CA GLY A 93 -45.32 47.37 0.86
C GLY A 93 -43.87 46.88 0.78
N GLU A 94 -43.41 46.50 -0.40
CA GLU A 94 -41.98 46.25 -0.66
C GLU A 94 -41.16 47.53 -0.45
N GLN A 95 -40.43 47.60 0.67
CA GLN A 95 -39.26 48.46 0.82
C GLN A 95 -38.06 47.59 1.22
N LYS A 96 -37.05 47.56 0.35
CA LYS A 96 -35.76 46.88 0.57
C LYS A 96 -35.09 47.41 1.85
N ALA A 97 -35.01 46.56 2.87
CA ALA A 97 -34.08 46.74 3.97
C ALA A 97 -32.63 46.54 3.47
N PRO A 98 -31.64 47.28 4.01
CA PRO A 98 -30.24 47.09 3.62
C PRO A 98 -29.78 45.71 4.08
N GLY A 99 -29.24 44.92 3.16
CA GLY A 99 -28.81 43.55 3.40
C GLY A 99 -27.79 43.45 4.53
N THR A 100 -28.10 42.60 5.52
CA THR A 100 -27.10 41.99 6.37
C THR A 100 -26.13 41.21 5.48
N GLU A 101 -24.85 41.62 5.48
CA GLU A 101 -23.77 40.89 4.82
C GLU A 101 -23.71 39.46 5.43
N ASP A 102 -24.10 38.45 4.66
CA ASP A 102 -23.92 37.03 5.00
C ASP A 102 -22.42 36.73 5.08
N ILE A 103 -21.92 36.42 6.28
CA ILE A 103 -20.52 36.02 6.48
C ILE A 103 -20.42 34.49 6.39
N THR A 104 -19.59 34.01 5.48
CA THR A 104 -19.24 32.60 5.26
C THR A 104 -18.31 32.07 6.37
N VAL A 105 -18.88 31.68 7.52
CA VAL A 105 -18.23 30.71 8.41
C VAL A 105 -18.16 29.38 7.65
N PRO A 106 -17.07 28.58 7.73
CA PRO A 106 -17.07 27.24 7.14
C PRO A 106 -18.33 26.49 7.55
N LYS A 107 -19.05 25.91 6.57
CA LYS A 107 -20.39 25.33 6.77
C LYS A 107 -20.44 24.21 7.83
N ASP A 108 -19.27 23.69 8.20
CA ASP A 108 -19.10 22.51 9.05
C ASP A 108 -18.75 22.84 10.52
N ILE A 109 -18.64 24.12 10.91
CA ILE A 109 -18.31 24.52 12.29
C ILE A 109 -19.56 25.00 13.02
N ASP A 110 -20.03 24.21 13.99
CA ASP A 110 -21.13 24.60 14.86
C ASP A 110 -20.69 25.65 15.91
N LEU A 111 -21.02 26.92 15.62
CA LEU A 111 -20.77 28.03 16.54
C LEU A 111 -21.70 28.06 17.76
N ILE A 112 -22.66 27.15 17.85
CA ILE A 112 -23.61 27.05 18.98
C ILE A 112 -23.03 26.16 20.08
N GLY A 113 -22.54 24.96 19.74
CA GLY A 113 -21.93 24.03 20.69
C GLY A 113 -20.49 24.38 21.10
N LEU A 114 -19.72 25.03 20.23
CA LEU A 114 -18.30 25.29 20.44
C LEU A 114 -17.96 26.06 21.73
N PRO A 115 -18.68 27.13 22.13
CA PRO A 115 -18.39 27.83 23.38
C PRO A 115 -18.42 26.92 24.62
N GLN A 116 -19.31 25.92 24.64
CA GLN A 116 -19.39 24.95 25.72
C GLN A 116 -18.18 24.01 25.73
N LEU A 117 -17.65 23.65 24.57
CA LEU A 117 -16.43 22.85 24.44
C LEU A 117 -15.16 23.65 24.78
N CYS A 118 -15.19 24.97 24.63
CA CYS A 118 -14.11 25.84 25.11
C CYS A 118 -14.09 25.99 26.64
N PHE A 119 -15.23 25.78 27.32
CA PHE A 119 -15.37 25.80 28.77
C PHE A 119 -16.16 24.56 29.24
N PRO A 120 -15.60 23.34 29.10
CA PRO A 120 -16.37 22.11 29.27
C PRO A 120 -16.86 21.89 30.72
N GLY A 121 -16.13 22.42 31.71
CA GLY A 121 -16.57 22.47 33.12
C GLY A 121 -17.52 23.62 33.47
N GLY A 122 -17.89 24.47 32.50
CA GLY A 122 -18.64 25.70 32.70
C GLY A 122 -17.75 26.93 32.95
N LEU A 123 -18.34 28.12 32.83
CA LEU A 123 -17.64 29.39 32.97
C LEU A 123 -17.96 30.05 34.32
N TYR A 124 -16.91 30.27 35.14
CA TYR A 124 -17.02 30.90 36.46
C TYR A 124 -16.07 32.09 36.62
N ILE A 125 -16.59 33.19 37.19
CA ILE A 125 -15.79 34.34 37.62
C ILE A 125 -15.11 33.99 38.95
N THR A 126 -13.81 34.29 39.06
CA THR A 126 -13.01 33.96 40.25
C THR A 126 -12.57 35.23 40.98
N SER A 127 -12.33 35.14 42.29
CA SER A 127 -11.78 36.24 43.08
C SER A 127 -10.25 36.38 42.96
N GLU A 128 -9.59 35.31 42.51
CA GLU A 128 -8.13 35.20 42.39
C GLU A 128 -7.77 34.69 40.98
N PRO A 129 -6.58 35.05 40.46
CA PRO A 129 -6.13 34.55 39.17
C PRO A 129 -5.90 33.04 39.28
N ARG A 130 -6.37 32.29 38.29
CA ARG A 130 -6.06 30.86 38.12
C ARG A 130 -5.00 30.68 37.03
N GLU A 131 -4.36 29.52 37.05
CA GLU A 131 -3.41 29.14 36.00
C GLU A 131 -4.09 29.05 34.63
N ASP A 132 -3.30 29.27 33.57
CA ASP A 132 -3.79 29.11 32.21
C ASP A 132 -3.92 27.62 31.90
N HIS A 133 -5.04 27.22 31.30
CA HIS A 133 -5.32 25.82 30.98
C HIS A 133 -5.39 25.64 29.47
N ILE A 134 -4.82 24.56 28.95
CA ILE A 134 -4.89 24.21 27.52
C ILE A 134 -5.48 22.82 27.38
N HIS A 135 -6.47 22.67 26.51
CA HIS A 135 -7.03 21.39 26.14
C HIS A 135 -7.27 21.31 24.63
N PHE A 136 -7.62 20.11 24.15
CA PHE A 136 -7.69 19.80 22.73
C PHE A 136 -9.08 19.31 22.36
N LEU A 137 -9.53 19.65 21.15
CA LEU A 137 -10.83 19.30 20.62
C LEU A 137 -10.67 18.55 19.30
N VAL A 138 -11.60 17.65 19.00
CA VAL A 138 -11.71 17.02 17.67
C VAL A 138 -13.18 17.07 17.26
N PHE A 139 -13.43 17.64 16.08
CA PHE A 139 -14.76 17.69 15.49
C PHE A 139 -14.83 16.70 14.33
N THR A 140 -15.88 15.90 14.31
CA THR A 140 -16.14 14.92 13.25
C THR A 140 -17.35 15.36 12.44
N ASP A 141 -17.20 15.50 11.12
CA ASP A 141 -18.30 15.85 10.21
C ASP A 141 -19.16 14.63 9.84
N VAL A 142 -20.26 14.86 9.10
CA VAL A 142 -21.18 13.80 8.64
C VAL A 142 -20.54 12.79 7.68
N CYS A 143 -19.40 13.13 7.09
CA CYS A 143 -18.62 12.27 6.21
C CYS A 143 -17.49 11.52 6.95
N GLY A 144 -17.37 11.70 8.27
CA GLY A 144 -16.29 11.12 9.08
C GLY A 144 -14.96 11.86 8.99
N ASN A 145 -14.88 13.03 8.33
CA ASN A 145 -13.66 13.83 8.34
C ASN A 145 -13.48 14.51 9.69
N ARG A 146 -12.22 14.62 10.12
CA ARG A 146 -11.85 15.24 11.39
C ARG A 146 -11.23 16.60 11.19
N THR A 147 -11.56 17.53 12.07
CA THR A 147 -10.86 18.81 12.26
C THR A 147 -10.45 18.94 13.72
N TYR A 148 -9.34 19.62 13.98
CA TYR A 148 -8.64 19.57 15.26
C TYR A 148 -8.57 20.97 15.86
N GLY A 149 -8.97 21.09 17.12
CA GLY A 149 -8.96 22.35 17.87
C GLY A 149 -7.96 22.33 19.02
N VAL A 150 -7.33 23.47 19.29
CA VAL A 150 -6.55 23.71 20.52
C VAL A 150 -7.13 24.93 21.22
N VAL A 151 -7.49 24.77 22.48
CA VAL A 151 -8.13 25.81 23.29
C VAL A 151 -7.18 26.23 24.40
N ALA A 152 -6.96 27.54 24.54
CA ALA A 152 -6.23 28.14 25.63
C ALA A 152 -7.17 29.00 26.48
N GLN A 153 -7.41 28.60 27.72
CA GLN A 153 -8.17 29.35 28.71
C GLN A 153 -7.22 30.17 29.58
N TYR A 154 -7.52 31.45 29.77
CA TYR A 154 -6.77 32.35 30.62
C TYR A 154 -7.70 33.32 31.36
N TYR A 155 -7.20 33.89 32.46
CA TYR A 155 -7.98 34.74 33.34
C TYR A 155 -7.55 36.20 33.21
N GLN A 156 -8.50 37.07 32.87
CA GLN A 156 -8.26 38.49 32.72
C GLN A 156 -8.76 39.27 33.95
N PRO A 157 -7.95 40.18 34.53
CA PRO A 157 -8.40 41.02 35.64
C PRO A 157 -9.44 42.05 35.18
N MET A 158 -10.53 42.20 35.92
CA MET A 158 -11.46 43.30 35.70
C MET A 158 -10.90 44.62 36.28
N GLN A 159 -10.92 45.69 35.48
CA GLN A 159 -10.56 47.03 35.95
C GLN A 159 -11.81 47.80 36.42
N ASP A 160 -11.78 48.24 37.68
CA ASP A 160 -12.77 49.17 38.26
C ASP A 160 -12.55 50.57 37.67
N GLY A 161 -13.41 51.00 36.74
CA GLY A 161 -13.54 52.40 36.35
C GLY A 161 -13.47 52.68 34.85
N CYS A 162 -14.63 52.74 34.20
CA CYS A 162 -14.99 53.68 33.12
C CYS A 162 -16.48 53.53 32.78
N ILE A 163 -17.36 54.04 33.65
CA ILE A 163 -18.70 54.48 33.25
C ILE A 163 -18.82 55.94 33.67
N ALA A 164 -18.55 56.85 32.74
CA ALA A 164 -19.07 58.21 32.80
C ALA A 164 -19.94 58.41 31.55
N SER A 165 -21.24 58.16 31.70
CA SER A 165 -22.25 58.71 30.80
C SER A 165 -22.48 60.17 31.22
N ASN A 166 -21.65 61.06 30.69
CA ASN A 166 -21.90 62.47 30.37
C ASN A 166 -20.55 63.21 30.39
N GLY A 167 -20.30 63.96 29.33
CA GLY A 167 -19.06 64.71 29.17
C GLY A 167 -18.91 65.77 30.24
N GLN A 168 -17.94 65.57 31.14
CA GLN A 168 -17.13 66.62 31.75
C GLN A 168 -15.89 65.99 32.39
N THR A 169 -14.72 66.45 31.93
CA THR A 169 -13.41 66.09 32.44
C THR A 169 -13.19 66.72 33.81
N GLN A 170 -12.92 65.91 34.83
CA GLN A 170 -12.21 66.37 36.02
C GLN A 170 -11.26 65.26 36.51
N TRP A 171 -9.96 65.51 36.32
CA TRP A 171 -8.88 64.79 36.97
C TRP A 171 -8.82 65.24 38.43
N GLU A 172 -8.77 64.31 39.40
CA GLU A 172 -7.78 64.34 40.49
C GLU A 172 -7.84 63.09 41.41
N SER A 173 -6.64 62.50 41.55
CA SER A 173 -6.04 61.85 42.74
C SER A 173 -6.63 60.58 43.38
N VAL A 174 -6.00 59.46 42.97
CA VAL A 174 -5.44 58.34 43.77
C VAL A 174 -5.87 58.26 45.25
N ARG A 175 -6.56 57.16 45.59
CA ARG A 175 -6.27 56.41 46.83
C ARG A 175 -5.78 55.01 46.47
N ALA A 176 -4.54 54.75 46.85
CA ALA A 176 -3.91 53.44 46.88
C ALA A 176 -4.71 52.49 47.80
N GLY A 177 -4.84 51.22 47.39
CA GLY A 177 -5.33 50.14 48.25
C GLY A 177 -6.67 49.50 47.88
N LYS A 178 -7.02 49.31 46.60
CA LYS A 178 -8.08 48.36 46.20
C LYS A 178 -7.48 47.22 45.39
N LYS A 179 -7.59 45.99 45.92
CA LYS A 179 -7.26 44.74 45.21
C LYS A 179 -8.05 44.69 43.89
N PRO A 180 -7.49 44.13 42.79
CA PRO A 180 -8.28 43.89 41.59
C PRO A 180 -9.50 43.03 41.95
N GLY A 181 -10.68 43.60 41.71
CA GLY A 181 -11.95 42.91 41.92
C GLY A 181 -12.18 41.96 40.77
N CYS A 182 -12.27 40.66 41.07
CA CYS A 182 -12.64 39.55 40.17
C CYS A 182 -11.87 39.37 38.83
N PHE A 183 -11.72 38.11 38.45
CA PHE A 183 -11.09 37.68 37.20
C PHE A 183 -12.11 36.96 36.34
N VAL A 184 -12.14 37.33 35.06
CA VAL A 184 -13.06 36.78 34.06
C VAL A 184 -12.28 35.81 33.18
N PRO A 185 -12.73 34.57 33.04
CA PRO A 185 -12.11 33.62 32.13
C PRO A 185 -12.44 33.95 30.67
N LEU A 186 -11.43 33.86 29.81
CA LEU A 186 -11.51 33.94 28.36
C LEU A 186 -10.84 32.71 27.76
N ALA A 187 -11.29 32.30 26.57
CA ALA A 187 -10.70 31.20 25.83
C ALA A 187 -10.39 31.60 24.39
N ILE A 188 -9.23 31.19 23.90
CA ILE A 188 -8.83 31.30 22.50
C ILE A 188 -8.81 29.91 21.91
N CYS A 189 -9.62 29.67 20.88
CA CYS A 189 -9.71 28.38 20.19
C CYS A 189 -9.16 28.52 18.76
N VAL A 190 -8.16 27.69 18.44
CA VAL A 190 -7.54 27.60 17.12
C VAL A 190 -7.95 26.28 16.48
N ILE A 191 -8.56 26.32 15.30
CA ILE A 191 -9.00 25.14 14.54
C ILE A 191 -8.10 24.94 13.32
N SER A 192 -7.64 23.71 13.13
CA SER A 192 -6.77 23.26 12.04
C SER A 192 -7.31 22.00 11.36
N ARG A 193 -6.97 21.81 10.09
CA ARG A 193 -7.30 20.60 9.31
C ARG A 193 -6.51 19.36 9.77
N TYR A 194 -5.34 19.55 10.39
CA TYR A 194 -4.44 18.49 10.81
C TYR A 194 -4.13 18.57 12.32
N PRO A 195 -3.80 17.44 12.98
CA PRO A 195 -3.63 17.36 14.43
C PRO A 195 -2.26 17.88 14.91
N TYR A 196 -1.93 19.15 14.62
CA TYR A 196 -0.70 19.81 15.10
C TYR A 196 -0.82 20.26 16.56
N PHE A 197 -1.16 19.34 17.47
CA PHE A 197 -1.51 19.65 18.86
C PHE A 197 -0.38 20.35 19.61
N ASN A 198 0.82 19.77 19.61
CA ASN A 198 1.98 20.34 20.32
C ASN A 198 2.40 21.69 19.70
N ALA A 199 2.47 21.78 18.37
CA ALA A 199 2.88 23.02 17.71
C ALA A 199 1.89 24.17 17.95
N LEU A 200 0.57 23.89 17.92
CA LEU A 200 -0.47 24.89 18.17
C LEU A 200 -0.57 25.25 19.66
N LYS A 201 -0.35 24.30 20.57
CA LYS A 201 -0.20 24.55 22.01
C LYS A 201 0.97 25.51 22.28
N ASP A 202 2.13 25.26 21.67
CA ASP A 202 3.29 26.14 21.80
C ASP A 202 2.99 27.55 21.23
N CYS A 203 2.27 27.63 20.10
CA CYS A 203 1.84 28.91 19.53
C CYS A 203 0.93 29.71 20.47
N LEU A 204 -0.09 29.06 21.05
CA LEU A 204 -1.00 29.68 22.01
C LEU A 204 -0.27 30.08 23.28
N SER A 205 0.67 29.26 23.76
CA SER A 205 1.49 29.58 24.93
C SER A 205 2.29 30.87 24.73
N CYS A 206 2.88 31.07 23.54
CA CYS A 206 3.54 32.33 23.19
C CYS A 206 2.57 33.53 23.18
N LEU A 207 1.35 33.34 22.67
CA LEU A 207 0.32 34.39 22.65
C LEU A 207 -0.12 34.78 24.06
N LEU A 208 -0.36 33.80 24.94
CA LEU A 208 -0.81 34.06 26.32
C LEU A 208 0.20 34.93 27.10
N VAL A 209 1.50 34.67 26.93
CA VAL A 209 2.57 35.49 27.53
C VAL A 209 2.48 36.94 27.05
N GLN A 210 2.16 37.17 25.78
CA GLN A 210 1.98 38.51 25.22
C GLN A 210 0.71 39.16 25.79
N LEU A 211 -0.43 38.47 25.80
CA LEU A 211 -1.72 39.00 26.25
C LEU A 211 -1.73 39.44 27.72
N ARG A 212 -0.95 38.78 28.59
CA ARG A 212 -0.79 39.18 30.01
C ARG A 212 -0.23 40.60 30.19
N SER A 213 0.42 41.18 29.17
CA SER A 213 1.04 42.50 29.23
C SER A 213 0.17 43.67 28.71
N PHE A 214 -0.99 43.39 28.11
CA PHE A 214 -1.81 44.39 27.41
C PHE A 214 -3.08 44.81 28.15
N LYS A 215 -3.64 45.99 27.78
CA LYS A 215 -4.92 46.51 28.28
C LYS A 215 -6.10 45.95 27.47
N ASP A 216 -7.27 45.97 28.09
CA ASP A 216 -8.56 45.40 27.67
C ASP A 216 -9.12 45.86 26.29
N LEU A 217 -8.49 46.86 25.65
CA LEU A 217 -8.90 47.42 24.36
C LEU A 217 -8.10 46.84 23.17
N ASP A 218 -6.96 46.19 23.43
CA ASP A 218 -6.00 45.77 22.39
C ASP A 218 -6.01 44.25 22.12
N VAL A 219 -6.73 43.46 22.93
CA VAL A 219 -6.74 41.98 22.86
C VAL A 219 -7.20 41.46 21.49
N ASP A 220 -8.31 41.98 20.95
CA ASP A 220 -8.84 41.56 19.66
C ASP A 220 -7.84 41.79 18.51
N ASP A 221 -7.10 42.90 18.54
CA ASP A 221 -6.12 43.23 17.49
C ASP A 221 -4.91 42.30 17.53
N HIS A 222 -4.44 41.92 18.73
CA HIS A 222 -3.33 40.97 18.89
C HIS A 222 -3.74 39.53 18.53
N VAL A 223 -4.94 39.10 18.91
CA VAL A 223 -5.47 37.77 18.51
C VAL A 223 -5.67 37.72 17.00
N LYS A 224 -6.09 38.82 16.37
CA LYS A 224 -6.18 38.93 14.92
C LYS A 224 -4.81 38.84 14.24
N GLU A 225 -3.80 39.53 14.75
CA GLU A 225 -2.42 39.45 14.26
C GLU A 225 -1.88 38.01 14.37
N PHE A 226 -2.08 37.38 15.52
CA PHE A 226 -1.74 35.97 15.74
C PHE A 226 -2.43 35.03 14.75
N ALA A 227 -3.75 35.13 14.60
CA ALA A 227 -4.53 34.30 13.70
C ALA A 227 -4.03 34.45 12.25
N ALA A 228 -3.78 35.69 11.85
CA ALA A 228 -3.33 35.98 10.50
C ALA A 228 -1.90 35.51 10.23
N LYS A 229 -1.04 35.47 11.26
CA LYS A 229 0.29 34.84 11.18
C LYS A 229 0.19 33.34 10.92
N LEU A 230 -0.67 32.63 11.66
CA LEU A 230 -0.85 31.18 11.51
C LEU A 230 -1.44 30.80 10.14
N PHE A 231 -2.34 31.63 9.59
CA PHE A 231 -2.92 31.39 8.26
C PHE A 231 -1.88 31.41 7.13
N LEU A 232 -0.84 32.26 7.24
CA LEU A 232 0.22 32.37 6.23
C LEU A 232 1.25 31.22 6.24
N ILE A 233 1.12 30.30 7.20
CA ILE A 233 2.02 29.15 7.34
C ILE A 233 1.38 27.95 6.63
N PRO A 234 2.01 27.38 5.59
CA PRO A 234 1.49 26.21 4.88
C PRO A 234 1.75 24.92 5.67
N SER A 235 0.94 23.89 5.43
CA SER A 235 1.24 22.53 5.90
C SER A 235 2.40 21.91 5.09
N PRO A 236 3.36 21.21 5.73
CA PRO A 236 4.42 20.51 5.01
C PRO A 236 3.90 19.39 4.10
N PRO A 237 4.46 19.22 2.89
CA PRO A 237 4.20 18.03 2.08
C PRO A 237 4.79 16.76 2.70
N PRO A 238 4.18 15.57 2.49
CA PRO A 238 4.69 14.31 3.01
C PRO A 238 6.14 14.02 2.60
N GLY A 239 6.96 13.59 3.56
CA GLY A 239 8.34 13.14 3.37
C GLY A 239 9.29 13.74 4.41
N PRO A 240 10.59 13.87 4.08
CA PRO A 240 11.63 14.20 5.06
C PRO A 240 11.69 15.68 5.46
N LEU A 241 10.77 16.54 4.99
CA LEU A 241 10.87 17.99 5.17
C LEU A 241 9.90 18.50 6.25
N HIS A 242 10.43 18.93 7.39
CA HIS A 242 9.70 19.69 8.41
C HIS A 242 9.79 21.19 8.16
N LEU A 243 8.77 21.94 8.57
CA LEU A 243 8.78 23.40 8.50
C LEU A 243 9.04 23.99 9.88
N VAL A 244 9.80 25.09 9.93
CA VAL A 244 10.12 25.79 11.19
C VAL A 244 9.81 27.26 11.04
N PHE A 245 9.12 27.86 12.00
CA PHE A 245 8.87 29.30 12.03
C PHE A 245 9.05 29.88 13.44
N ASN A 246 9.26 31.19 13.51
CA ASN A 246 9.53 31.89 14.76
C ASN A 246 8.23 32.42 15.38
N MET A 247 7.95 32.04 16.62
CA MET A 247 6.89 32.61 17.45
C MET A 247 7.48 32.95 18.83
N LYS A 248 8.05 34.15 18.96
CA LYS A 248 8.85 34.54 20.14
C LYS A 248 8.09 34.25 21.46
N PRO A 249 8.73 33.59 22.44
CA PRO A 249 10.15 33.21 22.48
C PRO A 249 10.52 31.85 21.83
N LEU A 250 9.57 31.11 21.24
CA LEU A 250 9.79 29.74 20.75
C LEU A 250 10.05 29.66 19.24
N HIS A 251 10.77 28.59 18.86
CA HIS A 251 10.84 28.09 17.49
C HIS A 251 9.88 26.90 17.34
N ILE A 252 8.84 27.12 16.54
CA ILE A 252 7.76 26.14 16.31
C ILE A 252 8.15 25.26 15.13
N ILE A 253 8.07 23.94 15.32
CA ILE A 253 8.31 22.94 14.28
C ILE A 253 6.97 22.35 13.88
N ILE A 254 6.68 22.34 12.58
CA ILE A 254 5.54 21.64 12.00
C ILE A 254 6.07 20.34 11.37
N PRO A 255 5.81 19.18 12.00
CA PRO A 255 6.27 17.89 11.50
C PRO A 255 5.56 17.53 10.19
N SER A 256 6.24 16.75 9.36
CA SER A 256 5.69 16.21 8.11
C SER A 256 5.32 14.75 8.30
N ARG A 257 4.36 14.29 7.48
CA ARG A 257 3.98 12.89 7.37
C ARG A 257 5.10 12.10 6.69
N GLU A 258 5.33 10.85 7.08
CA GLU A 258 6.37 10.02 6.45
C GLU A 258 6.08 9.75 4.96
N ASP A 259 4.81 9.51 4.63
CA ASP A 259 4.29 9.32 3.27
C ASP A 259 2.83 9.83 3.18
N PRO A 260 2.22 9.91 1.98
CA PRO A 260 0.87 10.46 1.81
C PRO A 260 -0.23 9.74 2.60
N ASP A 261 -0.06 8.45 2.88
CA ASP A 261 -1.01 7.59 3.58
C ASP A 261 -0.76 7.53 5.10
N SER A 262 0.33 8.13 5.57
CA SER A 262 0.70 8.15 6.99
C SER A 262 0.03 9.31 7.72
N PRO A 263 -0.34 9.13 9.01
CA PRO A 263 -0.92 10.20 9.81
C PRO A 263 0.13 11.26 10.15
N VAL A 264 -0.33 12.47 10.50
CA VAL A 264 0.51 13.48 11.16
C VAL A 264 0.64 13.09 12.63
N ILE A 265 1.86 13.10 13.16
CA ILE A 265 2.14 12.79 14.56
C ILE A 265 2.79 14.02 15.20
N ASP A 266 1.99 14.78 15.95
CA ASP A 266 2.44 15.94 16.73
C ASP A 266 1.92 15.87 18.17
N LEU A 267 2.08 14.69 18.77
CA LEU A 267 1.69 14.35 20.14
C LEU A 267 2.59 13.22 20.70
N ASP A 268 2.51 13.01 22.01
CA ASP A 268 3.36 12.06 22.71
C ASP A 268 2.70 10.67 22.75
N LEU A 269 3.17 9.74 21.93
CA LEU A 269 2.51 8.44 21.75
C LEU A 269 2.66 7.50 22.94
N HIS A 270 3.50 7.81 23.92
CA HIS A 270 3.68 6.98 25.10
C HIS A 270 2.63 7.24 26.20
N LEU A 271 1.75 8.24 26.05
CA LEU A 271 0.77 8.61 27.07
C LEU A 271 -0.14 7.44 27.51
N PRO A 272 -0.75 6.63 26.62
CA PRO A 272 -1.53 5.47 27.06
C PRO A 272 -0.72 4.45 27.87
N LEU A 273 0.56 4.29 27.58
CA LEU A 273 1.45 3.36 28.30
C LEU A 273 1.87 3.88 29.69
N LEU A 274 1.69 5.18 29.96
CA LEU A 274 1.82 5.75 31.29
C LEU A 274 0.53 5.61 32.11
N CYS A 275 -0.63 5.71 31.46
CA CYS A 275 -1.95 5.66 32.12
C CYS A 275 -2.46 4.22 32.34
N PHE A 276 -2.08 3.28 31.47
CA PHE A 276 -2.63 1.92 31.46
C PHE A 276 -1.52 0.87 31.43
N LYS A 277 -1.78 -0.29 32.06
CA LYS A 277 -0.96 -1.48 31.89
C LYS A 277 -1.09 -2.02 30.47
N PRO A 278 -0.07 -2.75 29.94
CA PRO A 278 -0.13 -3.34 28.61
C PRO A 278 -1.39 -4.19 28.35
N GLU A 279 -1.90 -4.90 29.36
CA GLU A 279 -3.16 -5.66 29.31
C GLU A 279 -4.36 -4.76 28.99
N GLN A 280 -4.48 -3.64 29.68
CA GLN A 280 -5.58 -2.70 29.54
C GLN A 280 -5.49 -1.97 28.19
N VAL A 281 -4.28 -1.63 27.74
CA VAL A 281 -4.05 -1.09 26.38
C VAL A 281 -4.54 -2.07 25.32
N LEU A 282 -4.23 -3.37 25.45
CA LEU A 282 -4.72 -4.40 24.54
C LEU A 282 -6.25 -4.55 24.60
N GLN A 283 -6.85 -4.51 25.78
CA GLN A 283 -8.31 -4.56 25.95
C GLN A 283 -9.00 -3.38 25.27
N ILE A 284 -8.47 -2.15 25.43
CA ILE A 284 -8.98 -0.94 24.75
C ILE A 284 -8.83 -1.09 23.24
N ILE A 285 -7.68 -1.56 22.75
CA ILE A 285 -7.48 -1.83 21.31
C ILE A 285 -8.51 -2.85 20.82
N THR A 286 -8.83 -3.91 21.57
CA THR A 286 -9.88 -4.85 21.18
C THR A 286 -11.26 -4.20 21.12
N CYS A 287 -11.61 -3.36 22.09
CA CYS A 287 -12.86 -2.62 22.08
C CYS A 287 -13.00 -1.77 20.81
N ILE A 288 -11.91 -1.14 20.38
CA ILE A 288 -11.89 -0.34 19.15
C ILE A 288 -11.95 -1.24 17.90
N LEU A 289 -11.18 -2.34 17.86
CA LEU A 289 -11.20 -3.29 16.74
C LEU A 289 -12.55 -4.02 16.59
N THR A 290 -13.33 -4.11 17.66
CA THR A 290 -14.70 -4.67 17.67
C THR A 290 -15.79 -3.61 17.63
N GLU A 291 -15.42 -2.35 17.36
CA GLU A 291 -16.32 -1.20 17.20
C GLU A 291 -17.33 -1.03 18.35
N ARG A 292 -16.85 -1.05 19.61
CA ARG A 292 -17.69 -0.84 20.80
C ARG A 292 -18.04 0.64 21.02
N LYS A 293 -19.07 0.90 21.85
CA LYS A 293 -19.39 2.24 22.38
C LYS A 293 -18.47 2.53 23.56
N MET A 294 -17.59 3.51 23.43
CA MET A 294 -16.52 3.75 24.38
C MET A 294 -16.58 5.18 24.92
N VAL A 295 -16.49 5.32 26.24
CA VAL A 295 -16.41 6.63 26.92
C VAL A 295 -15.16 6.67 27.78
N PHE A 296 -14.25 7.59 27.46
CA PHE A 296 -13.05 7.88 28.24
C PHE A 296 -13.36 8.92 29.33
N PHE A 297 -12.80 8.74 30.52
CA PHE A 297 -12.96 9.64 31.67
C PHE A 297 -11.60 10.08 32.20
N SER A 298 -11.51 11.36 32.56
CA SER A 298 -10.33 11.96 33.16
C SER A 298 -10.74 13.26 33.84
N SER A 299 -10.06 13.60 34.94
CA SER A 299 -10.13 14.93 35.56
C SER A 299 -9.32 15.98 34.78
N ASP A 300 -8.37 15.55 33.94
CA ASP A 300 -7.65 16.39 32.99
C ASP A 300 -8.27 16.31 31.58
N TRP A 301 -8.87 17.42 31.15
CA TRP A 301 -9.46 17.60 29.82
C TRP A 301 -8.47 17.44 28.67
N ALA A 302 -7.20 17.81 28.87
CA ALA A 302 -6.17 17.68 27.85
C ALA A 302 -5.86 16.20 27.60
N LEU A 303 -5.81 15.40 28.67
CA LEU A 303 -5.44 13.99 28.63
C LEU A 303 -6.48 13.16 27.85
N LEU A 304 -7.78 13.47 27.97
CA LEU A 304 -8.86 12.80 27.22
C LEU A 304 -8.56 12.73 25.72
N THR A 305 -8.33 13.89 25.11
CA THR A 305 -8.10 14.00 23.66
C THR A 305 -6.78 13.40 23.24
N LEU A 306 -5.70 13.62 24.02
CA LEU A 306 -4.38 13.09 23.68
C LEU A 306 -4.33 11.56 23.74
N VAL A 307 -4.89 10.95 24.78
CA VAL A 307 -4.93 9.48 24.94
C VAL A 307 -5.83 8.86 23.88
N ALA A 308 -7.01 9.42 23.63
CA ALA A 308 -7.93 8.93 22.59
C ALA A 308 -7.29 8.96 21.19
N GLU A 309 -6.58 10.04 20.83
CA GLU A 309 -5.85 10.14 19.56
C GLU A 309 -4.65 9.19 19.49
N CYS A 310 -3.94 8.91 20.59
CA CYS A 310 -2.89 7.89 20.60
C CYS A 310 -3.44 6.53 20.17
N PHE A 311 -4.61 6.12 20.66
CA PHE A 311 -5.23 4.86 20.26
C PHE A 311 -5.62 4.84 18.77
N MET A 312 -6.06 5.97 18.21
CA MET A 312 -6.30 6.08 16.76
C MET A 312 -5.01 5.88 15.95
N LEU A 313 -3.88 6.42 16.44
CA LEU A 313 -2.57 6.26 15.80
C LEU A 313 -1.99 4.85 15.96
N TYR A 314 -2.28 4.15 17.07
CA TYR A 314 -1.84 2.78 17.30
C TYR A 314 -2.43 1.77 16.30
N LEU A 315 -3.62 2.07 15.78
CA LEU A 315 -4.35 1.20 14.84
C LEU A 315 -3.88 1.34 13.39
N HIS A 316 -3.02 2.32 13.07
CA HIS A 316 -2.56 2.55 11.70
C HIS A 316 -2.01 1.26 11.06
N PRO A 317 -2.41 0.91 9.82
CA PRO A 317 -3.18 1.70 8.85
C PRO A 317 -4.71 1.51 8.90
N LEU A 318 -5.26 0.87 9.93
CA LEU A 318 -6.71 0.79 10.11
C LEU A 318 -7.28 2.18 10.42
N GLN A 319 -8.52 2.42 10.00
CA GLN A 319 -9.19 3.70 10.17
C GLN A 319 -10.53 3.51 10.86
N TRP A 320 -10.73 4.20 11.98
CA TRP A 320 -12.01 4.27 12.69
C TRP A 320 -13.05 5.01 11.83
N GLN A 321 -14.19 4.35 11.60
CA GLN A 321 -15.24 4.82 10.68
C GLN A 321 -16.41 5.52 11.39
N HIS A 322 -16.44 5.50 12.72
CA HIS A 322 -17.57 5.99 13.52
C HIS A 322 -17.30 7.35 14.16
N THR A 323 -18.29 7.89 14.88
CA THR A 323 -18.18 9.15 15.61
C THR A 323 -17.00 9.12 16.58
N PHE A 324 -16.16 10.15 16.52
CA PHE A 324 -15.00 10.35 17.39
C PHE A 324 -15.04 11.77 17.96
N VAL A 325 -15.39 11.88 19.25
CA VAL A 325 -15.55 13.17 19.96
C VAL A 325 -14.95 13.02 21.36
N PRO A 326 -13.61 13.11 21.48
CA PRO A 326 -12.91 12.73 22.70
C PRO A 326 -13.14 13.69 23.89
N LEU A 327 -13.91 14.76 23.71
CA LEU A 327 -14.27 15.70 24.76
C LEU A 327 -15.71 16.20 24.57
N LEU A 328 -16.56 15.90 25.54
CA LEU A 328 -17.92 16.39 25.68
C LEU A 328 -18.01 17.39 26.83
N SER A 329 -18.83 18.42 26.63
CA SER A 329 -19.27 19.29 27.74
C SER A 329 -20.45 18.66 28.47
N ARG A 330 -20.75 19.15 29.67
CA ARG A 330 -21.93 18.71 30.45
C ARG A 330 -23.25 18.79 29.66
N HIS A 331 -23.40 19.79 28.79
CA HIS A 331 -24.62 19.99 27.99
C HIS A 331 -24.75 19.03 26.80
N MET A 332 -23.75 18.18 26.59
CA MET A 332 -23.63 17.27 25.45
C MET A 332 -23.58 15.80 25.88
N LEU A 333 -23.85 15.51 27.16
CA LEU A 333 -23.82 14.14 27.69
C LEU A 333 -24.86 13.24 27.03
N ASP A 334 -26.01 13.77 26.59
CA ASP A 334 -27.04 13.04 25.85
C ASP A 334 -26.50 12.30 24.60
N PHE A 335 -25.36 12.75 24.02
CA PHE A 335 -24.75 12.07 22.88
C PHE A 335 -24.22 10.66 23.21
N VAL A 336 -23.94 10.35 24.48
CA VAL A 336 -23.52 8.98 24.87
C VAL A 336 -24.66 7.97 24.71
N MET A 337 -25.90 8.42 24.50
CA MET A 337 -27.06 7.58 24.18
C MET A 337 -27.16 7.23 22.69
N ALA A 338 -26.16 7.59 21.88
CA ALA A 338 -26.17 7.29 20.46
C ALA A 338 -26.28 5.76 20.21
N PRO A 339 -27.11 5.33 19.24
CA PRO A 339 -27.33 3.92 18.97
C PRO A 339 -26.14 3.26 18.26
N THR A 340 -25.36 4.05 17.51
CA THR A 340 -24.18 3.60 16.76
C THR A 340 -22.93 3.53 17.64
N SER A 341 -21.91 2.82 17.20
CA SER A 341 -20.58 2.84 17.83
C SER A 341 -20.02 4.26 17.87
N PHE A 342 -19.25 4.57 18.90
CA PHE A 342 -18.58 5.86 19.05
C PHE A 342 -17.42 5.75 20.03
N LEU A 343 -16.52 6.71 19.95
CA LEU A 343 -15.54 6.98 20.99
C LEU A 343 -15.73 8.43 21.46
N MET A 344 -16.15 8.58 22.71
CA MET A 344 -16.40 9.86 23.36
C MET A 344 -15.54 10.02 24.61
N GLY A 345 -15.42 11.24 25.13
CA GLY A 345 -14.75 11.47 26.41
C GLY A 345 -15.48 12.50 27.28
N CYS A 346 -15.48 12.27 28.59
CA CYS A 346 -16.20 13.05 29.58
C CYS A 346 -15.30 13.37 30.77
N HIS A 347 -15.65 14.41 31.53
CA HIS A 347 -15.01 14.63 32.84
C HIS A 347 -15.29 13.45 33.78
N ALA A 348 -14.35 13.14 34.66
CA ALA A 348 -14.53 12.13 35.70
C ALA A 348 -15.77 12.39 36.60
N ASP A 349 -16.14 13.65 36.83
CA ASP A 349 -17.33 14.01 37.62
C ASP A 349 -18.65 13.50 37.01
N HIS A 350 -18.67 13.18 35.72
CA HIS A 350 -19.85 12.67 35.02
C HIS A 350 -19.90 11.14 34.96
N PHE A 351 -18.95 10.45 35.60
CA PHE A 351 -18.87 8.98 35.55
C PHE A 351 -20.15 8.31 36.03
N GLU A 352 -20.69 8.69 37.20
CA GLU A 352 -21.90 8.07 37.73
C GLU A 352 -23.11 8.28 36.80
N GLU A 353 -23.34 9.52 36.36
CA GLU A 353 -24.41 9.91 35.43
C GLU A 353 -24.37 9.06 34.15
N VAL A 354 -23.21 9.01 33.48
CA VAL A 354 -23.02 8.24 32.23
C VAL A 354 -23.12 6.73 32.49
N SER A 355 -22.60 6.23 33.61
CA SER A 355 -22.64 4.79 33.95
C SER A 355 -24.06 4.28 34.24
N THR A 356 -24.97 5.16 34.66
CA THR A 356 -26.35 4.81 34.97
C THR A 356 -27.29 4.96 33.78
N GLU A 357 -27.05 5.94 32.93
CA GLU A 357 -27.98 6.26 31.83
C GLU A 357 -27.61 5.56 30.51
N GLY A 358 -26.33 5.24 30.29
CA GLY A 358 -25.87 4.68 29.02
C GLY A 358 -25.95 3.16 28.96
N GLU A 359 -26.43 2.62 27.84
CA GLU A 359 -26.49 1.17 27.57
C GLU A 359 -25.27 0.68 26.78
N ASP A 360 -24.75 -0.51 27.11
CA ASP A 360 -23.62 -1.19 26.44
C ASP A 360 -22.33 -0.35 26.33
N LEU A 361 -22.10 0.54 27.30
CA LEU A 361 -20.92 1.40 27.32
C LEU A 361 -19.69 0.70 27.95
N VAL A 362 -18.56 0.82 27.25
CA VAL A 362 -17.23 0.56 27.82
C VAL A 362 -16.71 1.86 28.44
N LEU A 363 -16.58 1.87 29.75
CA LEU A 363 -16.20 3.04 30.55
C LEU A 363 -14.71 2.94 30.92
N ILE A 364 -13.90 3.87 30.42
CA ILE A 364 -12.44 3.83 30.53
C ILE A 364 -11.98 5.02 31.37
N ASN A 365 -11.57 4.78 32.60
CA ASN A 365 -11.00 5.80 33.48
C ASN A 365 -9.48 5.89 33.25
N ILE A 366 -9.02 7.01 32.70
CA ILE A 366 -7.60 7.26 32.41
C ILE A 366 -6.80 7.53 33.68
N ASP A 367 -7.41 8.19 34.67
CA ASP A 367 -6.72 8.61 35.91
C ASP A 367 -6.33 7.40 36.76
N ASP A 368 -7.23 6.41 36.87
CA ASP A 368 -7.00 5.18 37.63
C ASP A 368 -6.50 4.01 36.76
N GLY A 369 -6.48 4.20 35.44
CA GLY A 369 -6.15 3.15 34.47
C GLY A 369 -7.15 1.99 34.44
N ASN A 370 -8.41 2.20 34.84
CA ASN A 370 -9.40 1.14 35.00
C ASN A 370 -10.43 1.09 33.86
N ILE A 371 -10.89 -0.12 33.52
CA ILE A 371 -11.92 -0.36 32.49
C ILE A 371 -13.11 -1.02 33.18
N SER A 372 -14.30 -0.47 32.98
CA SER A 372 -15.56 -0.93 33.58
C SER A 372 -16.69 -0.87 32.56
N TYR A 373 -17.87 -1.36 32.93
CA TYR A 373 -19.04 -1.45 32.05
C TYR A 373 -20.27 -0.85 32.73
N SER A 374 -21.22 -0.37 31.93
CA SER A 374 -22.51 0.10 32.45
C SER A 374 -23.29 -1.03 33.15
N LYS A 375 -24.04 -0.69 34.21
CA LYS A 375 -24.60 -1.60 35.23
C LYS A 375 -25.78 -2.49 34.78
N MET A 376 -26.23 -2.41 33.52
CA MET A 376 -27.52 -2.97 33.08
C MET A 376 -27.47 -4.36 32.41
N VAL A 377 -26.31 -5.01 32.29
CA VAL A 377 -26.25 -6.36 31.69
C VAL A 377 -26.14 -7.42 32.78
N GLU A 378 -27.13 -8.32 32.87
CA GLU A 378 -27.12 -9.48 33.79
C GLU A 378 -25.96 -10.47 33.48
N GLU A 379 -25.30 -10.31 32.33
CA GLU A 379 -24.07 -10.99 31.91
C GLU A 379 -23.01 -9.95 31.53
N GLU A 380 -21.79 -10.00 32.08
CA GLU A 380 -20.73 -9.07 31.68
C GLU A 380 -20.52 -9.11 30.15
N PRO A 381 -20.42 -7.97 29.45
CA PRO A 381 -20.17 -7.96 28.03
C PRO A 381 -18.85 -8.67 27.73
N GLU A 382 -18.92 -9.85 27.12
CA GLU A 382 -17.77 -10.71 26.87
C GLU A 382 -16.87 -10.08 25.78
N ILE A 383 -15.98 -9.17 26.19
CA ILE A 383 -14.97 -8.60 25.31
C ILE A 383 -13.89 -9.67 25.11
N PRO A 384 -13.71 -10.17 23.89
CA PRO A 384 -12.73 -11.21 23.65
C PRO A 384 -11.31 -10.66 23.80
N ASP A 385 -10.36 -11.51 24.16
CA ASP A 385 -8.96 -11.13 24.23
C ASP A 385 -8.34 -10.99 22.81
N VAL A 386 -7.31 -10.14 22.70
CA VAL A 386 -6.44 -10.12 21.51
C VAL A 386 -5.81 -11.50 21.33
N PRO A 387 -5.60 -11.99 20.10
CA PRO A 387 -4.94 -13.26 19.86
C PRO A 387 -3.67 -13.46 20.69
N ALA A 388 -3.58 -14.56 21.44
CA ALA A 388 -2.64 -14.71 22.55
C ALA A 388 -1.17 -14.49 22.15
N GLN A 389 -0.77 -14.96 20.97
CA GLN A 389 0.59 -14.78 20.46
C GLN A 389 0.91 -13.32 20.14
N ALA A 390 -0.06 -12.58 19.60
CA ALA A 390 0.11 -11.17 19.27
C ALA A 390 0.15 -10.32 20.56
N ALA A 391 -0.70 -10.65 21.54
CA ALA A 391 -0.71 -10.04 22.86
C ALA A 391 0.63 -10.19 23.60
N GLU A 392 1.17 -11.41 23.67
CA GLU A 392 2.44 -11.68 24.37
C GLU A 392 3.63 -10.94 23.73
N ALA A 393 3.67 -10.91 22.39
CA ALA A 393 4.69 -10.17 21.66
C ALA A 393 4.62 -8.66 21.93
N PHE A 394 3.42 -8.11 22.07
CA PHE A 394 3.21 -6.71 22.42
C PHE A 394 3.67 -6.42 23.85
N LYS A 395 3.23 -7.21 24.84
CA LYS A 395 3.60 -7.03 26.26
C LYS A 395 5.12 -7.04 26.45
N LYS A 396 5.81 -8.03 25.89
CA LYS A 396 7.27 -8.13 25.96
C LYS A 396 7.99 -6.91 25.37
N ARG A 397 7.45 -6.32 24.29
CA ARG A 397 8.03 -5.10 23.70
C ARG A 397 7.71 -3.88 24.54
N ALA A 398 6.49 -3.76 25.07
CA ALA A 398 6.09 -2.67 25.93
C ALA A 398 6.98 -2.58 27.19
N GLU A 399 7.33 -3.73 27.79
CA GLU A 399 8.25 -3.82 28.93
C GLU A 399 9.67 -3.32 28.63
N SER A 400 10.08 -3.33 27.35
CA SER A 400 11.42 -2.88 26.94
C SER A 400 11.51 -1.37 26.62
N LEU A 401 10.39 -0.65 26.63
CA LEU A 401 10.34 0.77 26.32
C LEU A 401 10.85 1.61 27.50
N HIS A 402 11.66 2.62 27.20
CA HIS A 402 12.13 3.59 28.18
C HIS A 402 11.16 4.77 28.20
N LEU A 403 10.13 4.68 29.05
CA LEU A 403 9.04 5.67 29.09
C LEU A 403 9.39 6.96 29.86
N HIS A 404 10.44 6.94 30.69
CA HIS A 404 10.78 8.04 31.58
C HIS A 404 12.05 8.76 31.15
N TYR A 405 11.89 9.96 30.57
CA TYR A 405 13.00 10.81 30.11
C TYR A 405 14.03 11.11 31.20
N ASP A 406 13.58 11.44 32.41
CA ASP A 406 14.48 11.83 33.51
C ASP A 406 15.39 10.67 33.97
N LEU A 407 14.94 9.42 33.87
CA LEU A 407 15.77 8.25 34.19
C LEU A 407 16.94 8.11 33.21
N GLU A 408 16.73 8.40 31.92
CA GLU A 408 17.80 8.39 30.90
C GLU A 408 18.81 9.53 31.09
N LEU A 409 18.38 10.64 31.71
CA LEU A 409 19.25 11.77 32.00
C LEU A 409 20.12 11.56 33.24
N CYS A 410 19.75 10.66 34.17
CA CYS A 410 20.42 10.49 35.46
C CYS A 410 21.94 10.24 35.35
N HIS A 411 22.40 9.64 34.25
CA HIS A 411 23.81 9.31 34.02
C HIS A 411 24.61 10.43 33.33
N LEU A 412 23.99 11.57 33.04
CA LEU A 412 24.57 12.61 32.19
C LEU A 412 24.70 13.94 32.92
N ARG A 413 25.68 14.74 32.50
CA ARG A 413 25.93 16.06 33.06
C ARG A 413 24.79 17.02 32.71
N ALA A 414 24.38 17.87 33.65
CA ALA A 414 23.48 18.98 33.39
C ALA A 414 24.09 19.96 32.38
N THR A 415 23.37 20.28 31.30
CA THR A 415 23.73 21.36 30.36
C THR A 415 23.09 22.67 30.80
N THR A 416 23.77 23.80 30.54
CA THR A 416 23.26 25.15 30.78
C THR A 416 22.54 25.73 29.56
N ASP A 417 22.63 25.09 28.39
CA ASP A 417 21.94 25.54 27.18
C ASP A 417 20.51 24.97 27.14
N LEU A 418 19.53 25.85 27.36
CA LEU A 418 18.11 25.51 27.28
C LEU A 418 17.70 25.00 25.88
N SER A 419 18.36 25.49 24.81
CA SER A 419 18.07 25.07 23.44
C SER A 419 18.50 23.63 23.22
N GLU A 420 19.65 23.25 23.76
CA GLU A 420 20.16 21.88 23.75
C GLU A 420 19.22 20.93 24.51
N LEU A 421 18.73 21.32 25.69
CA LEU A 421 17.76 20.54 26.47
C LEU A 421 16.47 20.31 25.68
N GLN A 422 15.93 21.34 25.03
CA GLN A 422 14.72 21.24 24.22
C GLN A 422 14.92 20.33 23.00
N MET A 423 16.03 20.50 22.26
CA MET A 423 16.36 19.64 21.13
C MET A 423 16.52 18.18 21.56
N ARG A 424 17.17 17.95 22.70
CA ARG A 424 17.37 16.63 23.25
C ARG A 424 16.06 15.95 23.66
N ARG A 425 15.17 16.66 24.36
CA ARG A 425 13.85 16.15 24.73
C ARG A 425 13.03 15.80 23.49
N ARG A 426 13.07 16.65 22.45
CA ARG A 426 12.40 16.38 21.16
C ARG A 426 12.96 15.14 20.47
N ALA A 427 14.28 14.99 20.42
CA ALA A 427 14.91 13.82 19.81
C ALA A 427 14.54 12.52 20.55
N TRP A 428 14.52 12.56 21.89
CA TRP A 428 14.05 11.44 22.71
C TRP A 428 12.59 11.11 22.42
N GLN A 429 11.71 12.11 22.41
CA GLN A 429 10.28 11.92 22.13
C GLN A 429 10.04 11.34 20.72
N GLN A 430 10.78 11.81 19.71
CA GLN A 430 10.68 11.29 18.35
C GLN A 430 11.12 9.83 18.26
N LYS A 431 12.22 9.48 18.93
CA LYS A 431 12.71 8.10 19.03
C LYS A 431 11.65 7.21 19.66
N LEU A 432 11.12 7.61 20.82
CA LEU A 432 10.10 6.85 21.54
C LEU A 432 8.80 6.72 20.74
N ASN A 433 8.35 7.79 20.08
CA ASN A 433 7.20 7.74 19.16
C ASN A 433 7.42 6.72 18.04
N THR A 434 8.62 6.67 17.44
CA THR A 434 8.95 5.68 16.41
C THR A 434 8.92 4.25 16.95
N GLU A 435 9.48 4.01 18.15
CA GLU A 435 9.46 2.69 18.79
C GLU A 435 8.03 2.24 19.10
N VAL A 436 7.19 3.12 19.66
CA VAL A 436 5.79 2.83 19.94
C VAL A 436 5.02 2.53 18.65
N GLN A 437 5.20 3.31 17.58
CA GLN A 437 4.56 3.03 16.29
C GLN A 437 4.97 1.70 15.67
N GLN A 438 6.25 1.35 15.75
CA GLN A 438 6.72 0.06 15.25
C GLN A 438 6.15 -1.09 16.06
N MET A 439 6.05 -0.94 17.38
CA MET A 439 5.44 -1.91 18.28
C MET A 439 3.95 -2.12 17.97
N THR A 440 3.17 -1.04 17.83
CA THR A 440 1.73 -1.12 17.56
C THR A 440 1.44 -1.59 16.14
N LEU A 441 2.21 -1.14 15.14
CA LEU A 441 2.09 -1.66 13.76
C LEU A 441 2.39 -3.16 13.70
N GLN A 442 3.39 -3.63 14.47
CA GLN A 442 3.67 -5.06 14.57
C GLN A 442 2.50 -5.84 15.19
N LEU A 443 1.83 -5.29 16.20
CA LEU A 443 0.62 -5.88 16.77
C LEU A 443 -0.45 -6.06 15.69
N ILE A 444 -0.77 -5.01 14.92
CA ILE A 444 -1.75 -5.08 13.83
C ILE A 444 -1.35 -6.11 12.77
N VAL A 445 -0.06 -6.15 12.36
CA VAL A 445 0.45 -7.17 11.42
C VAL A 445 0.31 -8.57 11.99
N ASN A 446 0.64 -8.78 13.27
CA ASN A 446 0.52 -10.10 13.89
C ASN A 446 -0.94 -10.58 13.97
N ILE A 447 -1.89 -9.66 14.16
CA ILE A 447 -3.33 -9.99 14.19
C ILE A 447 -3.85 -10.36 12.79
N PHE A 448 -3.47 -9.62 11.74
CA PHE A 448 -4.12 -9.72 10.42
C PHE A 448 -3.27 -10.30 9.28
N ARG A 449 -2.00 -10.67 9.50
CA ARG A 449 -1.11 -11.16 8.41
C ARG A 449 -1.64 -12.38 7.65
N GLU A 450 -2.42 -13.25 8.29
CA GLU A 450 -2.96 -14.47 7.65
C GLU A 450 -4.26 -14.19 6.86
N VAL A 451 -4.76 -12.95 6.85
CA VAL A 451 -5.93 -12.55 6.03
C VAL A 451 -5.64 -12.72 4.54
N LYS A 452 -4.42 -12.42 4.09
CA LYS A 452 -4.05 -12.52 2.66
C LYS A 452 -4.20 -13.94 2.10
N ASP A 453 -4.05 -14.96 2.94
CA ASP A 453 -4.12 -16.37 2.54
C ASP A 453 -5.57 -16.78 2.20
N HIS A 454 -6.53 -15.93 2.57
CA HIS A 454 -7.97 -16.12 2.40
C HIS A 454 -8.59 -15.09 1.44
N LEU A 455 -7.76 -14.32 0.74
CA LEU A 455 -8.20 -13.35 -0.28
C LEU A 455 -8.11 -13.93 -1.70
N ASN A 456 -9.15 -13.64 -2.48
CA ASN A 456 -9.17 -13.81 -3.92
C ASN A 456 -9.14 -12.43 -4.59
N TYR A 457 -7.96 -12.00 -5.01
CA TYR A 457 -7.75 -10.67 -5.61
C TYR A 457 -8.53 -10.44 -6.89
N GLU A 458 -8.69 -11.48 -7.70
CA GLU A 458 -9.31 -11.39 -9.01
C GLU A 458 -10.82 -11.19 -8.92
N HIS A 459 -11.46 -11.98 -8.06
CA HIS A 459 -12.92 -11.89 -7.84
C HIS A 459 -13.30 -10.94 -6.71
N ARG A 460 -12.31 -10.33 -6.04
CA ARG A 460 -12.46 -9.46 -4.87
C ARG A 460 -13.23 -10.13 -3.72
N VAL A 461 -12.91 -11.40 -3.46
CA VAL A 461 -13.59 -12.22 -2.45
C VAL A 461 -12.70 -12.41 -1.22
N PHE A 462 -13.30 -12.36 -0.03
CA PHE A 462 -12.69 -12.82 1.23
C PHE A 462 -13.49 -14.02 1.77
N ASN A 463 -12.79 -15.10 2.14
CA ASN A 463 -13.41 -16.29 2.72
C ASN A 463 -13.37 -16.23 4.26
N SER A 464 -14.35 -15.54 4.84
CA SER A 464 -14.45 -15.31 6.30
C SER A 464 -14.58 -16.61 7.10
N GLU A 465 -15.40 -17.55 6.65
CA GLU A 465 -15.59 -18.83 7.34
C GLU A 465 -14.30 -19.65 7.42
N GLU A 466 -13.57 -19.75 6.30
CA GLU A 466 -12.29 -20.47 6.25
C GLU A 466 -11.24 -19.77 7.13
N PHE A 467 -11.20 -18.45 7.07
CA PHE A 467 -10.32 -17.66 7.94
C PHE A 467 -10.61 -17.92 9.43
N LEU A 468 -11.87 -17.94 9.85
CA LEU A 468 -12.26 -18.24 11.24
C LEU A 468 -11.89 -19.68 11.65
N LYS A 469 -12.18 -20.66 10.79
CA LYS A 469 -11.88 -22.09 11.05
C LYS A 469 -10.39 -22.35 11.26
N THR A 470 -9.51 -21.55 10.65
CA THR A 470 -8.05 -21.71 10.82
C THR A 470 -7.49 -21.09 12.11
N ARG A 471 -8.28 -20.27 12.83
CA ARG A 471 -7.87 -19.61 14.09
C ARG A 471 -7.87 -20.59 15.27
N ALA A 472 -7.07 -20.30 16.30
CA ALA A 472 -7.16 -21.03 17.56
C ALA A 472 -8.54 -20.83 18.21
N ILE A 473 -9.06 -21.84 18.90
CA ILE A 473 -10.42 -21.81 19.48
C ILE A 473 -10.59 -20.60 20.42
N GLY A 474 -9.56 -20.27 21.22
CA GLY A 474 -9.59 -19.09 22.09
C GLY A 474 -9.57 -17.74 21.35
N ASP A 475 -9.07 -17.69 20.10
CA ASP A 475 -9.01 -16.47 19.31
C ASP A 475 -10.27 -16.28 18.42
N GLN A 476 -11.07 -17.33 18.21
CA GLN A 476 -12.25 -17.28 17.34
C GLN A 476 -13.29 -16.23 17.77
N PRO A 477 -13.60 -16.04 19.07
CA PRO A 477 -14.54 -15.00 19.50
C PRO A 477 -14.08 -13.58 19.11
N PHE A 478 -12.77 -13.31 19.17
CA PHE A 478 -12.19 -12.06 18.71
C PHE A 478 -12.43 -11.83 17.23
N TYR A 479 -12.03 -12.80 16.40
CA TYR A 479 -12.17 -12.66 14.96
C TYR A 479 -13.64 -12.64 14.52
N GLY A 480 -14.52 -13.43 15.15
CA GLY A 480 -15.96 -13.43 14.85
C GLY A 480 -16.56 -12.02 14.88
N LYS A 481 -16.21 -11.24 15.92
CA LYS A 481 -16.65 -9.84 16.05
C LYS A 481 -15.93 -8.91 15.06
N VAL A 482 -14.61 -9.04 14.92
CA VAL A 482 -13.81 -8.14 14.06
C VAL A 482 -14.19 -8.23 12.59
N LEU A 483 -14.52 -9.42 12.08
CA LEU A 483 -14.85 -9.61 10.66
C LEU A 483 -16.12 -8.87 10.21
N GLU A 484 -17.01 -8.55 11.16
CA GLU A 484 -18.27 -7.84 10.91
C GLU A 484 -18.09 -6.31 10.87
N THR A 485 -16.92 -5.80 11.27
CA THR A 485 -16.67 -4.36 11.47
C THR A 485 -16.42 -3.59 10.16
N PHE A 486 -16.81 -2.30 10.13
CA PHE A 486 -16.53 -1.41 9.00
C PHE A 486 -15.03 -1.17 8.82
N MET A 487 -14.29 -1.11 9.93
CA MET A 487 -12.83 -1.00 9.95
C MET A 487 -12.17 -2.16 9.21
N PHE A 488 -12.60 -3.41 9.48
CA PHE A 488 -12.05 -4.58 8.81
C PHE A 488 -12.44 -4.62 7.32
N HIS A 489 -13.66 -4.23 6.96
CA HIS A 489 -14.06 -4.12 5.55
C HIS A 489 -13.20 -3.10 4.78
N SER A 490 -12.90 -1.95 5.39
CA SER A 490 -11.99 -0.94 4.82
C SER A 490 -10.56 -1.48 4.67
N PHE A 491 -10.10 -2.28 5.64
CA PHE A 491 -8.82 -2.97 5.56
C PHE A 491 -8.77 -3.99 4.41
N LEU A 492 -9.80 -4.84 4.26
CA LEU A 492 -9.91 -5.79 3.16
C LEU A 492 -9.88 -5.08 1.80
N LYS A 493 -10.63 -3.99 1.67
CA LYS A 493 -10.64 -3.15 0.48
C LYS A 493 -9.24 -2.65 0.13
N ALA A 494 -8.49 -2.15 1.11
CA ALA A 494 -7.10 -1.74 0.93
C ALA A 494 -6.19 -2.90 0.51
N ARG A 495 -6.36 -4.10 1.09
CA ARG A 495 -5.60 -5.31 0.70
C ARG A 495 -5.92 -5.75 -0.72
N LEU A 496 -7.20 -5.83 -1.10
CA LEU A 496 -7.63 -6.22 -2.45
C LEU A 496 -7.19 -5.23 -3.53
N ASN A 497 -7.11 -3.94 -3.19
CA ASN A 497 -6.52 -2.89 -4.04
C ASN A 497 -4.98 -2.92 -4.06
N ARG A 498 -4.34 -3.89 -3.39
CA ARG A 498 -2.88 -4.05 -3.26
C ARG A 498 -2.19 -2.76 -2.77
N LYS A 499 -2.82 -2.05 -1.83
CA LYS A 499 -2.28 -0.81 -1.26
C LYS A 499 -0.98 -1.12 -0.51
N MET A 500 0.10 -0.44 -0.88
CA MET A 500 1.45 -0.61 -0.32
C MET A 500 1.70 0.32 0.88
N ASP A 501 0.87 0.20 1.90
CA ASP A 501 0.96 0.99 3.13
C ASP A 501 1.96 0.41 4.15
N ALA A 502 2.01 1.01 5.35
CA ALA A 502 2.89 0.59 6.44
C ALA A 502 2.72 -0.90 6.80
N PHE A 503 1.49 -1.41 6.82
CA PHE A 503 1.20 -2.83 7.06
C PHE A 503 1.83 -3.71 5.99
N ALA A 504 1.57 -3.44 4.70
CA ALA A 504 2.06 -4.28 3.61
C ALA A 504 3.60 -4.29 3.57
N ARG A 505 4.23 -3.14 3.83
CA ARG A 505 5.69 -3.01 3.90
C ARG A 505 6.29 -3.79 5.07
N LEU A 506 5.69 -3.70 6.26
CA LEU A 506 6.18 -4.45 7.41
C LEU A 506 5.99 -5.95 7.21
N GLU A 507 4.82 -6.36 6.70
CA GLU A 507 4.54 -7.74 6.37
C GLU A 507 5.56 -8.33 5.40
N LEU A 508 5.86 -7.66 4.29
CA LEU A 508 6.86 -8.12 3.30
C LEU A 508 8.29 -8.16 3.86
N SER A 509 8.63 -7.22 4.75
CA SER A 509 9.95 -7.17 5.39
C SER A 509 10.15 -8.23 6.47
N THR A 510 9.07 -8.77 7.02
CA THR A 510 9.06 -9.80 8.08
C THR A 510 8.72 -11.20 7.54
N GLN A 511 8.54 -11.34 6.23
CA GLN A 511 8.36 -12.64 5.57
C GLN A 511 9.70 -13.39 5.48
N SER A 512 9.66 -14.70 5.68
CA SER A 512 10.82 -15.55 5.44
C SER A 512 11.11 -15.68 3.95
N GLU A 513 12.36 -15.93 3.58
CA GLU A 513 12.76 -16.26 2.19
C GLU A 513 11.92 -17.41 1.59
N GLU A 514 11.50 -18.35 2.45
CA GLU A 514 10.64 -19.47 2.07
C GLU A 514 9.17 -19.07 1.82
N ASP A 515 8.65 -18.04 2.49
CA ASP A 515 7.31 -17.47 2.17
C ASP A 515 7.30 -16.85 0.78
N ARG A 516 8.38 -16.16 0.38
CA ARG A 516 8.53 -15.54 -0.94
C ARG A 516 8.59 -16.59 -2.06
N PHE A 517 9.30 -17.69 -1.82
CA PHE A 517 9.40 -18.81 -2.78
C PHE A 517 8.07 -19.56 -2.97
N ASN A 518 7.27 -19.73 -1.90
CA ASN A 518 5.96 -20.37 -1.99
C ASN A 518 4.96 -19.59 -2.87
N MET A 519 5.13 -18.27 -3.02
CA MET A 519 4.28 -17.45 -3.90
C MET A 519 4.49 -17.76 -5.40
N MET A 520 5.63 -18.35 -5.78
CA MET A 520 5.94 -18.69 -7.18
C MET A 520 5.23 -19.97 -7.65
N PHE A 521 4.81 -20.83 -6.71
CA PHE A 521 4.42 -22.22 -7.00
C PHE A 521 3.09 -22.66 -6.37
N ARG A 522 2.24 -21.79 -5.81
CA ARG A 522 1.04 -22.28 -5.10
C ARG A 522 -0.27 -21.53 -5.32
N THR A 523 -1.32 -22.35 -5.41
CA THR A 523 -2.65 -22.12 -4.83
C THR A 523 -2.49 -21.78 -3.35
N PRO A 524 -3.00 -20.62 -2.88
CA PRO A 524 -2.58 -19.94 -1.64
C PRO A 524 -2.86 -20.63 -0.28
N ARG A 525 -3.19 -21.92 -0.24
CA ARG A 525 -3.87 -22.52 0.93
C ARG A 525 -3.09 -23.53 1.78
N ARG A 526 -1.88 -23.95 1.41
CA ARG A 526 -1.18 -25.03 2.14
C ARG A 526 0.19 -24.58 2.65
N LEU A 527 0.55 -24.96 3.88
CA LEU A 527 1.85 -24.76 4.52
C LEU A 527 2.84 -25.90 4.13
N THR A 528 4.15 -25.69 4.34
CA THR A 528 5.17 -26.75 4.19
C THR A 528 5.29 -27.60 5.46
N MET A 529 5.78 -28.85 5.36
CA MET A 529 5.91 -29.74 6.52
C MET A 529 6.89 -29.18 7.58
N GLU A 530 7.95 -28.49 7.17
CA GLU A 530 8.88 -27.79 8.06
C GLU A 530 8.18 -26.65 8.83
N LYS A 531 7.31 -25.88 8.17
CA LYS A 531 6.48 -24.83 8.82
C LYS A 531 5.44 -25.42 9.78
N MET A 532 4.89 -26.58 9.47
CA MET A 532 4.01 -27.30 10.40
C MET A 532 4.79 -27.79 11.62
N ALA A 533 6.00 -28.32 11.44
CA ALA A 533 6.86 -28.76 12.54
C ALA A 533 7.27 -27.59 13.45
N SER A 534 7.63 -26.43 12.88
CA SER A 534 7.98 -25.24 13.67
C SER A 534 6.77 -24.60 14.38
N LYS A 535 5.58 -24.57 13.77
CA LYS A 535 4.33 -24.19 14.47
C LYS A 535 3.98 -25.18 15.60
N ARG A 536 4.20 -26.50 15.41
CA ARG A 536 3.95 -27.55 16.41
C ARG A 536 4.89 -27.45 17.62
N LEU A 537 6.17 -27.12 17.43
CA LEU A 537 7.12 -26.89 18.52
C LEU A 537 6.76 -25.69 19.40
N ASN A 538 6.05 -24.70 18.85
CA ASN A 538 5.63 -23.48 19.56
C ASN A 538 4.22 -23.56 20.16
N SER A 539 3.46 -24.64 19.97
CA SER A 539 2.07 -24.71 20.46
C SER A 539 1.69 -26.09 20.98
N GLN A 540 1.69 -26.23 22.32
CA GLN A 540 1.13 -27.40 23.03
C GLN A 540 -0.40 -27.55 22.87
N ASN A 541 -1.07 -26.66 22.12
CA ASN A 541 -2.53 -26.57 22.02
C ASN A 541 -3.16 -27.35 20.85
N ILE A 542 -2.38 -28.06 20.03
CA ILE A 542 -2.94 -28.83 18.88
C ILE A 542 -3.71 -30.08 19.33
N ILE A 543 -3.50 -30.56 20.56
CA ILE A 543 -4.19 -31.75 21.10
C ILE A 543 -5.72 -31.52 21.19
N ASN A 544 -6.18 -30.27 21.28
CA ASN A 544 -7.61 -29.93 21.32
C ASN A 544 -8.32 -29.92 19.95
N ARG A 545 -7.60 -29.89 18.82
CA ARG A 545 -8.23 -29.94 17.47
C ARG A 545 -8.90 -31.28 17.17
N ARG A 546 -8.43 -32.36 17.81
CA ARG A 546 -8.84 -33.73 17.52
C ARG A 546 -10.26 -34.09 18.00
N MET A 547 -10.81 -33.34 18.98
CA MET A 547 -12.10 -33.65 19.58
C MET A 547 -13.28 -32.87 19.00
N VAL A 548 -13.05 -31.74 18.32
CA VAL A 548 -14.15 -30.87 17.85
C VAL A 548 -14.66 -31.24 16.44
N ILE A 549 -13.85 -31.95 15.65
CA ILE A 549 -14.22 -32.32 14.27
C ILE A 549 -14.96 -33.67 14.20
N SER A 550 -14.94 -34.49 15.26
CA SER A 550 -15.46 -35.87 15.16
C SER A 550 -16.70 -36.22 16.00
N MET A 551 -17.16 -35.44 16.97
CA MET A 551 -18.44 -35.70 17.66
C MET A 551 -19.06 -34.43 18.29
N PRO A 552 -20.30 -34.05 17.95
CA PRO A 552 -21.06 -33.09 18.74
C PRO A 552 -21.78 -33.86 19.85
N ASN A 553 -21.59 -33.43 21.11
CA ASN A 553 -22.17 -33.95 22.36
C ASN A 553 -21.27 -34.91 23.16
N LEU A 554 -20.54 -34.35 24.12
CA LEU A 554 -20.21 -34.96 25.42
C LEU A 554 -19.64 -33.86 26.34
N GLN A 555 -20.43 -33.44 27.33
CA GLN A 555 -20.01 -32.57 28.42
C GLN A 555 -19.17 -33.36 29.45
N ASP A 556 -18.26 -32.64 30.09
CA ASP A 556 -17.60 -32.91 31.37
C ASP A 556 -16.75 -34.17 31.54
N ILE A 557 -15.43 -34.02 31.33
CA ILE A 557 -14.41 -34.83 32.00
C ILE A 557 -13.31 -33.91 32.55
N LYS A 558 -13.30 -33.69 33.87
CA LYS A 558 -12.15 -33.11 34.60
C LYS A 558 -11.13 -34.20 34.90
N LEU A 559 -9.86 -34.01 34.55
CA LEU A 559 -8.73 -34.85 34.97
C LEU A 559 -7.43 -34.01 35.16
N PRO A 560 -6.42 -34.52 35.91
CA PRO A 560 -5.89 -33.87 37.10
C PRO A 560 -4.61 -33.05 36.90
N GLU A 561 -4.40 -32.08 37.79
CA GLU A 561 -3.19 -31.27 37.91
C GLU A 561 -1.95 -32.11 38.25
N SER A 562 -0.84 -31.84 37.58
CA SER A 562 0.49 -32.34 37.96
C SER A 562 1.56 -31.26 37.75
N PRO A 563 2.71 -31.34 38.45
CA PRO A 563 3.25 -30.21 39.18
C PRO A 563 4.20 -29.32 38.37
N THR A 564 4.16 -28.03 38.70
CA THR A 564 5.08 -26.97 38.29
C THR A 564 6.55 -27.36 38.47
N ARG A 565 7.26 -27.52 37.36
CA ARG A 565 8.74 -27.57 37.33
C ARG A 565 9.27 -26.14 37.15
N LYS A 566 9.89 -25.61 38.21
CA LYS A 566 10.63 -24.34 38.21
C LYS A 566 11.72 -24.37 37.14
N SER A 567 11.61 -23.54 36.11
CA SER A 567 12.66 -23.31 35.13
C SER A 567 13.59 -22.19 35.61
N SER A 568 14.82 -22.58 35.87
CA SER A 568 15.95 -21.70 36.17
C SER A 568 16.28 -20.80 34.98
N LEU A 569 16.49 -19.52 35.28
CA LEU A 569 17.07 -18.47 34.46
C LEU A 569 18.24 -18.99 33.59
N ARG A 570 18.01 -19.08 32.28
CA ARG A 570 19.06 -18.91 31.27
C ARG A 570 18.57 -17.87 30.27
N ARG A 571 19.22 -16.71 30.34
CA ARG A 571 19.10 -15.59 29.42
C ARG A 571 19.41 -16.11 28.01
N ILE A 572 18.37 -16.29 27.19
CA ILE A 572 18.50 -16.47 25.74
C ILE A 572 18.59 -15.07 25.17
N GLU A 573 19.77 -14.71 24.66
CA GLU A 573 19.97 -13.50 23.87
C GLU A 573 19.06 -13.58 22.63
N THR A 574 17.98 -12.80 22.66
CA THR A 574 17.09 -12.62 21.53
C THR A 574 17.83 -11.86 20.43
N GLY A 575 17.75 -12.41 19.20
CA GLY A 575 18.36 -11.84 18.01
C GLY A 575 18.10 -10.35 17.86
N ILE A 576 19.17 -9.64 17.54
CA ILE A 576 19.22 -8.20 17.27
C ILE A 576 18.13 -7.87 16.25
N ALA A 577 17.11 -7.14 16.71
CA ALA A 577 16.18 -6.46 15.83
C ALA A 577 17.02 -5.51 14.97
N VAL A 578 17.00 -5.76 13.66
CA VAL A 578 17.77 -5.00 12.69
C VAL A 578 17.23 -3.57 12.64
N GLU A 579 17.89 -2.65 13.35
CA GLU A 579 17.63 -1.21 13.25
C GLU A 579 17.73 -0.80 11.76
N LYS A 580 16.64 -0.23 11.23
CA LYS A 580 16.69 0.52 9.98
C LYS A 580 17.36 1.86 10.29
N PRO A 581 18.36 2.30 9.50
CA PRO A 581 18.87 3.66 9.66
C PRO A 581 17.73 4.65 9.44
N SER A 582 17.52 5.55 10.41
CA SER A 582 16.52 6.61 10.33
C SER A 582 16.77 7.48 9.10
N LYS A 583 15.74 7.69 8.27
CA LYS A 583 15.82 8.65 7.15
C LYS A 583 16.18 10.02 7.73
N SER A 584 17.19 10.69 7.18
CA SER A 584 17.60 12.01 7.66
C SER A 584 16.47 13.03 7.47
N VAL A 585 15.96 13.54 8.57
CA VAL A 585 14.95 14.59 8.61
C VAL A 585 15.61 15.93 8.30
N SER A 586 15.02 16.69 7.38
CA SER A 586 15.46 18.03 6.98
C SER A 586 14.46 19.08 7.47
N THR A 587 14.95 20.24 7.90
CA THR A 587 14.12 21.37 8.34
C THR A 587 14.27 22.56 7.39
N PHE A 588 13.16 23.19 7.01
CA PHE A 588 13.16 24.45 6.26
C PHE A 588 12.58 25.57 7.12
N LYS A 589 13.36 26.65 7.27
CA LYS A 589 12.95 27.83 8.04
C LYS A 589 12.12 28.77 7.16
N ILE A 590 10.87 29.00 7.57
CA ILE A 590 9.95 29.94 6.94
C ILE A 590 10.43 31.39 7.23
N PRO A 591 10.35 32.32 6.26
CA PRO A 591 10.63 33.74 6.51
C PRO A 591 9.81 34.32 7.67
N GLU A 592 10.31 35.37 8.30
CA GLU A 592 9.53 36.06 9.33
C GLU A 592 8.37 36.83 8.71
N ILE A 593 7.22 36.79 9.39
CA ILE A 593 6.04 37.55 9.00
C ILE A 593 6.09 38.87 9.76
N HIS A 594 6.17 39.99 9.04
CA HIS A 594 6.17 41.34 9.60
C HIS A 594 4.76 41.93 9.62
N PHE A 595 4.42 42.64 10.69
CA PHE A 595 3.12 43.28 10.92
C PHE A 595 3.24 44.81 10.89
N PRO A 596 2.18 45.55 10.48
CA PRO A 596 0.81 45.10 10.21
C PRO A 596 0.62 44.40 8.86
N LEU A 597 -0.33 43.46 8.77
CA LEU A 597 -0.63 42.71 7.54
C LEU A 597 -1.38 43.56 6.50
N MET A 598 -0.63 44.38 5.80
CA MET A 598 -1.07 45.08 4.59
C MET A 598 -0.91 44.15 3.38
N SER A 599 -1.69 44.39 2.30
CA SER A 599 -1.60 43.60 1.06
C SER A 599 -0.16 43.52 0.51
N HIS A 600 0.57 44.63 0.56
CA HIS A 600 1.97 44.70 0.13
C HIS A 600 2.92 43.91 1.04
N CYS A 601 2.68 43.86 2.36
CA CYS A 601 3.48 43.08 3.30
C CYS A 601 3.30 41.57 3.05
N VAL A 602 2.07 41.13 2.81
CA VAL A 602 1.78 39.71 2.48
C VAL A 602 2.40 39.32 1.14
N HIS A 603 2.29 40.20 0.14
CA HIS A 603 2.96 39.98 -1.14
C HIS A 603 4.49 39.90 -1.00
N SER A 604 5.08 40.77 -0.17
CA SER A 604 6.51 40.77 0.15
C SER A 604 6.94 39.49 0.85
N TYR A 605 6.17 39.02 1.85
CA TYR A 605 6.40 37.75 2.53
C TYR A 605 6.40 36.57 1.56
N TYR A 606 5.38 36.45 0.70
CA TYR A 606 5.36 35.37 -0.29
C TYR A 606 6.52 35.47 -1.29
N THR A 607 6.95 36.69 -1.63
CA THR A 607 8.10 36.91 -2.53
C THR A 607 9.40 36.46 -1.87
N GLU A 608 9.60 36.81 -0.59
CA GLU A 608 10.75 36.35 0.20
C GLU A 608 10.74 34.82 0.35
N PHE A 609 9.58 34.24 0.66
CA PHE A 609 9.41 32.79 0.76
C PHE A 609 9.75 32.10 -0.56
N PHE A 610 9.24 32.60 -1.69
CA PHE A 610 9.57 32.12 -3.02
C PHE A 610 11.09 32.18 -3.30
N ASN A 611 11.75 33.27 -2.90
CA ASN A 611 13.18 33.45 -3.08
C ASN A 611 14.01 32.49 -2.20
N HIS A 612 13.60 32.27 -0.95
CA HIS A 612 14.24 31.28 -0.06
C HIS A 612 14.10 29.86 -0.60
N LEU A 613 12.90 29.48 -1.08
CA LEU A 613 12.69 28.18 -1.72
C LEU A 613 13.51 28.05 -3.01
N SER A 614 13.58 29.10 -3.83
CA SER A 614 14.38 29.09 -5.06
C SER A 614 15.87 28.98 -4.77
N LYS A 615 16.37 29.65 -3.72
CA LYS A 615 17.74 29.49 -3.25
C LYS A 615 17.99 28.06 -2.80
N ALA A 616 17.09 27.49 -1.98
CA ALA A 616 17.20 26.11 -1.51
C ALA A 616 17.23 25.10 -2.67
N ILE A 617 16.35 25.26 -3.67
CA ILE A 617 16.31 24.44 -4.89
C ILE A 617 17.64 24.52 -5.65
N ASN A 618 18.21 25.73 -5.81
CA ASN A 618 19.44 25.93 -6.57
C ASN A 618 20.70 25.45 -5.83
N THR A 619 20.68 25.43 -4.49
CA THR A 619 21.81 24.95 -3.66
C THR A 619 21.79 23.44 -3.41
N LEU A 620 20.65 22.79 -3.67
CA LEU A 620 20.50 21.38 -3.35
C LEU A 620 21.27 20.50 -4.35
N PRO A 621 22.05 19.50 -3.90
CA PRO A 621 22.67 18.54 -4.80
C PRO A 621 21.61 17.80 -5.64
N PRO A 622 21.89 17.49 -6.93
CA PRO A 622 20.94 16.79 -7.80
C PRO A 622 20.53 15.40 -7.28
N ASP A 623 21.32 14.83 -6.37
CA ASP A 623 21.11 13.50 -5.80
C ASP A 623 19.95 13.45 -4.79
N ASN A 624 19.53 14.59 -4.22
CA ASN A 624 18.47 14.63 -3.20
C ASN A 624 17.08 14.96 -3.80
N SER A 625 16.63 14.11 -4.74
CA SER A 625 15.36 14.32 -5.46
C SER A 625 14.13 14.31 -4.57
N ALA A 626 14.18 13.57 -3.45
CA ALA A 626 13.08 13.54 -2.50
C ALA A 626 12.84 14.93 -1.90
N LEU A 627 13.88 15.59 -1.38
CA LEU A 627 13.77 16.94 -0.82
C LEU A 627 13.44 17.99 -1.88
N LEU A 628 14.01 17.85 -3.08
CA LEU A 628 13.74 18.72 -4.23
C LEU A 628 12.24 18.74 -4.59
N ALA A 629 11.60 17.58 -4.64
CA ALA A 629 10.16 17.46 -4.92
C ALA A 629 9.32 18.25 -3.88
N ARG A 630 9.70 18.24 -2.60
CA ARG A 630 8.97 18.97 -1.56
C ARG A 630 9.15 20.48 -1.70
N TYR A 631 10.33 20.93 -2.13
CA TYR A 631 10.52 22.35 -2.46
C TYR A 631 9.73 22.78 -3.69
N PHE A 632 9.62 21.94 -4.73
CA PHE A 632 8.73 22.23 -5.87
C PHE A 632 7.26 22.29 -5.44
N TYR A 633 6.80 21.36 -4.61
CA TYR A 633 5.46 21.39 -4.05
C TYR A 633 5.19 22.71 -3.31
N LEU A 634 6.05 23.07 -2.36
CA LEU A 634 5.90 24.30 -1.57
C LEU A 634 5.98 25.55 -2.45
N ARG A 635 6.93 25.63 -3.39
CA ARG A 635 7.07 26.79 -4.28
C ARG A 635 5.89 26.93 -5.24
N GLY A 636 5.34 25.80 -5.70
CA GLY A 636 4.10 25.75 -6.47
C GLY A 636 2.91 26.29 -5.68
N LEU A 637 2.77 25.88 -4.40
CA LEU A 637 1.75 26.44 -3.51
C LEU A 637 1.93 27.95 -3.29
N ILE A 638 3.14 28.41 -2.98
CA ILE A 638 3.39 29.85 -2.78
C ILE A 638 3.13 30.65 -4.07
N SER A 639 3.47 30.10 -5.24
CA SER A 639 3.16 30.73 -6.54
C SER A 639 1.65 30.83 -6.78
N LEU A 640 0.89 29.80 -6.38
CA LEU A 640 -0.57 29.83 -6.41
C LEU A 640 -1.13 30.92 -5.49
N MET A 641 -0.60 31.05 -4.26
CA MET A 641 -1.01 32.11 -3.32
C MET A 641 -0.71 33.53 -3.83
N GLN A 642 0.31 33.69 -4.69
CA GLN A 642 0.62 34.95 -5.37
C GLN A 642 -0.27 35.23 -6.60
N GLY A 643 -1.16 34.31 -6.98
CA GLY A 643 -1.95 34.38 -8.21
C GLY A 643 -1.17 34.09 -9.49
N LYS A 644 0.05 33.54 -9.39
CA LYS A 644 0.91 33.21 -10.54
C LYS A 644 0.65 31.77 -11.00
N LEU A 645 -0.50 31.53 -11.63
CA LEU A 645 -0.99 30.19 -11.99
C LEU A 645 -0.01 29.44 -12.91
N LEU A 646 0.56 30.12 -13.91
CA LEU A 646 1.50 29.50 -14.85
C LEU A 646 2.83 29.08 -14.18
N ASN A 647 3.30 29.83 -13.16
CA ASN A 647 4.47 29.44 -12.38
C ASN A 647 4.15 28.23 -11.50
N ALA A 648 2.98 28.22 -10.85
CA ALA A 648 2.51 27.10 -10.05
C ALA A 648 2.43 25.81 -10.88
N LEU A 649 1.85 25.89 -12.09
CA LEU A 649 1.78 24.75 -13.03
C LEU A 649 3.16 24.26 -13.44
N SER A 650 4.13 25.16 -13.64
CA SER A 650 5.51 24.76 -13.95
C SER A 650 6.16 24.01 -12.78
N ASP A 651 5.93 24.44 -11.54
CA ASP A 651 6.44 23.76 -10.36
C ASP A 651 5.76 22.41 -10.13
N PHE A 652 4.44 22.31 -10.35
CA PHE A 652 3.74 21.02 -10.29
C PHE A 652 4.14 20.08 -11.42
N GLN A 653 4.45 20.59 -12.61
CA GLN A 653 5.03 19.77 -13.68
C GLN A 653 6.42 19.24 -13.30
N ASN A 654 7.25 20.03 -12.62
CA ASN A 654 8.53 19.55 -12.08
C ASN A 654 8.32 18.54 -10.95
N LEU A 655 7.27 18.71 -10.14
CA LEU A 655 6.86 17.75 -9.12
C LEU A 655 6.45 16.40 -9.72
N ASP A 656 5.64 16.42 -10.78
CA ASP A 656 5.20 15.24 -11.53
C ASP A 656 6.39 14.40 -12.03
N LYS A 657 7.45 15.08 -12.50
CA LYS A 657 8.74 14.44 -12.88
C LYS A 657 9.53 13.85 -11.70
N THR A 658 9.35 14.36 -10.48
CA THR A 658 10.25 14.11 -9.33
C THR A 658 9.67 13.30 -8.18
N ASP A 659 8.36 13.31 -7.92
CA ASP A 659 7.68 12.40 -6.98
C ASP A 659 6.17 12.44 -7.21
N LEU A 660 5.64 11.51 -8.00
CA LEU A 660 4.21 11.40 -8.29
C LEU A 660 3.34 11.17 -7.04
N ARG A 661 3.89 10.62 -5.97
CA ARG A 661 3.09 10.24 -4.79
C ARG A 661 2.56 11.45 -4.03
N ILE A 662 3.22 12.59 -4.14
CA ILE A 662 2.82 13.85 -3.48
C ILE A 662 2.21 14.85 -4.48
N PHE A 663 1.94 14.42 -5.72
CA PHE A 663 1.37 15.27 -6.75
C PHE A 663 -0.10 15.63 -6.42
N PRO A 664 -0.45 16.93 -6.30
CA PRO A 664 -1.78 17.34 -5.88
C PRO A 664 -2.76 17.41 -7.06
N THR A 665 -3.18 16.26 -7.59
CA THR A 665 -4.01 16.15 -8.81
C THR A 665 -5.25 17.04 -8.80
N GLU A 666 -6.03 17.03 -7.72
CA GLU A 666 -7.26 17.83 -7.60
C GLU A 666 -6.98 19.34 -7.63
N LEU A 667 -5.90 19.77 -6.96
CA LEU A 667 -5.48 21.17 -6.95
C LEU A 667 -5.05 21.61 -8.35
N VAL A 668 -4.21 20.81 -9.01
CA VAL A 668 -3.74 21.10 -10.38
C VAL A 668 -4.91 21.13 -11.36
N ARG A 669 -5.90 20.23 -11.20
CA ARG A 669 -7.12 20.23 -12.00
C ARG A 669 -7.85 21.56 -11.90
N LYS A 670 -8.11 22.04 -10.68
CA LYS A 670 -8.78 23.32 -10.44
C LYS A 670 -7.97 24.50 -10.97
N ILE A 671 -6.63 24.49 -10.85
CA ILE A 671 -5.77 25.51 -11.47
C ILE A 671 -5.97 25.52 -12.99
N VAL A 672 -5.99 24.33 -13.60
CA VAL A 672 -6.18 24.18 -15.04
C VAL A 672 -7.55 24.70 -15.50
N GLU A 673 -8.61 24.41 -14.76
CA GLU A 673 -9.98 24.88 -15.04
C GLU A 673 -10.13 26.41 -14.86
N THR A 674 -9.31 27.02 -14.00
CA THR A 674 -9.38 28.46 -13.67
C THR A 674 -8.39 29.32 -14.45
N LEU A 675 -7.54 28.73 -15.30
CA LEU A 675 -6.58 29.45 -16.13
C LEU A 675 -7.28 30.45 -17.07
N PRO A 676 -6.84 31.73 -17.09
CA PRO A 676 -7.25 32.68 -18.12
C PRO A 676 -6.93 32.16 -19.53
N PRO A 677 -7.76 32.46 -20.57
CA PRO A 677 -7.52 31.96 -21.93
C PRO A 677 -6.12 32.31 -22.50
N SER A 678 -5.58 33.48 -22.14
CA SER A 678 -4.24 33.92 -22.54
C SER A 678 -3.14 33.07 -21.91
N GLU A 679 -3.22 32.78 -20.61
CA GLU A 679 -2.28 31.90 -19.91
C GLU A 679 -2.45 30.45 -20.32
N ARG A 680 -3.68 30.01 -20.59
CA ARG A 680 -3.97 28.68 -21.14
C ARG A 680 -3.28 28.47 -22.47
N PHE A 681 -3.38 29.45 -23.38
CA PHE A 681 -2.67 29.41 -24.66
C PHE A 681 -1.14 29.37 -24.48
N GLN A 682 -0.59 30.10 -23.50
CA GLN A 682 0.84 30.03 -23.18
C GLN A 682 1.24 28.66 -22.60
N ALA A 683 0.40 28.06 -21.77
CA ALA A 683 0.62 26.72 -21.23
C ALA A 683 0.55 25.66 -22.33
N ASP A 684 -0.42 25.74 -23.24
CA ASP A 684 -0.57 24.82 -24.37
C ASP A 684 0.58 24.92 -25.39
N ARG A 685 1.27 26.08 -25.45
CA ARG A 685 2.52 26.24 -26.22
C ARG A 685 3.71 25.53 -25.59
N LYS A 686 3.68 25.26 -24.28
CA LYS A 686 4.71 24.49 -23.58
C LYS A 686 4.32 23.01 -23.61
N PRO A 687 5.08 22.14 -24.31
CA PRO A 687 4.69 20.73 -24.52
C PRO A 687 4.50 19.97 -23.20
N GLU A 688 5.34 20.23 -22.21
CA GLU A 688 5.31 19.59 -20.90
C GLU A 688 4.05 19.96 -20.11
N LEU A 689 3.63 21.22 -20.16
CA LEU A 689 2.41 21.68 -19.49
C LEU A 689 1.15 21.18 -20.22
N LYS A 690 1.15 21.22 -21.56
CA LYS A 690 0.05 20.67 -22.37
C LYS A 690 -0.20 19.19 -22.05
N ARG A 691 0.89 18.43 -21.88
CA ARG A 691 0.84 17.02 -21.49
C ARG A 691 0.26 16.83 -20.10
N LEU A 692 0.75 17.59 -19.10
CA LEU A 692 0.23 17.53 -17.74
C LEU A 692 -1.28 17.87 -17.70
N ILE A 693 -1.67 18.89 -18.44
CA ILE A 693 -3.06 19.30 -18.62
C ILE A 693 -3.90 18.14 -19.18
N SER A 694 -3.46 17.46 -20.25
CA SER A 694 -4.20 16.33 -20.84
C SER A 694 -4.37 15.20 -19.82
N LEU A 695 -3.28 14.84 -19.13
CA LEU A 695 -3.25 13.78 -18.11
C LEU A 695 -4.27 14.03 -16.99
N VAL A 696 -4.29 15.25 -16.43
CA VAL A 696 -5.16 15.59 -15.30
C VAL A 696 -6.64 15.68 -15.71
N MET A 697 -6.92 16.07 -16.96
CA MET A 697 -8.29 16.12 -17.51
C MET A 697 -8.82 14.73 -17.90
N GLU A 698 -7.96 13.82 -18.38
CA GLU A 698 -8.35 12.46 -18.76
C GLU A 698 -8.71 11.58 -17.55
N GLN A 699 -8.00 11.74 -16.42
CA GLN A 699 -8.27 10.99 -15.18
C GLN A 699 -9.71 11.17 -14.66
N GLN A 700 -10.39 12.28 -14.97
CA GLN A 700 -11.78 12.55 -14.57
C GLN A 700 -12.79 11.55 -15.18
N ARG A 701 -12.49 10.97 -16.35
CA ARG A 701 -13.43 10.08 -17.06
C ARG A 701 -13.43 8.64 -16.54
N GLU A 702 -12.40 8.23 -15.81
CA GLU A 702 -12.21 6.82 -15.39
C GLU A 702 -12.44 6.57 -13.89
N VAL A 703 -12.37 7.60 -13.03
CA VAL A 703 -12.64 7.48 -11.59
C VAL A 703 -14.08 7.02 -11.30
N THR A 704 -14.97 7.04 -12.30
CA THR A 704 -16.38 6.62 -12.17
C THR A 704 -16.65 5.12 -12.34
N LYS A 705 -15.66 4.24 -12.59
CA LYS A 705 -15.93 2.79 -12.78
C LYS A 705 -14.85 1.85 -12.23
N ILE A 706 -14.72 1.75 -10.92
CA ILE A 706 -14.18 0.54 -10.28
C ILE A 706 -15.21 0.10 -9.25
N ASP A 707 -15.88 -1.03 -9.50
CA ASP A 707 -16.69 -1.69 -8.48
C ASP A 707 -15.75 -2.13 -7.36
N ASP A 708 -15.73 -1.33 -6.29
CA ASP A 708 -14.76 -1.44 -5.20
C ASP A 708 -15.30 -2.33 -4.06
N HIS A 709 -16.45 -2.99 -4.27
CA HIS A 709 -17.10 -3.83 -3.27
C HIS A 709 -16.28 -5.10 -2.99
N VAL A 710 -16.26 -5.52 -1.71
CA VAL A 710 -15.63 -6.74 -1.25
C VAL A 710 -16.73 -7.78 -1.08
N LYS A 711 -16.62 -8.91 -1.75
CA LYS A 711 -17.58 -10.01 -1.65
C LYS A 711 -17.17 -10.97 -0.55
N HIS A 712 -18.13 -11.47 0.21
CA HIS A 712 -17.94 -12.65 1.06
C HIS A 712 -18.27 -13.89 0.24
N PHE A 713 -17.43 -14.93 0.34
CA PHE A 713 -17.74 -16.20 -0.31
C PHE A 713 -18.89 -16.89 0.42
N GLU A 714 -19.96 -17.23 -0.29
CA GLU A 714 -21.06 -18.04 0.24
C GLU A 714 -21.26 -19.28 -0.62
N LEU A 715 -21.65 -20.38 0.03
CA LEU A 715 -22.05 -21.59 -0.67
C LEU A 715 -23.34 -21.34 -1.48
N PRO A 716 -23.42 -21.88 -2.71
CA PRO A 716 -24.57 -21.68 -3.58
C PRO A 716 -25.83 -22.29 -2.95
N ARG A 717 -26.95 -21.55 -3.02
CA ARG A 717 -28.27 -22.00 -2.54
C ARG A 717 -29.22 -22.42 -3.68
N THR A 718 -28.82 -22.19 -4.93
CA THR A 718 -29.59 -22.48 -6.14
C THR A 718 -28.80 -23.38 -7.09
N HIS A 719 -29.52 -24.09 -7.96
CA HIS A 719 -28.89 -24.87 -9.04
C HIS A 719 -28.00 -23.96 -9.91
N MET A 720 -26.87 -24.51 -10.38
CA MET A 720 -25.88 -23.77 -11.15
C MET A 720 -25.71 -24.37 -12.54
N GLN A 721 -25.79 -23.50 -13.55
CA GLN A 721 -25.35 -23.82 -14.92
C GLN A 721 -23.83 -23.69 -15.03
N LEU A 722 -23.24 -24.04 -16.18
CA LEU A 722 -21.79 -24.02 -16.38
C LEU A 722 -21.15 -22.67 -16.01
N ASP A 723 -21.71 -21.55 -16.49
CA ASP A 723 -21.16 -20.22 -16.24
C ASP A 723 -21.21 -19.83 -14.75
N ASP A 724 -22.32 -20.15 -14.07
CA ASP A 724 -22.47 -19.92 -12.63
C ASP A 724 -21.50 -20.78 -11.82
N PHE A 725 -21.31 -22.04 -12.23
CA PHE A 725 -20.38 -22.96 -11.61
C PHE A 725 -18.92 -22.51 -11.79
N VAL A 726 -18.55 -22.07 -13.00
CA VAL A 726 -17.22 -21.50 -13.28
C VAL A 726 -16.96 -20.33 -12.34
N LYS A 727 -17.89 -19.39 -12.25
CA LYS A 727 -17.78 -18.25 -11.35
C LYS A 727 -17.63 -18.69 -9.89
N ARG A 728 -18.41 -19.65 -9.40
CA ARG A 728 -18.36 -20.10 -8.00
C ARG A 728 -17.07 -20.85 -7.66
N ILE A 729 -16.58 -21.70 -8.56
CA ILE A 729 -15.29 -22.39 -8.38
C ILE A 729 -14.14 -21.38 -8.35
N GLN A 730 -14.15 -20.39 -9.25
CA GLN A 730 -13.13 -19.36 -9.27
C GLN A 730 -13.21 -18.45 -8.03
N GLU A 731 -14.40 -18.00 -7.62
CA GLU A 731 -14.64 -17.24 -6.37
C GLU A 731 -14.12 -18.02 -5.15
N SER A 732 -14.39 -19.33 -5.09
CA SER A 732 -13.94 -20.21 -4.01
C SER A 732 -12.42 -20.45 -4.00
N GLY A 733 -11.69 -20.11 -5.07
CA GLY A 733 -10.25 -20.30 -5.18
C GLY A 733 -9.77 -21.77 -5.25
N ILE A 734 -10.64 -22.72 -5.58
CA ILE A 734 -10.28 -24.14 -5.76
C ILE A 734 -9.47 -24.34 -7.05
N VAL A 735 -10.03 -23.91 -8.18
CA VAL A 735 -9.40 -23.98 -9.51
C VAL A 735 -9.60 -22.65 -10.22
N ARG A 736 -8.58 -22.16 -10.91
CA ARG A 736 -8.67 -20.92 -11.72
C ARG A 736 -8.85 -21.19 -13.20
N ASP A 737 -8.20 -22.24 -13.69
CA ASP A 737 -8.19 -22.67 -15.09
C ASP A 737 -9.58 -23.12 -15.56
N THR A 738 -10.16 -22.37 -16.50
CA THR A 738 -11.52 -22.60 -17.02
C THR A 738 -11.67 -24.00 -17.64
N ASP A 739 -10.66 -24.48 -18.36
CA ASP A 739 -10.71 -25.81 -18.99
C ASP A 739 -10.79 -26.94 -17.95
N THR A 740 -10.02 -26.82 -16.86
CA THR A 740 -10.10 -27.75 -15.73
C THR A 740 -11.46 -27.67 -15.04
N ILE A 741 -12.05 -26.47 -14.91
CA ILE A 741 -13.39 -26.29 -14.32
C ILE A 741 -14.47 -26.90 -15.22
N HIS A 742 -14.35 -26.79 -16.54
CA HIS A 742 -15.27 -27.44 -17.48
C HIS A 742 -15.22 -28.96 -17.34
N ARG A 743 -14.00 -29.55 -17.25
CA ARG A 743 -13.85 -30.99 -16.98
C ARG A 743 -14.45 -31.40 -15.63
N LEU A 744 -14.32 -30.55 -14.60
CA LEU A 744 -14.92 -30.76 -13.29
C LEU A 744 -16.45 -30.71 -13.35
N PHE A 745 -17.03 -29.77 -14.09
CA PHE A 745 -18.47 -29.69 -14.32
C PHE A 745 -18.98 -30.96 -15.01
N ASP A 746 -18.29 -31.42 -16.06
CA ASP A 746 -18.62 -32.67 -16.77
C ASP A 746 -18.48 -33.93 -15.90
N ALA A 747 -17.55 -33.92 -14.94
CA ALA A 747 -17.35 -34.97 -13.96
C ALA A 747 -18.52 -35.02 -12.97
N LEU A 748 -18.87 -33.90 -12.35
CA LEU A 748 -19.94 -33.81 -11.35
C LEU A 748 -21.34 -34.06 -11.93
N THR A 749 -21.57 -33.74 -13.21
CA THR A 749 -22.88 -33.93 -13.86
C THR A 749 -23.14 -35.32 -14.42
N VAL A 750 -22.10 -36.17 -14.50
CA VAL A 750 -22.13 -37.57 -15.02
C VAL A 750 -22.95 -37.73 -16.32
N GLY A 751 -23.02 -36.68 -17.14
CA GLY A 751 -23.66 -36.67 -18.47
C GLY A 751 -25.19 -36.68 -18.53
N GLN A 752 -25.93 -36.54 -17.41
CA GLN A 752 -27.41 -36.58 -17.43
C GLN A 752 -28.10 -35.26 -17.04
N GLN A 753 -27.44 -34.38 -16.28
CA GLN A 753 -27.98 -33.07 -15.92
C GLN A 753 -27.04 -31.96 -16.44
N LYS A 754 -27.58 -30.93 -17.10
CA LYS A 754 -26.79 -29.75 -17.52
C LYS A 754 -26.62 -28.72 -16.39
N GLN A 755 -26.84 -29.11 -15.15
CA GLN A 755 -26.75 -28.24 -13.98
C GLN A 755 -26.27 -29.04 -12.77
N ILE A 756 -25.66 -28.35 -11.82
CA ILE A 756 -25.22 -28.90 -10.53
C ILE A 756 -26.15 -28.36 -9.44
N ASP A 757 -26.69 -29.25 -8.62
CA ASP A 757 -27.50 -28.86 -7.47
C ASP A 757 -26.62 -28.35 -6.30
N PRO A 758 -27.18 -27.51 -5.41
CA PRO A 758 -26.47 -26.97 -4.25
C PRO A 758 -25.81 -28.01 -3.34
N GLU A 759 -26.42 -29.19 -3.19
CA GLU A 759 -25.97 -30.20 -2.24
C GLU A 759 -24.73 -30.91 -2.78
N THR A 760 -24.75 -31.31 -4.04
CA THR A 760 -23.59 -31.88 -4.73
C THR A 760 -22.38 -30.94 -4.68
N PHE A 761 -22.58 -29.62 -4.89
CA PHE A 761 -21.49 -28.65 -4.76
C PHE A 761 -20.97 -28.53 -3.33
N ARG A 762 -21.88 -28.50 -2.35
CA ARG A 762 -21.53 -28.42 -0.93
C ARG A 762 -20.73 -29.65 -0.49
N ASP A 763 -21.14 -30.85 -0.89
CA ASP A 763 -20.44 -32.09 -0.56
C ASP A 763 -19.06 -32.14 -1.22
N PHE A 764 -18.95 -31.73 -2.48
CA PHE A 764 -17.66 -31.54 -3.16
C PHE A 764 -16.75 -30.54 -2.45
N TYR A 765 -17.28 -29.38 -2.10
CA TYR A 765 -16.52 -28.33 -1.42
C TYR A 765 -16.05 -28.79 -0.04
N ASN A 766 -16.92 -29.43 0.74
CA ASN A 766 -16.60 -29.95 2.07
C ASN A 766 -15.53 -31.04 1.98
N TYR A 767 -15.67 -32.00 1.08
CA TYR A 767 -14.69 -33.08 0.93
C TYR A 767 -13.33 -32.56 0.46
N TRP A 768 -13.32 -31.59 -0.47
CA TRP A 768 -12.08 -30.89 -0.87
C TRP A 768 -11.38 -30.27 0.35
N LYS A 769 -12.15 -29.66 1.25
CA LYS A 769 -11.64 -29.01 2.46
C LYS A 769 -11.19 -30.00 3.54
N GLU A 770 -11.92 -31.09 3.73
CA GLU A 770 -11.54 -32.16 4.66
C GLU A 770 -10.22 -32.81 4.23
N THR A 771 -10.08 -33.15 2.94
CA THR A 771 -8.85 -33.72 2.38
C THR A 771 -7.66 -32.76 2.53
N GLU A 772 -7.90 -31.46 2.36
CA GLU A 772 -6.91 -30.41 2.59
C GLU A 772 -6.46 -30.36 4.06
N ALA A 773 -7.39 -30.46 5.01
CA ALA A 773 -7.11 -30.47 6.44
C ALA A 773 -6.35 -31.74 6.87
N GLU A 774 -6.79 -32.92 6.44
CA GLU A 774 -6.14 -34.20 6.75
C GLU A 774 -4.67 -34.21 6.32
N ALA A 775 -4.38 -33.67 5.13
CA ALA A 775 -3.02 -33.57 4.61
C ALA A 775 -2.13 -32.60 5.43
N GLN A 776 -2.72 -31.57 6.05
CA GLN A 776 -1.99 -30.64 6.94
C GLN A 776 -1.76 -31.19 8.35
N GLU A 777 -2.59 -32.11 8.81
CA GLU A 777 -2.50 -32.66 10.16
C GLU A 777 -1.58 -33.88 10.26
N VAL A 778 -1.01 -34.34 9.15
CA VAL A 778 -0.11 -35.50 9.13
C VAL A 778 1.08 -35.29 10.06
N ASN A 779 1.24 -36.18 11.04
CA ASN A 779 2.43 -36.27 11.88
C ASN A 779 3.44 -37.20 11.20
N LEU A 780 4.40 -36.60 10.50
CA LEU A 780 5.51 -37.34 9.91
C LEU A 780 6.59 -37.60 10.98
N PRO A 781 7.16 -38.82 11.06
CA PRO A 781 8.32 -39.08 11.91
C PRO A 781 9.48 -38.13 11.56
N PRO A 782 10.33 -37.71 12.53
CA PRO A 782 11.46 -36.81 12.27
C PRO A 782 12.37 -37.29 11.15
N ALA A 783 12.62 -38.61 11.10
CA ALA A 783 13.40 -39.24 10.04
C ALA A 783 12.80 -39.02 8.63
N VAL A 784 11.48 -38.86 8.50
CA VAL A 784 10.84 -38.53 7.22
C VAL A 784 11.02 -37.06 6.86
N ILE A 785 10.90 -36.17 7.85
CA ILE A 785 11.06 -34.73 7.66
C ILE A 785 12.47 -34.40 7.15
N GLU A 786 13.50 -35.05 7.71
CA GLU A 786 14.89 -34.90 7.25
C GLU A 786 15.12 -35.35 5.80
N HIS A 787 14.29 -36.26 5.27
CA HIS A 787 14.42 -36.78 3.91
C HIS A 787 13.50 -36.07 2.90
N LEU A 788 12.57 -35.24 3.35
CA LEU A 788 11.70 -34.42 2.49
C LEU A 788 12.46 -33.17 2.05
N ASP A 789 12.27 -32.77 0.79
CA ASP A 789 12.76 -31.45 0.39
C ASP A 789 11.99 -30.36 1.15
N LYS A 790 12.63 -29.21 1.44
CA LYS A 790 12.02 -28.09 2.19
C LYS A 790 10.61 -27.68 1.73
N ASN A 791 10.37 -27.78 0.42
CA ASN A 791 9.11 -27.41 -0.23
C ASN A 791 8.19 -28.61 -0.52
N GLU A 792 8.57 -29.82 -0.13
CA GLU A 792 7.79 -31.05 -0.33
C GLU A 792 6.71 -31.19 0.74
N CYS A 793 5.50 -31.55 0.34
CA CYS A 793 4.37 -31.68 1.24
C CYS A 793 3.56 -32.93 0.93
N VAL A 794 2.94 -33.49 1.96
CA VAL A 794 1.91 -34.50 1.78
C VAL A 794 0.63 -33.80 1.32
N TYR A 795 0.03 -34.32 0.25
CA TYR A 795 -1.19 -33.78 -0.34
C TYR A 795 -2.40 -34.71 -0.17
N LYS A 796 -2.14 -36.01 -0.03
CA LYS A 796 -3.16 -37.04 0.21
C LYS A 796 -2.56 -38.21 0.98
N LEU A 797 -3.35 -38.82 1.86
CA LEU A 797 -3.06 -40.09 2.52
C LEU A 797 -4.11 -41.13 2.13
N SER A 798 -3.73 -42.41 2.11
CA SER A 798 -4.69 -43.52 2.00
C SER A 798 -5.23 -43.92 3.37
N CYS A 799 -6.30 -44.72 3.37
CA CYS A 799 -6.61 -45.57 4.51
C CYS A 799 -5.43 -46.51 4.87
N SER A 800 -5.44 -47.06 6.08
CA SER A 800 -4.44 -48.08 6.47
C SER A 800 -4.63 -49.35 5.63
N VAL A 801 -3.57 -49.74 4.94
CA VAL A 801 -3.59 -50.80 3.93
C VAL A 801 -2.49 -51.81 4.16
N LYS A 802 -2.77 -53.05 3.75
CA LYS A 802 -1.78 -54.12 3.77
C LYS A 802 -0.95 -54.05 2.49
N THR A 803 0.37 -53.98 2.66
CA THR A 803 1.34 -53.94 1.57
C THR A 803 2.34 -55.09 1.71
N ASN A 804 3.16 -55.31 0.68
CA ASN A 804 4.30 -56.21 0.78
C ASN A 804 5.45 -55.71 1.67
N TYR A 805 5.32 -54.50 2.25
CA TYR A 805 6.24 -53.91 3.23
C TYR A 805 5.62 -53.79 4.64
N GLY A 806 4.46 -54.42 4.87
CA GLY A 806 3.72 -54.36 6.13
C GLY A 806 2.43 -53.56 6.03
N VAL A 807 1.84 -53.24 7.18
CA VAL A 807 0.62 -52.43 7.27
C VAL A 807 1.00 -50.95 7.42
N GLY A 808 0.32 -50.06 6.71
CA GLY A 808 0.60 -48.64 6.79
C GLY A 808 -0.27 -47.79 5.86
N LYS A 809 -0.02 -46.48 5.84
CA LYS A 809 -0.71 -45.52 4.97
C LYS A 809 0.19 -45.04 3.85
N ILE A 810 -0.31 -45.04 2.62
CA ILE A 810 0.39 -44.48 1.45
C ILE A 810 0.21 -42.97 1.47
N ALA A 811 1.31 -42.24 1.38
CA ALA A 811 1.35 -40.79 1.29
C ALA A 811 1.77 -40.33 -0.10
N LEU A 812 1.02 -39.37 -0.64
CA LEU A 812 1.26 -38.71 -1.91
C LEU A 812 1.90 -37.35 -1.67
N THR A 813 3.06 -37.09 -2.29
CA THR A 813 3.62 -35.74 -2.42
C THR A 813 3.57 -35.27 -3.87
N GLN A 814 4.02 -34.05 -4.15
CA GLN A 814 4.19 -33.58 -5.53
C GLN A 814 5.38 -34.25 -6.27
N LYS A 815 6.21 -35.05 -5.58
CA LYS A 815 7.42 -35.68 -6.15
C LYS A 815 7.39 -37.21 -6.12
N ARG A 816 6.76 -37.82 -5.11
CA ARG A 816 6.88 -39.25 -4.85
C ARG A 816 5.75 -39.81 -3.99
N LEU A 817 5.75 -41.13 -3.89
CA LEU A 817 4.93 -41.94 -3.00
C LEU A 817 5.81 -42.56 -1.91
N PHE A 818 5.30 -42.61 -0.69
CA PHE A 818 5.94 -43.36 0.40
C PHE A 818 4.91 -43.99 1.35
N LEU A 819 5.33 -45.03 2.06
CA LEU A 819 4.52 -45.74 3.05
C LEU A 819 4.93 -45.30 4.46
N LEU A 820 3.95 -44.86 5.24
CA LEU A 820 4.05 -44.66 6.68
C LEU A 820 3.61 -45.95 7.37
N THR A 821 4.56 -46.70 7.94
CA THR A 821 4.26 -48.02 8.54
C THR A 821 3.57 -47.88 9.89
N GLU A 822 2.54 -48.70 10.15
CA GLU A 822 1.80 -48.76 11.41
C GLU A 822 2.21 -50.03 12.20
N GLY A 823 2.69 -49.86 13.43
CA GLY A 823 3.21 -50.95 14.29
C GLY A 823 4.31 -50.46 15.23
N GLY A 824 4.73 -51.28 16.22
CA GLY A 824 5.56 -50.90 17.37
C GLY A 824 6.92 -50.21 17.11
N HIS A 825 7.32 -50.02 15.86
CA HIS A 825 8.39 -49.11 15.46
C HIS A 825 7.89 -48.18 14.32
N PRO A 826 7.82 -46.85 14.54
CA PRO A 826 7.48 -45.91 13.48
C PRO A 826 8.59 -45.90 12.42
N GLY A 827 8.28 -46.38 11.23
CA GLY A 827 9.20 -46.47 10.09
C GLY A 827 8.65 -45.77 8.85
N TYR A 828 9.54 -45.55 7.89
CA TYR A 828 9.24 -44.97 6.59
C TYR A 828 9.81 -45.86 5.49
N VAL A 829 9.02 -46.13 4.46
CA VAL A 829 9.47 -46.86 3.27
C VAL A 829 9.18 -46.02 2.03
N HIS A 830 10.23 -45.61 1.33
CA HIS A 830 10.09 -44.96 0.03
C HIS A 830 9.53 -45.95 -1.00
N ILE A 831 8.36 -45.65 -1.60
CA ILE A 831 7.73 -46.49 -2.62
C ILE A 831 8.39 -46.21 -3.97
N ALA A 832 8.13 -45.03 -4.54
CA ALA A 832 8.67 -44.64 -5.84
C ALA A 832 8.58 -43.12 -6.00
N ALA A 833 9.59 -42.50 -6.62
CA ALA A 833 9.42 -41.16 -7.17
C ALA A 833 8.71 -41.27 -8.51
N PHE A 834 7.86 -40.30 -8.88
CA PHE A 834 7.10 -40.39 -10.14
C PHE A 834 7.99 -40.49 -11.37
N ARG A 835 9.23 -39.95 -11.29
CA ARG A 835 10.22 -40.05 -12.37
C ARG A 835 10.77 -41.48 -12.58
N ASP A 836 10.71 -42.32 -11.54
CA ASP A 836 11.30 -43.65 -11.53
C ASP A 836 10.26 -44.76 -11.79
N ILE A 837 8.99 -44.40 -11.93
CA ILE A 837 7.90 -45.34 -12.23
C ILE A 837 8.02 -45.80 -13.68
N GLU A 838 8.11 -47.11 -13.86
CA GLU A 838 8.13 -47.77 -15.17
C GLU A 838 6.71 -48.16 -15.61
N ASP A 839 5.94 -48.74 -14.68
CA ASP A 839 4.58 -49.19 -14.94
C ASP A 839 3.70 -49.16 -13.67
N VAL A 840 2.40 -48.98 -13.87
CA VAL A 840 1.37 -48.98 -12.82
C VAL A 840 0.23 -49.87 -13.28
N LYS A 841 -0.06 -50.92 -12.53
CA LYS A 841 -1.10 -51.90 -12.86
C LYS A 841 -2.16 -51.98 -11.76
N ASN A 842 -3.42 -52.07 -12.17
CA ASN A 842 -4.53 -52.49 -11.30
C ASN A 842 -4.75 -53.99 -11.51
N THR A 843 -4.41 -54.80 -10.52
CA THR A 843 -4.45 -56.27 -10.59
C THR A 843 -5.41 -56.84 -9.55
N THR A 844 -5.88 -58.07 -9.73
CA THR A 844 -6.66 -58.77 -8.69
C THR A 844 -5.89 -59.97 -8.20
N VAL A 845 -5.63 -60.04 -6.90
CA VAL A 845 -4.99 -61.18 -6.25
C VAL A 845 -6.08 -62.05 -5.64
N ALA A 846 -6.06 -63.35 -5.93
CA ALA A 846 -6.99 -64.31 -5.35
C ALA A 846 -6.47 -64.74 -3.97
N PHE A 847 -7.25 -64.51 -2.92
CA PHE A 847 -6.94 -64.97 -1.56
C PHE A 847 -8.18 -65.63 -0.96
N LEU A 848 -8.09 -66.93 -0.62
CA LEU A 848 -9.19 -67.72 -0.02
C LEU A 848 -10.55 -67.51 -0.73
N LEU A 849 -10.58 -67.68 -2.07
CA LEU A 849 -11.76 -67.52 -2.95
C LEU A 849 -12.26 -66.07 -3.18
N LEU A 850 -11.68 -65.06 -2.54
CA LEU A 850 -12.00 -63.64 -2.76
C LEU A 850 -11.02 -63.01 -3.76
N ARG A 851 -11.53 -62.26 -4.74
CA ARG A 851 -10.73 -61.43 -5.65
C ARG A 851 -10.51 -60.06 -5.01
N ILE A 852 -9.27 -59.75 -4.68
CA ILE A 852 -8.90 -58.52 -3.99
C ILE A 852 -8.17 -57.59 -4.97
N PRO A 853 -8.71 -56.38 -5.25
CA PRO A 853 -8.01 -55.39 -6.07
C PRO A 853 -6.74 -54.90 -5.38
N THR A 854 -5.64 -54.90 -6.12
CA THR A 854 -4.29 -54.62 -5.65
C THR A 854 -3.59 -53.68 -6.62
N LEU A 855 -3.10 -52.55 -6.10
CA LEU A 855 -2.29 -51.60 -6.85
C LEU A 855 -0.84 -52.10 -6.89
N ARG A 856 -0.29 -52.17 -8.10
CA ARG A 856 1.06 -52.64 -8.35
C ARG A 856 1.89 -51.56 -9.03
N ILE A 857 3.03 -51.20 -8.45
CA ILE A 857 3.94 -50.16 -8.97
C ILE A 857 5.32 -50.78 -9.23
N GLU A 858 5.79 -50.64 -10.47
CA GLU A 858 7.09 -51.14 -10.94
C GLU A 858 8.03 -49.94 -11.18
N THR A 859 9.30 -50.05 -10.76
CA THR A 859 10.28 -48.97 -10.84
C THR A 859 11.51 -49.35 -11.66
N ILE A 860 12.10 -48.39 -12.36
CA ILE A 860 13.20 -48.60 -13.32
C ILE A 860 14.45 -49.22 -12.68
N TYR A 861 14.79 -48.81 -11.44
CA TYR A 861 16.07 -49.15 -10.82
C TYR A 861 15.98 -50.28 -9.79
N LYS A 862 14.79 -50.61 -9.27
CA LYS A 862 14.59 -51.71 -8.32
C LYS A 862 13.69 -52.77 -8.94
N LYS A 863 14.19 -54.01 -9.03
CA LYS A 863 13.38 -55.21 -9.37
C LYS A 863 12.27 -55.54 -8.35
N GLN A 864 12.21 -54.82 -7.23
CA GLN A 864 11.17 -55.00 -6.22
C GLN A 864 9.91 -54.24 -6.63
N VAL A 865 8.82 -54.98 -6.78
CA VAL A 865 7.49 -54.46 -7.09
C VAL A 865 6.82 -54.03 -5.78
N PHE A 866 6.22 -52.85 -5.73
CA PHE A 866 5.35 -52.47 -4.61
C PHE A 866 3.92 -52.95 -4.87
N GLU A 867 3.33 -53.64 -3.90
CA GLU A 867 1.97 -54.18 -3.97
C GLU A 867 1.17 -53.73 -2.75
N ALA A 868 0.01 -53.10 -2.97
CA ALA A 868 -0.87 -52.61 -1.90
C ALA A 868 -2.33 -52.99 -2.14
N ASN A 869 -2.94 -53.59 -1.12
CA ASN A 869 -4.37 -53.87 -1.09
C ASN A 869 -5.14 -52.66 -0.54
N LEU A 870 -5.63 -51.82 -1.45
CA LEU A 870 -6.33 -50.57 -1.17
C LEU A 870 -7.86 -50.74 -1.04
N LYS A 871 -8.36 -51.98 -1.06
CA LYS A 871 -9.80 -52.29 -0.97
C LYS A 871 -10.63 -51.43 -1.94
N THR A 872 -11.54 -50.60 -1.42
CA THR A 872 -12.45 -49.74 -2.19
C THR A 872 -11.76 -48.54 -2.84
N GLU A 873 -10.56 -48.15 -2.39
CA GLU A 873 -9.84 -46.99 -2.94
C GLU A 873 -8.88 -47.36 -4.09
N CYS A 874 -8.77 -48.65 -4.45
CA CYS A 874 -7.76 -49.14 -5.39
C CYS A 874 -7.87 -48.48 -6.77
N ASP A 875 -9.09 -48.36 -7.31
CA ASP A 875 -9.33 -47.76 -8.63
C ASP A 875 -9.01 -46.26 -8.64
N LEU A 876 -9.33 -45.55 -7.55
CA LEU A 876 -9.02 -44.12 -7.41
C LEU A 876 -7.51 -43.91 -7.31
N TRP A 877 -6.80 -44.64 -6.44
CA TRP A 877 -5.34 -44.54 -6.34
C TRP A 877 -4.64 -44.93 -7.64
N TYR A 878 -5.16 -45.91 -8.39
CA TYR A 878 -4.66 -46.22 -9.72
C TYR A 878 -4.76 -45.00 -10.65
N LEU A 879 -5.91 -44.33 -10.73
CA LEU A 879 -6.07 -43.09 -11.52
C LEU A 879 -5.14 -41.97 -11.04
N ILE A 880 -5.04 -41.76 -9.73
CA ILE A 880 -4.20 -40.71 -9.11
C ILE A 880 -2.72 -40.92 -9.48
N VAL A 881 -2.19 -42.13 -9.27
CA VAL A 881 -0.78 -42.42 -9.55
C VAL A 881 -0.50 -42.30 -11.05
N LYS A 882 -1.43 -42.73 -11.91
CA LYS A 882 -1.29 -42.66 -13.36
C LYS A 882 -1.28 -41.23 -13.88
N GLU A 883 -2.17 -40.36 -13.38
CA GLU A 883 -2.21 -38.94 -13.73
C GLU A 883 -0.97 -38.20 -13.22
N MET A 884 -0.52 -38.44 -11.97
CA MET A 884 0.72 -37.85 -11.45
C MET A 884 1.96 -38.29 -12.22
N TRP A 885 2.04 -39.57 -12.58
CA TRP A 885 3.12 -40.10 -13.41
C TRP A 885 3.11 -39.49 -14.81
N ALA A 886 1.94 -39.38 -15.45
CA ALA A 886 1.80 -38.72 -16.75
C ALA A 886 2.18 -37.24 -16.67
N GLY A 887 1.71 -36.51 -15.65
CA GLY A 887 2.05 -35.11 -15.41
C GLY A 887 3.55 -34.89 -15.17
N LYS A 888 4.20 -35.80 -14.43
CA LYS A 888 5.67 -35.77 -14.24
C LYS A 888 6.41 -36.00 -15.55
N LYS A 889 5.97 -36.97 -16.36
CA LYS A 889 6.56 -37.20 -17.69
C LYS A 889 6.40 -35.98 -18.59
N MET A 890 5.21 -35.39 -18.63
CA MET A 890 4.96 -34.14 -19.37
C MET A 890 5.87 -33.00 -18.90
N ALA A 891 6.06 -32.85 -17.58
CA ALA A 891 6.97 -31.83 -17.03
C ALA A 891 8.43 -32.04 -17.43
N ASP A 892 8.90 -33.29 -17.46
CA ASP A 892 10.28 -33.60 -17.85
C ASP A 892 10.52 -33.46 -19.36
N ASP A 893 9.53 -33.87 -20.16
CA ASP A 893 9.53 -33.76 -21.62
C ASP A 893 9.45 -32.29 -22.07
N HIS A 894 8.70 -31.45 -21.33
CA HIS A 894 8.51 -30.02 -21.66
C HIS A 894 9.39 -29.05 -20.87
N LYS A 895 10.15 -29.55 -19.88
CA LYS A 895 10.91 -28.74 -18.90
C LYS A 895 10.05 -27.66 -18.23
N ASP A 896 8.78 -27.99 -17.99
CA ASP A 896 7.79 -27.09 -17.41
C ASP A 896 7.21 -27.71 -16.13
N PRO A 897 7.60 -27.21 -14.94
CA PRO A 897 7.14 -27.76 -13.68
C PRO A 897 5.62 -27.57 -13.44
N GLN A 898 4.94 -26.69 -14.19
CA GLN A 898 3.49 -26.46 -14.01
C GLN A 898 2.65 -27.70 -14.33
N TYR A 899 3.11 -28.59 -15.21
CA TYR A 899 2.42 -29.83 -15.51
C TYR A 899 2.23 -30.72 -14.28
N ILE A 900 3.23 -30.79 -13.37
CA ILE A 900 3.11 -31.54 -12.11
C ILE A 900 2.06 -30.88 -11.20
N GLN A 901 1.98 -29.55 -11.19
CA GLN A 901 1.04 -28.82 -10.35
C GLN A 901 -0.40 -28.97 -10.85
N GLN A 902 -0.58 -28.91 -12.16
CA GLN A 902 -1.89 -29.15 -12.77
C GLN A 902 -2.31 -30.61 -12.59
N ALA A 903 -1.39 -31.57 -12.74
CA ALA A 903 -1.67 -32.98 -12.48
C ALA A 903 -2.05 -33.20 -11.01
N LEU A 904 -1.33 -32.57 -10.08
CA LEU A 904 -1.64 -32.59 -8.66
C LEU A 904 -3.03 -32.00 -8.37
N THR A 905 -3.40 -30.92 -9.03
CA THR A 905 -4.74 -30.32 -8.92
C THR A 905 -5.80 -31.28 -9.46
N ASN A 906 -5.58 -31.89 -10.63
CA ASN A 906 -6.49 -32.87 -11.22
C ASN A 906 -6.72 -34.05 -10.26
N VAL A 907 -5.68 -34.61 -9.64
CA VAL A 907 -5.84 -35.76 -8.73
C VAL A 907 -6.53 -35.41 -7.41
N LEU A 908 -6.34 -34.19 -6.89
CA LEU A 908 -7.09 -33.72 -5.73
C LEU A 908 -8.57 -33.48 -6.09
N LEU A 909 -8.86 -33.01 -7.31
CA LEU A 909 -10.24 -32.89 -7.79
C LEU A 909 -10.88 -34.26 -7.99
N MET A 910 -10.16 -35.25 -8.52
CA MET A 910 -10.64 -36.63 -8.64
C MET A 910 -11.07 -37.17 -7.29
N ASP A 911 -10.24 -36.98 -6.27
CA ASP A 911 -10.52 -37.41 -4.92
C ASP A 911 -11.78 -36.74 -4.35
N ALA A 912 -11.89 -35.42 -4.51
CA ALA A 912 -13.07 -34.67 -4.07
C ALA A 912 -14.36 -35.05 -4.82
N VAL A 913 -14.28 -35.34 -6.13
CA VAL A 913 -15.42 -35.84 -6.91
C VAL A 913 -15.86 -37.23 -6.45
N VAL A 914 -14.92 -38.14 -6.16
CA VAL A 914 -15.26 -39.47 -5.65
C VAL A 914 -15.91 -39.39 -4.28
N GLY A 915 -15.37 -38.56 -3.39
CA GLY A 915 -15.91 -38.30 -2.06
C GLY A 915 -17.32 -37.71 -2.07
N ALA A 916 -17.60 -36.80 -3.02
CA ALA A 916 -18.90 -36.12 -3.15
C ALA A 916 -20.00 -37.01 -3.74
N LEU A 917 -19.71 -37.76 -4.80
CA LEU A 917 -20.76 -38.47 -5.54
C LEU A 917 -21.20 -39.80 -4.89
N GLN A 918 -20.34 -40.43 -4.08
CA GLN A 918 -20.57 -41.69 -3.33
C GLN A 918 -21.38 -42.77 -4.07
N SER A 919 -21.28 -42.83 -5.40
CA SER A 919 -22.09 -43.69 -6.27
C SER A 919 -21.20 -44.66 -7.04
N SER A 920 -21.80 -45.71 -7.60
CA SER A 920 -21.09 -46.67 -8.46
C SER A 920 -20.47 -46.04 -9.72
N LYS A 921 -20.86 -44.81 -10.07
CA LYS A 921 -20.32 -44.04 -11.20
C LYS A 921 -19.21 -43.05 -10.81
N ALA A 922 -18.87 -42.94 -9.52
CA ALA A 922 -17.91 -41.96 -9.01
C ALA A 922 -16.50 -42.10 -9.64
N ILE A 923 -15.99 -43.32 -9.79
CA ILE A 923 -14.70 -43.59 -10.44
C ILE A 923 -14.72 -43.20 -11.92
N TYR A 924 -15.83 -43.46 -12.62
CA TYR A 924 -16.01 -43.04 -14.00
C TYR A 924 -16.05 -41.50 -14.12
N ALA A 925 -16.74 -40.82 -13.21
CA ALA A 925 -16.75 -39.36 -13.13
C ALA A 925 -15.33 -38.80 -12.93
N ALA A 926 -14.57 -39.35 -11.97
CA ALA A 926 -13.18 -38.96 -11.72
C ALA A 926 -12.26 -39.20 -12.93
N SER A 927 -12.48 -40.26 -13.71
CA SER A 927 -11.69 -40.51 -14.92
C SER A 927 -11.84 -39.42 -16.00
N LYS A 928 -12.90 -38.60 -15.97
CA LYS A 928 -13.01 -37.43 -16.87
C LYS A 928 -12.00 -36.33 -16.54
N LEU A 929 -11.44 -36.33 -15.34
CA LEU A 929 -10.41 -35.38 -14.90
C LEU A 929 -8.98 -35.85 -15.24
N SER A 930 -8.77 -37.09 -15.72
CA SER A 930 -7.43 -37.62 -16.04
C SER A 930 -6.96 -37.12 -17.39
N TYR A 931 -6.47 -35.88 -17.39
CA TYR A 931 -6.15 -35.12 -18.59
C TYR A 931 -4.79 -35.53 -19.16
N PHE A 932 -3.75 -35.61 -18.33
CA PHE A 932 -2.39 -35.88 -18.82
C PHE A 932 -2.17 -37.31 -19.24
N ASP A 933 -2.80 -38.27 -18.56
CA ASP A 933 -2.76 -39.67 -18.99
C ASP A 933 -3.38 -39.84 -20.39
N ARG A 934 -4.47 -39.12 -20.69
CA ARG A 934 -5.10 -39.12 -22.02
C ARG A 934 -4.21 -38.40 -23.05
N MET A 935 -3.71 -37.21 -22.74
CA MET A 935 -2.81 -36.47 -23.63
C MET A 935 -1.54 -37.24 -23.99
N LYS A 936 -0.93 -37.93 -23.03
CA LYS A 936 0.25 -38.79 -23.24
C LYS A 936 0.00 -39.86 -24.31
N SER A 937 -1.25 -40.33 -24.44
CA SER A 937 -1.65 -41.32 -25.44
C SER A 937 -2.05 -40.71 -26.80
N GLU A 938 -2.57 -39.48 -26.81
CA GLU A 938 -3.12 -38.82 -28.01
C GLU A 938 -2.08 -37.97 -28.77
N VAL A 939 -1.05 -37.45 -28.09
CA VAL A 939 -0.08 -36.51 -28.69
C VAL A 939 1.37 -37.00 -28.47
N PRO A 940 1.99 -37.67 -29.45
CA PRO A 940 3.43 -37.88 -29.43
C PRO A 940 4.12 -36.57 -29.83
N MET A 941 4.22 -35.61 -28.91
CA MET A 941 5.14 -34.47 -29.05
C MET A 941 6.28 -34.62 -28.05
N MET A 942 7.31 -35.37 -28.44
CA MET A 942 8.61 -35.17 -27.83
C MET A 942 9.19 -33.89 -28.41
N ILE A 943 9.49 -32.93 -27.52
CA ILE A 943 10.38 -31.83 -27.83
C ILE A 943 11.65 -32.40 -28.49
N PRO A 944 12.13 -31.86 -29.63
CA PRO A 944 13.33 -32.37 -30.27
C PRO A 944 14.49 -32.45 -29.27
N LYS A 945 15.33 -33.49 -29.37
CA LYS A 945 16.44 -33.73 -28.43
C LYS A 945 17.32 -32.48 -28.27
N THR A 946 17.59 -31.79 -29.37
CA THR A 946 18.29 -30.49 -29.41
C THR A 946 17.66 -29.41 -28.53
N THR A 947 16.33 -29.32 -28.53
CA THR A 947 15.57 -28.39 -27.69
C THR A 947 15.59 -28.85 -26.22
N SER A 948 15.49 -30.16 -25.95
CA SER A 948 15.49 -30.68 -24.57
C SER A 948 16.84 -30.54 -23.85
N GLU A 949 17.95 -30.57 -24.60
CA GLU A 949 19.32 -30.40 -24.07
C GLU A 949 19.64 -28.93 -23.76
N THR A 950 19.09 -28.01 -24.56
CA THR A 950 19.29 -26.57 -24.43
C THR A 950 18.29 -25.93 -23.46
N LEU A 951 17.02 -26.35 -23.45
CA LEU A 951 16.00 -25.81 -22.55
C LEU A 951 16.26 -26.28 -21.11
N LYS A 952 16.52 -25.33 -20.21
CA LYS A 952 16.73 -25.59 -18.78
C LYS A 952 15.39 -25.72 -18.05
N HIS A 953 14.55 -24.71 -18.12
CA HIS A 953 13.20 -24.69 -17.56
C HIS A 953 12.37 -23.51 -18.10
N LYS A 954 11.05 -23.54 -17.85
CA LYS A 954 10.12 -22.44 -18.10
C LYS A 954 9.62 -21.78 -16.81
N ILE A 955 9.28 -20.50 -16.91
CA ILE A 955 8.71 -19.67 -15.84
C ILE A 955 7.42 -19.03 -16.35
N ASN A 956 6.41 -18.88 -15.49
CA ASN A 956 5.15 -18.20 -15.82
C ASN A 956 5.04 -16.90 -15.01
N PRO A 957 5.27 -15.72 -15.61
CA PRO A 957 5.11 -14.43 -14.95
C PRO A 957 3.68 -14.01 -14.65
N SER A 958 2.71 -14.65 -15.30
CA SER A 958 1.27 -14.46 -15.04
C SER A 958 0.73 -15.48 -14.04
N ALA A 959 1.61 -16.13 -13.25
CA ALA A 959 1.20 -17.10 -12.25
C ALA A 959 0.21 -16.45 -11.25
N GLY A 960 -1.04 -16.92 -11.30
CA GLY A 960 -2.12 -16.43 -10.46
C GLY A 960 -3.11 -15.45 -11.14
N GLU A 961 -2.97 -15.16 -12.43
CA GLU A 961 -3.99 -14.46 -13.23
C GLU A 961 -4.85 -15.50 -13.99
N THR A 962 -6.10 -15.18 -14.35
CA THR A 962 -6.96 -16.09 -15.17
C THR A 962 -6.43 -16.37 -16.56
N PHE A 963 -5.75 -15.39 -17.16
CA PHE A 963 -5.24 -15.48 -18.52
C PHE A 963 -3.74 -15.15 -18.57
N PRO A 964 -2.96 -15.85 -19.41
CA PRO A 964 -1.58 -15.49 -19.63
C PRO A 964 -1.47 -14.08 -20.26
N GLN A 965 -0.46 -13.33 -19.84
CA GLN A 965 -0.13 -12.04 -20.42
C GLN A 965 1.10 -12.15 -21.31
N ALA A 966 1.12 -11.36 -22.39
CA ALA A 966 2.27 -11.31 -23.27
C ALA A 966 3.48 -10.72 -22.53
N ILE A 967 4.65 -11.31 -22.77
CA ILE A 967 5.92 -10.81 -22.25
C ILE A 967 6.51 -9.88 -23.30
N ASP A 968 6.43 -8.59 -23.05
CA ASP A 968 6.82 -7.58 -24.04
C ASP A 968 8.30 -7.18 -23.93
N VAL A 969 8.86 -7.14 -22.71
CA VAL A 969 10.27 -6.78 -22.47
C VAL A 969 10.87 -7.63 -21.36
N LEU A 970 12.13 -8.04 -21.53
CA LEU A 970 12.94 -8.75 -20.54
C LEU A 970 14.25 -8.02 -20.29
N LEU A 971 14.65 -7.91 -19.02
CA LEU A 971 15.95 -7.37 -18.63
C LEU A 971 16.55 -8.20 -17.49
N TYR A 972 17.76 -8.73 -17.68
CA TYR A 972 18.56 -9.32 -16.62
C TYR A 972 19.48 -8.27 -16.00
N THR A 973 19.57 -8.27 -14.67
CA THR A 973 20.44 -7.40 -13.89
C THR A 973 21.34 -8.25 -12.98
N PRO A 974 22.67 -8.24 -13.15
CA PRO A 974 23.59 -9.01 -12.30
C PRO A 974 23.57 -8.54 -10.84
N GLY A 975 23.84 -9.47 -9.92
CA GLY A 975 23.98 -9.19 -8.49
C GLY A 975 25.45 -8.94 -8.12
N HIS A 976 25.72 -7.95 -7.28
CA HIS A 976 27.06 -7.70 -6.73
C HIS A 976 26.98 -7.17 -5.30
N LEU A 977 27.96 -7.53 -4.47
CA LEU A 977 28.12 -7.03 -3.10
C LEU A 977 29.03 -5.80 -3.14
N GLU A 978 28.50 -4.61 -2.89
CA GLU A 978 29.35 -3.51 -2.41
C GLU A 978 29.74 -3.79 -0.94
N ILE A 979 30.97 -3.43 -0.55
CA ILE A 979 31.54 -3.67 0.79
C ILE A 979 30.72 -3.01 1.92
N SER A 980 29.83 -2.06 1.58
CA SER A 980 28.94 -1.33 2.51
C SER A 980 27.51 -1.87 2.58
N GLU A 981 27.11 -2.83 1.73
CA GLU A 981 25.71 -3.27 1.61
C GLU A 981 25.43 -4.64 2.24
N ARG A 982 24.21 -4.81 2.77
CA ARG A 982 23.77 -6.05 3.42
C ARG A 982 23.72 -7.21 2.41
N PRO A 983 24.12 -8.43 2.79
CA PRO A 983 24.19 -9.58 1.88
C PRO A 983 22.86 -9.98 1.23
N ASP A 984 21.72 -9.68 1.86
CA ASP A 984 20.39 -10.12 1.40
C ASP A 984 19.83 -9.33 0.18
N ASN A 985 20.49 -8.24 -0.26
CA ASN A 985 20.03 -7.42 -1.40
C ASN A 985 20.85 -7.57 -2.68
N ALA A 986 21.91 -8.37 -2.65
CA ALA A 986 22.88 -8.52 -3.74
C ALA A 986 22.53 -9.62 -4.76
N HIS A 987 21.29 -10.14 -4.76
CA HIS A 987 20.87 -11.20 -5.68
C HIS A 987 20.65 -10.67 -7.11
N PRO A 988 21.03 -11.44 -8.15
CA PRO A 988 20.72 -11.08 -9.53
C PRO A 988 19.21 -11.08 -9.76
N LYS A 989 18.70 -10.23 -10.66
CA LYS A 989 17.26 -10.07 -10.89
C LYS A 989 16.90 -10.20 -12.36
N LEU A 990 15.71 -10.71 -12.63
CA LEU A 990 15.07 -10.74 -13.94
C LEU A 990 13.81 -9.88 -13.90
N TRP A 991 13.79 -8.83 -14.71
CA TRP A 991 12.67 -7.92 -14.87
C TRP A 991 11.84 -8.35 -16.09
N CYS A 992 10.52 -8.42 -15.91
CA CYS A 992 9.58 -8.84 -16.94
C CYS A 992 8.46 -7.81 -17.08
N ALA A 993 8.41 -7.10 -18.21
CA ALA A 993 7.27 -6.28 -18.58
C ALA A 993 6.15 -7.13 -19.17
N LEU A 994 4.95 -6.98 -18.61
CA LEU A 994 3.72 -7.53 -19.13
C LEU A 994 2.88 -6.43 -19.78
N ASN A 995 1.73 -6.79 -20.36
CA ASN A 995 0.77 -5.83 -20.89
C ASN A 995 0.31 -4.81 -19.82
N GLU A 996 -0.15 -3.64 -20.26
CA GLU A 996 -0.72 -2.57 -19.42
C GLU A 996 0.23 -2.02 -18.33
N GLY A 997 1.52 -1.89 -18.62
CA GLY A 997 2.47 -1.25 -17.72
C GLY A 997 2.86 -2.08 -16.49
N LYS A 998 2.43 -3.35 -16.42
CA LYS A 998 2.73 -4.24 -15.30
C LYS A 998 4.17 -4.75 -15.38
N VAL A 999 4.93 -4.69 -14.29
CA VAL A 999 6.30 -5.23 -14.21
C VAL A 999 6.42 -6.23 -13.07
N VAL A 1000 6.87 -7.45 -13.39
CA VAL A 1000 7.17 -8.51 -12.43
C VAL A 1000 8.68 -8.68 -12.32
N VAL A 1001 9.19 -8.80 -11.10
CA VAL A 1001 10.63 -8.97 -10.84
C VAL A 1001 10.87 -10.30 -10.13
N PHE A 1002 11.76 -11.10 -10.72
CA PHE A 1002 12.23 -12.36 -10.15
C PHE A 1002 13.65 -12.20 -9.62
N ASP A 1003 13.97 -12.89 -8.54
CA ASP A 1003 15.35 -13.20 -8.19
C ASP A 1003 15.86 -14.27 -9.18
N ALA A 1004 16.88 -13.98 -9.97
CA ALA A 1004 17.39 -14.87 -11.01
C ALA A 1004 18.24 -16.04 -10.45
N SER A 1005 18.59 -16.03 -9.16
CA SER A 1005 19.29 -17.13 -8.51
C SER A 1005 18.34 -18.23 -8.06
N THR A 1006 17.20 -17.85 -7.49
CA THR A 1006 16.15 -18.76 -7.01
C THR A 1006 14.99 -18.92 -7.99
N TRP A 1007 14.85 -17.99 -8.93
CA TRP A 1007 13.69 -17.74 -9.78
C TRP A 1007 12.44 -17.26 -9.02
N ALA A 1008 12.51 -17.03 -7.70
CA ALA A 1008 11.35 -16.61 -6.91
C ALA A 1008 10.87 -15.19 -7.26
N ILE A 1009 9.56 -14.95 -7.14
CA ILE A 1009 8.98 -13.60 -7.30
C ILE A 1009 9.40 -12.75 -6.10
N GLN A 1010 10.16 -11.68 -6.34
CA GLN A 1010 10.65 -10.79 -5.27
C GLN A 1010 9.61 -9.72 -4.91
N GLN A 1011 8.78 -9.29 -5.86
CA GLN A 1011 7.71 -8.33 -5.62
C GLN A 1011 6.50 -8.61 -6.52
N HIS A 1012 5.32 -8.57 -5.91
CA HIS A 1012 4.06 -8.59 -6.66
C HIS A 1012 3.93 -7.31 -7.47
N CYS A 1013 4.07 -7.47 -8.79
CA CYS A 1013 3.66 -6.56 -9.86
C CYS A 1013 3.39 -5.11 -9.40
N PHE A 1014 4.34 -4.20 -9.63
CA PHE A 1014 4.02 -2.77 -9.63
C PHE A 1014 3.63 -2.34 -11.04
N ARG A 1015 2.68 -1.41 -11.14
CA ARG A 1015 2.17 -0.90 -12.40
C ARG A 1015 2.81 0.46 -12.68
N MET A 1016 3.47 0.57 -13.84
CA MET A 1016 4.12 1.77 -14.35
C MET A 1016 3.24 2.41 -15.43
N GLY A 1017 2.50 3.44 -15.05
CA GLY A 1017 1.52 4.05 -15.95
C GLY A 1017 0.42 3.06 -16.36
N ARG A 1018 -0.22 3.32 -17.51
CA ARG A 1018 -1.28 2.44 -18.07
C ARG A 1018 -0.96 1.92 -19.47
N CYS A 1019 0.13 2.41 -20.05
CA CYS A 1019 0.53 2.10 -21.40
C CYS A 1019 1.52 0.93 -21.44
N LYS A 1020 1.69 0.36 -22.62
CA LYS A 1020 2.64 -0.72 -22.86
C LYS A 1020 4.09 -0.22 -22.69
N LEU A 1021 4.90 -1.00 -22.00
CA LEU A 1021 6.34 -0.77 -21.87
C LEU A 1021 7.05 -1.32 -23.11
N THR A 1022 8.03 -0.58 -23.62
CA THR A 1022 8.65 -0.85 -24.93
C THR A 1022 10.10 -1.30 -24.81
N CYS A 1023 10.84 -0.81 -23.84
CA CYS A 1023 12.24 -1.18 -23.62
C CYS A 1023 12.65 -1.01 -22.14
N MET A 1024 13.71 -1.70 -21.75
CA MET A 1024 14.29 -1.65 -20.40
C MET A 1024 15.81 -1.72 -20.49
N VAL A 1025 16.52 -0.91 -19.71
CA VAL A 1025 17.98 -0.95 -19.65
C VAL A 1025 18.46 -0.73 -18.22
N MET A 1026 19.49 -1.48 -17.81
CA MET A 1026 20.25 -1.15 -16.61
C MET A 1026 21.21 -0.01 -16.94
N VAL A 1027 21.10 1.09 -16.20
CA VAL A 1027 21.97 2.25 -16.37
C VAL A 1027 23.09 2.21 -15.33
N GLU A 1028 22.73 2.00 -14.05
CA GLU A 1028 23.64 1.82 -12.92
C GLU A 1028 23.17 0.62 -12.08
N GLN A 1029 24.00 0.12 -11.16
CA GLN A 1029 23.61 -1.02 -10.30
C GLN A 1029 22.33 -0.74 -9.50
N SER A 1030 22.13 0.51 -9.11
CA SER A 1030 20.96 0.94 -8.33
C SER A 1030 19.78 1.42 -9.19
N GLN A 1031 19.90 1.47 -10.53
CA GLN A 1031 18.92 2.11 -11.42
C GLN A 1031 18.61 1.34 -12.71
N VAL A 1032 17.30 1.11 -12.94
CA VAL A 1032 16.76 0.59 -14.20
C VAL A 1032 15.90 1.67 -14.86
N TRP A 1033 16.12 1.93 -16.14
CA TRP A 1033 15.32 2.86 -16.95
C TRP A 1033 14.38 2.07 -17.85
N ILE A 1034 13.13 2.49 -17.92
CA ILE A 1034 12.06 1.81 -18.66
C ILE A 1034 11.38 2.79 -19.60
N GLY A 1035 11.45 2.53 -20.90
CA GLY A 1035 10.71 3.28 -21.91
C GLY A 1035 9.27 2.78 -22.06
N SER A 1036 8.37 3.71 -22.34
CA SER A 1036 6.94 3.42 -22.48
C SER A 1036 6.32 4.09 -23.70
N GLN A 1037 5.21 3.51 -24.17
CA GLN A 1037 4.43 4.01 -25.30
C GLN A 1037 3.78 5.38 -25.01
N ASP A 1038 3.60 5.73 -23.73
CA ASP A 1038 3.15 7.06 -23.32
C ASP A 1038 4.22 8.15 -23.46
N SER A 1039 5.39 7.89 -24.05
CA SER A 1039 6.49 8.88 -24.18
C SER A 1039 7.18 9.22 -22.85
N ILE A 1040 7.10 8.36 -21.83
CA ILE A 1040 7.81 8.49 -20.54
C ILE A 1040 8.96 7.50 -20.47
N ILE A 1041 10.07 7.93 -19.87
CA ILE A 1041 11.10 7.03 -19.35
C ILE A 1041 10.97 7.00 -17.82
N TYR A 1042 10.59 5.85 -17.27
CA TYR A 1042 10.47 5.61 -15.83
C TYR A 1042 11.82 5.17 -15.26
N ILE A 1043 12.26 5.79 -14.16
CA ILE A 1043 13.51 5.43 -13.48
C ILE A 1043 13.18 4.72 -12.17
N ILE A 1044 13.54 3.45 -12.10
CA ILE A 1044 13.33 2.59 -10.94
C ILE A 1044 14.62 2.46 -10.16
N ASN A 1045 14.52 2.70 -8.85
CA ASN A 1045 15.58 2.30 -7.94
C ASN A 1045 15.46 0.80 -7.63
N THR A 1046 16.49 0.03 -7.96
CA THR A 1046 16.51 -1.44 -7.87
C THR A 1046 16.47 -1.99 -6.44
N HIS A 1047 16.66 -1.15 -5.42
CA HIS A 1047 16.61 -1.53 -4.00
C HIS A 1047 15.24 -1.30 -3.39
N SER A 1048 14.72 -0.08 -3.52
CA SER A 1048 13.39 0.30 -3.01
C SER A 1048 12.24 -0.19 -3.89
N MET A 1049 12.55 -0.62 -5.12
CA MET A 1049 11.58 -0.98 -6.16
C MET A 1049 10.47 0.06 -6.36
N SER A 1050 10.86 1.34 -6.26
CA SER A 1050 9.96 2.46 -6.41
C SER A 1050 10.39 3.35 -7.56
N CYS A 1051 9.41 3.81 -8.32
CA CYS A 1051 9.59 4.83 -9.34
C CYS A 1051 9.54 6.20 -8.68
N ASN A 1052 10.70 6.79 -8.43
CA ASN A 1052 10.77 8.12 -7.85
C ASN A 1052 11.17 9.19 -8.87
N LYS A 1053 11.52 8.84 -10.11
CA LYS A 1053 11.90 9.83 -11.13
C LYS A 1053 11.37 9.44 -12.51
N GLN A 1054 11.05 10.43 -13.34
CA GLN A 1054 10.58 10.26 -14.71
C GLN A 1054 11.22 11.27 -15.65
N LEU A 1055 11.49 10.86 -16.89
CA LEU A 1055 11.96 11.73 -17.97
C LEU A 1055 10.88 11.84 -19.04
N ASN A 1056 10.51 13.08 -19.40
CA ASN A 1056 9.32 13.38 -20.20
C ASN A 1056 9.62 14.24 -21.45
N ASP A 1057 10.90 14.38 -21.83
CA ASP A 1057 11.32 15.26 -22.93
C ASP A 1057 10.93 14.70 -24.33
N HIS A 1058 10.64 13.41 -24.42
CA HIS A 1058 10.10 12.79 -25.64
C HIS A 1058 8.64 13.17 -25.89
N ARG A 1059 8.27 13.32 -27.16
CA ARG A 1059 6.91 13.69 -27.60
C ARG A 1059 6.14 12.54 -28.23
N SER A 1060 6.81 11.42 -28.48
CA SER A 1060 6.25 10.22 -29.08
C SER A 1060 6.73 8.98 -28.33
N ALA A 1061 6.08 7.84 -28.59
CA ALA A 1061 6.36 6.57 -27.93
C ALA A 1061 7.85 6.24 -27.94
N ILE A 1062 8.40 5.91 -26.78
CA ILE A 1062 9.80 5.48 -26.65
C ILE A 1062 9.96 4.15 -27.36
N THR A 1063 10.98 4.01 -28.19
CA THR A 1063 11.22 2.76 -28.94
C THR A 1063 12.38 1.96 -28.37
N ASP A 1064 13.48 2.59 -27.96
CA ASP A 1064 14.66 1.89 -27.42
C ASP A 1064 15.53 2.82 -26.57
N ILE A 1065 16.35 2.26 -25.68
CA ILE A 1065 17.29 3.01 -24.82
C ILE A 1065 18.61 2.23 -24.74
N VAL A 1066 19.74 2.90 -24.98
CA VAL A 1066 21.09 2.33 -24.91
C VAL A 1066 22.00 3.19 -24.03
N VAL A 1067 22.99 2.57 -23.39
CA VAL A 1067 23.88 3.25 -22.44
C VAL A 1067 25.32 3.24 -22.97
N GLU A 1068 25.95 4.41 -22.98
CA GLU A 1068 27.36 4.59 -23.28
C GLU A 1068 28.20 4.33 -22.02
N LYS A 1069 29.16 3.41 -22.16
CA LYS A 1069 30.11 3.07 -21.08
C LYS A 1069 31.50 3.57 -21.47
N LYS A 1070 31.99 4.59 -20.78
CA LYS A 1070 33.37 5.10 -20.92
C LYS A 1070 34.22 4.52 -19.79
N ASN A 1071 35.30 3.81 -20.13
CA ASN A 1071 36.16 3.09 -19.17
C ASN A 1071 35.39 2.15 -18.21
N GLY A 1072 34.28 1.58 -18.68
CA GLY A 1072 33.40 0.72 -17.87
C GLY A 1072 32.39 1.47 -16.99
N ILE A 1073 32.46 2.80 -16.90
CA ILE A 1073 31.52 3.62 -16.14
C ILE A 1073 30.45 4.18 -17.09
N PRO A 1074 29.16 4.03 -16.75
CA PRO A 1074 28.08 4.61 -17.54
C PRO A 1074 28.17 6.14 -17.50
N SER A 1075 28.28 6.78 -18.66
CA SER A 1075 28.44 8.24 -18.79
C SER A 1075 27.17 8.92 -19.31
N GLU A 1076 26.66 8.42 -20.43
CA GLU A 1076 25.49 8.96 -21.11
C GLU A 1076 24.52 7.83 -21.49
N ALA A 1077 23.23 8.11 -21.48
CA ALA A 1077 22.21 7.21 -22.02
C ALA A 1077 21.55 7.85 -23.25
N TYR A 1078 21.31 7.07 -24.29
CA TYR A 1078 20.63 7.50 -25.51
C TYR A 1078 19.26 6.85 -25.57
N SER A 1079 18.24 7.62 -25.87
CA SER A 1079 16.87 7.12 -26.02
C SER A 1079 16.28 7.54 -27.35
N SER A 1080 15.48 6.68 -27.96
CA SER A 1080 14.80 6.94 -29.23
C SER A 1080 13.29 6.96 -29.08
N SER A 1081 12.62 7.71 -29.94
CA SER A 1081 11.17 7.74 -30.07
C SER A 1081 10.70 7.46 -31.49
N LEU A 1082 9.45 7.03 -31.63
CA LEU A 1082 8.86 6.60 -32.90
C LEU A 1082 8.85 7.72 -33.98
N ASP A 1083 8.75 8.98 -33.57
CA ASP A 1083 8.82 10.14 -34.47
C ASP A 1083 10.24 10.43 -35.00
N GLY A 1084 11.25 9.65 -34.60
CA GLY A 1084 12.63 9.79 -35.07
C GLY A 1084 13.50 10.73 -34.23
N THR A 1085 13.02 11.18 -33.06
CA THR A 1085 13.85 11.93 -32.10
C THR A 1085 14.79 10.98 -31.35
N VAL A 1086 16.04 11.39 -31.17
CA VAL A 1086 17.00 10.75 -30.27
C VAL A 1086 17.50 11.77 -29.26
N ILE A 1087 17.49 11.40 -27.98
CA ILE A 1087 17.91 12.24 -26.86
C ILE A 1087 19.07 11.56 -26.12
N ALA A 1088 20.15 12.30 -25.92
CA ALA A 1088 21.30 11.95 -25.09
C ALA A 1088 21.14 12.55 -23.69
N TRP A 1089 21.15 11.69 -22.69
CA TRP A 1089 20.94 12.00 -21.28
C TRP A 1089 22.24 11.87 -20.51
N ASN A 1090 22.51 12.84 -19.65
CA ASN A 1090 23.52 12.69 -18.63
C ASN A 1090 22.96 11.83 -17.48
N ILE A 1091 23.62 10.73 -17.15
CA ILE A 1091 23.08 9.72 -16.22
C ILE A 1091 23.06 10.23 -14.78
N SER A 1092 24.09 10.96 -14.35
CA SER A 1092 24.18 11.45 -12.97
C SER A 1092 23.21 12.61 -12.70
N THR A 1093 23.07 13.54 -13.65
CA THR A 1093 22.21 14.72 -13.50
C THR A 1093 20.79 14.52 -14.01
N LEU A 1094 20.54 13.46 -14.79
CA LEU A 1094 19.27 13.18 -15.48
C LEU A 1094 18.80 14.30 -16.42
N LYS A 1095 19.74 15.13 -16.89
CA LYS A 1095 19.45 16.23 -17.83
C LYS A 1095 19.76 15.82 -19.26
N VAL A 1096 19.04 16.44 -20.20
CA VAL A 1096 19.35 16.33 -21.63
C VAL A 1096 20.68 17.02 -21.90
N ASN A 1097 21.65 16.26 -22.41
CA ASN A 1097 22.88 16.82 -22.96
C ASN A 1097 22.62 17.33 -24.38
N ARG A 1098 21.99 16.50 -25.22
CA ARG A 1098 21.71 16.81 -26.64
C ARG A 1098 20.44 16.09 -27.10
N ALA A 1099 19.75 16.67 -28.09
CA ALA A 1099 18.64 16.05 -28.78
C ALA A 1099 18.73 16.36 -30.27
N PHE A 1100 18.36 15.40 -31.12
CA PHE A 1100 18.37 15.60 -32.56
C PHE A 1100 17.28 14.76 -33.24
N GLN A 1101 16.89 15.18 -34.43
CA GLN A 1101 15.80 14.62 -35.19
C GLN A 1101 16.36 13.91 -36.44
N LEU A 1102 16.04 12.63 -36.61
CA LEU A 1102 16.40 11.90 -37.83
C LEU A 1102 15.54 12.36 -39.01
N PRO A 1103 16.07 12.28 -40.25
CA PRO A 1103 15.38 12.73 -41.46
C PRO A 1103 14.17 11.87 -41.86
N CYS A 1104 13.84 10.81 -41.12
CA CYS A 1104 12.63 10.02 -41.33
C CYS A 1104 12.00 9.60 -40.00
N GLN A 1105 10.69 9.32 -40.08
CA GLN A 1105 9.86 8.86 -38.98
C GLN A 1105 9.89 7.31 -38.92
N ASN A 1106 9.37 6.73 -37.84
CA ASN A 1106 9.38 5.29 -37.54
C ASN A 1106 10.76 4.73 -37.19
N LEU A 1107 11.45 5.36 -36.23
CA LEU A 1107 12.68 4.84 -35.63
C LEU A 1107 12.32 3.68 -34.68
N THR A 1108 12.70 2.46 -35.04
CA THR A 1108 12.27 1.24 -34.34
C THR A 1108 13.24 0.79 -33.26
N SER A 1109 14.56 0.98 -33.45
CA SER A 1109 15.58 0.60 -32.47
C SER A 1109 16.88 1.38 -32.67
N ILE A 1110 17.68 1.50 -31.61
CA ILE A 1110 19.03 2.07 -31.64
C ILE A 1110 20.05 1.09 -31.03
N LYS A 1111 21.29 1.14 -31.50
CA LYS A 1111 22.44 0.36 -30.97
C LYS A 1111 23.68 1.25 -30.93
N LEU A 1112 24.49 1.12 -29.90
CA LEU A 1112 25.70 1.93 -29.71
C LEU A 1112 26.95 1.03 -29.76
N HIS A 1113 27.92 1.39 -30.60
CA HIS A 1113 29.20 0.69 -30.69
C HIS A 1113 30.31 1.64 -31.18
N ASN A 1114 31.49 1.63 -30.54
CA ASN A 1114 32.64 2.49 -30.88
C ASN A 1114 32.28 3.97 -31.13
N ASP A 1115 31.54 4.58 -30.20
CA ASP A 1115 31.10 5.99 -30.32
C ASP A 1115 30.28 6.29 -31.59
N GLN A 1116 29.68 5.26 -32.19
CA GLN A 1116 28.73 5.34 -33.29
C GLN A 1116 27.37 4.85 -32.84
N LEU A 1117 26.36 5.70 -33.01
CA LEU A 1117 24.96 5.37 -32.80
C LEU A 1117 24.34 4.91 -34.13
N TRP A 1118 23.88 3.66 -34.13
CA TRP A 1118 23.18 3.02 -35.23
C TRP A 1118 21.69 3.12 -34.98
N CYS A 1119 20.97 3.74 -35.90
CA CYS A 1119 19.55 4.01 -35.78
C CYS A 1119 18.80 3.33 -36.92
N CYS A 1120 17.96 2.34 -36.58
CA CYS A 1120 17.16 1.63 -37.56
C CYS A 1120 15.79 2.28 -37.70
N THR A 1121 15.47 2.76 -38.89
CA THR A 1121 14.15 3.25 -39.24
C THR A 1121 13.48 2.29 -40.19
N GLY A 1122 12.16 2.40 -40.36
CA GLY A 1122 11.43 1.50 -41.25
C GLY A 1122 12.02 1.41 -42.67
N SER A 1123 12.69 2.44 -43.19
CA SER A 1123 13.22 2.44 -44.56
C SER A 1123 14.74 2.28 -44.67
N CYS A 1124 15.50 2.56 -43.61
CA CYS A 1124 16.96 2.61 -43.68
C CYS A 1124 17.62 2.50 -42.30
N ILE A 1125 18.91 2.16 -42.29
CA ILE A 1125 19.73 2.19 -41.08
C ILE A 1125 20.73 3.34 -41.20
N PHE A 1126 20.70 4.28 -40.25
CA PHE A 1126 21.63 5.40 -40.18
C PHE A 1126 22.74 5.12 -39.18
N VAL A 1127 23.95 5.60 -39.48
CA VAL A 1127 25.09 5.57 -38.57
C VAL A 1127 25.52 7.00 -38.29
N MET A 1128 25.66 7.36 -37.02
CA MET A 1128 26.04 8.72 -36.62
C MET A 1128 27.13 8.67 -35.55
N SER A 1129 28.05 9.63 -35.57
CA SER A 1129 28.99 9.79 -34.46
C SER A 1129 28.29 10.35 -33.22
N THR A 1130 28.61 9.86 -32.02
CA THR A 1130 28.13 10.44 -30.75
C THR A 1130 28.78 11.79 -30.42
N TYR A 1131 29.86 12.20 -31.11
CA TYR A 1131 30.52 13.48 -30.87
C TYR A 1131 29.91 14.61 -31.72
N GLU A 1132 29.82 14.38 -33.02
CA GLU A 1132 29.36 15.39 -33.99
C GLU A 1132 27.90 15.21 -34.42
N PHE A 1133 27.27 14.07 -34.09
CA PHE A 1133 25.92 13.67 -34.53
C PHE A 1133 25.65 13.92 -36.02
N ARG A 1134 26.71 13.86 -36.83
CA ARG A 1134 26.63 13.92 -38.28
C ARG A 1134 26.35 12.52 -38.81
N LEU A 1135 25.44 12.47 -39.78
CA LEU A 1135 25.20 11.27 -40.56
C LEU A 1135 26.51 10.84 -41.21
N GLN A 1136 27.05 9.71 -40.77
CA GLN A 1136 28.24 9.12 -41.36
C GLN A 1136 27.86 8.28 -42.57
N MET A 1137 26.83 7.45 -42.44
CA MET A 1137 26.43 6.49 -43.50
C MET A 1137 24.93 6.14 -43.41
N LYS A 1138 24.35 5.77 -44.57
CA LYS A 1138 22.96 5.31 -44.71
C LYS A 1138 22.92 4.00 -45.49
N ILE A 1139 22.26 2.98 -44.95
CA ILE A 1139 21.99 1.71 -45.63
C ILE A 1139 20.56 1.77 -46.17
N GLU A 1140 20.41 1.77 -47.50
CA GLU A 1140 19.13 1.71 -48.20
C GLU A 1140 18.97 0.35 -48.89
N HIS A 1141 17.75 -0.19 -48.89
CA HIS A 1141 17.45 -1.43 -49.58
C HIS A 1141 16.79 -1.16 -50.94
N HIS A 1142 17.47 -1.53 -52.03
CA HIS A 1142 16.98 -1.38 -53.40
C HIS A 1142 16.38 -2.69 -53.93
N LEU A 1143 15.18 -3.07 -53.50
CA LEU A 1143 14.38 -4.09 -54.19
C LEU A 1143 13.01 -3.52 -54.58
N LYS A 1144 12.58 -3.83 -55.81
CA LYS A 1144 11.36 -3.31 -56.46
C LYS A 1144 10.04 -3.95 -55.97
N ASP A 1145 10.07 -4.76 -54.92
CA ASP A 1145 8.88 -5.45 -54.41
C ASP A 1145 8.36 -4.86 -53.08
N VAL A 1146 7.07 -4.53 -53.12
CA VAL A 1146 6.09 -4.08 -52.12
C VAL A 1146 6.55 -3.87 -50.64
N CYS A 1147 6.33 -2.64 -50.14
CA CYS A 1147 6.12 -2.19 -48.74
C CYS A 1147 6.86 -2.91 -47.58
N SER A 1148 8.09 -3.36 -47.79
CA SER A 1148 8.90 -4.02 -46.74
C SER A 1148 9.64 -2.98 -45.90
N HIS A 1149 9.39 -2.90 -44.60
CA HIS A 1149 10.10 -2.01 -43.67
C HIS A 1149 11.01 -2.81 -42.72
N PHE A 1150 12.17 -2.27 -42.35
CA PHE A 1150 13.06 -2.89 -41.35
C PHE A 1150 12.33 -3.04 -40.02
N PHE A 1151 12.37 -4.25 -39.45
CA PHE A 1151 11.67 -4.57 -38.21
C PHE A 1151 12.63 -4.70 -37.03
N CYS A 1152 13.70 -5.47 -37.20
CA CYS A 1152 14.68 -5.73 -36.14
C CYS A 1152 16.10 -5.78 -36.72
N PHE A 1153 17.08 -5.27 -35.97
CA PHE A 1153 18.50 -5.33 -36.35
C PHE A 1153 19.40 -5.52 -35.13
N GLN A 1154 20.58 -6.09 -35.37
CA GLN A 1154 21.61 -6.31 -34.36
C GLN A 1154 23.00 -6.14 -34.97
N LEU A 1155 23.90 -5.51 -34.21
CA LEU A 1155 25.30 -5.37 -34.58
C LEU A 1155 26.09 -6.60 -34.12
N PHE A 1156 27.04 -7.02 -34.94
CA PHE A 1156 28.06 -8.01 -34.57
C PHE A 1156 29.44 -7.36 -34.76
N PRO A 1157 29.92 -6.64 -33.73
CA PRO A 1157 31.05 -5.76 -33.94
C PRO A 1157 32.39 -6.47 -34.12
N GLU A 1158 32.60 -7.61 -33.46
CA GLU A 1158 33.85 -8.39 -33.56
C GLU A 1158 34.11 -8.89 -34.99
N ARG A 1159 33.04 -9.02 -35.79
CA ARG A 1159 33.08 -9.45 -37.20
C ARG A 1159 32.89 -8.30 -38.19
N ASN A 1160 32.60 -7.08 -37.72
CA ASN A 1160 32.26 -5.94 -38.58
C ASN A 1160 31.00 -6.23 -39.42
N GLU A 1161 29.92 -6.70 -38.80
CA GLU A 1161 28.68 -7.06 -39.50
C GLU A 1161 27.43 -6.43 -38.87
N VAL A 1162 26.43 -6.18 -39.71
CA VAL A 1162 25.07 -5.78 -39.30
C VAL A 1162 24.09 -6.84 -39.79
N TRP A 1163 23.26 -7.33 -38.88
CA TRP A 1163 22.21 -8.30 -39.17
C TRP A 1163 20.87 -7.61 -39.06
N ALA A 1164 19.98 -7.74 -40.05
CA ALA A 1164 18.64 -7.17 -39.98
C ALA A 1164 17.58 -8.04 -40.66
N SER A 1165 16.32 -7.83 -40.27
CA SER A 1165 15.13 -8.45 -40.87
C SER A 1165 14.09 -7.41 -41.28
N TYR A 1166 13.27 -7.77 -42.28
CA TYR A 1166 12.10 -6.99 -42.69
C TYR A 1166 10.83 -7.52 -42.03
N SER A 1167 9.86 -6.64 -41.81
CA SER A 1167 8.54 -7.02 -41.31
C SER A 1167 7.86 -8.00 -42.28
N GLY A 1168 7.26 -9.06 -41.75
CA GLY A 1168 6.63 -10.12 -42.54
C GLY A 1168 7.58 -10.97 -43.39
N SER A 1169 8.89 -10.93 -43.15
CA SER A 1169 9.88 -11.74 -43.86
C SER A 1169 10.51 -12.82 -42.98
N SER A 1170 10.85 -13.95 -43.59
CA SER A 1170 11.60 -15.06 -43.01
C SER A 1170 13.11 -14.97 -43.25
N ASP A 1171 13.57 -13.89 -43.89
CA ASP A 1171 14.94 -13.73 -44.35
C ASP A 1171 15.74 -12.77 -43.46
N LEU A 1172 16.96 -13.17 -43.11
CA LEU A 1172 17.98 -12.34 -42.48
C LEU A 1172 18.96 -11.84 -43.52
N TYR A 1173 19.31 -10.57 -43.41
CA TYR A 1173 20.25 -9.90 -44.29
C TYR A 1173 21.46 -9.45 -43.48
N ILE A 1174 22.64 -9.71 -44.02
CA ILE A 1174 23.93 -9.43 -43.36
C ILE A 1174 24.73 -8.48 -44.26
N TRP A 1175 25.11 -7.34 -43.70
CA TRP A 1175 25.98 -6.36 -44.34
C TRP A 1175 27.33 -6.32 -43.64
N ASN A 1176 28.39 -6.10 -44.39
CA ASN A 1176 29.70 -5.79 -43.83
C ASN A 1176 29.76 -4.29 -43.45
N THR A 1177 30.15 -3.98 -42.21
CA THR A 1177 30.21 -2.58 -41.74
C THR A 1177 31.31 -1.76 -42.39
N ARG A 1178 32.29 -2.40 -43.04
CA ARG A 1178 33.37 -1.74 -43.79
C ARG A 1178 33.03 -1.50 -45.25
N ASP A 1179 32.08 -2.25 -45.81
CA ASP A 1179 31.69 -2.15 -47.21
C ASP A 1179 30.18 -2.44 -47.41
N PHE A 1180 29.40 -1.37 -47.39
CA PHE A 1180 27.95 -1.39 -47.64
C PHE A 1180 27.56 -1.40 -49.12
N SER A 1181 28.53 -1.29 -50.04
CA SER A 1181 28.27 -1.37 -51.48
C SER A 1181 28.12 -2.81 -51.98
N SER A 1182 28.57 -3.77 -51.16
CA SER A 1182 28.39 -5.20 -51.40
C SER A 1182 26.93 -5.64 -51.22
N THR A 1183 26.47 -6.58 -52.05
CA THR A 1183 25.13 -7.16 -51.89
C THR A 1183 25.04 -7.92 -50.57
N PRO A 1184 24.01 -7.70 -49.74
CA PRO A 1184 23.90 -8.35 -48.45
C PRO A 1184 23.80 -9.87 -48.59
N GLN A 1185 24.50 -10.58 -47.71
CA GLN A 1185 24.33 -12.02 -47.61
C GLN A 1185 22.96 -12.33 -47.01
N LYS A 1186 22.23 -13.26 -47.63
CA LYS A 1186 20.87 -13.63 -47.24
C LYS A 1186 20.85 -15.01 -46.59
N ILE A 1187 20.21 -15.13 -45.43
CA ILE A 1187 19.93 -16.41 -44.75
C ILE A 1187 18.42 -16.58 -44.65
N HIS A 1188 17.88 -17.62 -45.27
CA HIS A 1188 16.45 -17.94 -45.22
C HIS A 1188 16.16 -18.91 -44.06
N LEU A 1189 15.18 -18.57 -43.21
CA LEU A 1189 14.75 -19.42 -42.09
C LEU A 1189 13.55 -20.28 -42.49
N GLN A 1190 13.71 -21.61 -42.44
CA GLN A 1190 12.65 -22.56 -42.78
C GLN A 1190 11.56 -22.59 -41.69
N ASP A 1191 10.28 -22.69 -42.11
CA ASP A 1191 9.08 -22.65 -41.25
C ASP A 1191 8.90 -21.36 -40.45
N CYS A 1192 9.49 -20.26 -40.91
CA CYS A 1192 9.34 -18.93 -40.35
C CYS A 1192 8.38 -18.10 -41.20
N SER A 1193 7.39 -17.46 -40.58
CA SER A 1193 6.55 -16.45 -41.24
C SER A 1193 7.05 -15.02 -41.01
N GLU A 1194 7.59 -14.74 -39.83
CA GLU A 1194 8.10 -13.42 -39.47
C GLU A 1194 9.16 -13.52 -38.37
N ILE A 1195 10.25 -12.77 -38.51
CA ILE A 1195 11.28 -12.60 -37.47
C ILE A 1195 10.87 -11.46 -36.54
N THR A 1196 10.80 -11.73 -35.24
CA THR A 1196 10.23 -10.80 -34.25
C THR A 1196 11.28 -10.17 -33.34
N CYS A 1197 12.39 -10.86 -33.07
CA CYS A 1197 13.46 -10.34 -32.23
C CYS A 1197 14.78 -11.08 -32.51
N MET A 1198 15.91 -10.44 -32.22
CA MET A 1198 17.23 -11.07 -32.33
C MET A 1198 18.20 -10.53 -31.28
N ILE A 1199 19.18 -11.34 -30.89
CA ILE A 1199 20.25 -10.97 -29.97
C ILE A 1199 21.55 -11.70 -30.32
N GLN A 1200 22.69 -11.03 -30.12
CA GLN A 1200 24.01 -11.64 -30.21
C GLN A 1200 24.38 -12.25 -28.86
N VAL A 1201 24.83 -13.51 -28.85
CA VAL A 1201 25.38 -14.17 -27.66
C VAL A 1201 26.61 -14.97 -28.08
N LYS A 1202 27.78 -14.62 -27.54
CA LYS A 1202 29.08 -15.17 -27.99
C LYS A 1202 29.22 -15.07 -29.51
N ASN A 1203 29.59 -16.18 -30.19
CA ASN A 1203 29.74 -16.26 -31.64
C ASN A 1203 28.46 -16.74 -32.37
N GLN A 1204 27.29 -16.57 -31.74
CA GLN A 1204 26.00 -17.02 -32.26
C GLN A 1204 24.98 -15.88 -32.31
N MET A 1205 24.12 -15.93 -33.31
CA MET A 1205 22.95 -15.07 -33.45
C MET A 1205 21.70 -15.86 -33.09
N TRP A 1206 21.00 -15.41 -32.05
CA TRP A 1206 19.75 -16.00 -31.58
C TRP A 1206 18.58 -15.20 -32.11
N VAL A 1207 17.67 -15.87 -32.82
CA VAL A 1207 16.58 -15.21 -33.56
C VAL A 1207 15.25 -15.83 -33.15
N GLY A 1208 14.37 -15.02 -32.60
CA GLY A 1208 12.99 -15.39 -32.28
C GLY A 1208 12.07 -15.13 -33.46
N SER A 1209 11.13 -16.04 -33.69
CA SER A 1209 10.19 -15.94 -34.81
C SER A 1209 8.75 -16.26 -34.46
N ARG A 1210 7.89 -15.95 -35.42
CA ARG A 1210 6.53 -16.45 -35.57
C ARG A 1210 6.49 -17.45 -36.72
N GLY A 1211 6.07 -18.68 -36.47
CA GLY A 1211 5.80 -19.70 -37.48
C GLY A 1211 4.34 -20.18 -37.41
N THR A 1212 3.89 -20.86 -38.46
CA THR A 1212 2.58 -21.53 -38.51
C THR A 1212 2.77 -23.02 -38.76
N SER A 1213 2.20 -23.87 -37.90
CA SER A 1213 2.25 -25.32 -38.02
C SER A 1213 0.86 -25.88 -37.75
N GLN A 1214 0.29 -26.62 -38.73
CA GLN A 1214 -1.08 -27.17 -38.65
C GLN A 1214 -2.16 -26.12 -38.32
N GLY A 1215 -2.02 -24.90 -38.88
CA GLY A 1215 -2.98 -23.80 -38.65
C GLY A 1215 -2.87 -23.11 -37.28
N LYS A 1216 -1.98 -23.56 -36.40
CA LYS A 1216 -1.68 -22.89 -35.11
C LYS A 1216 -0.37 -22.11 -35.20
N ILE A 1217 -0.35 -20.95 -34.54
CA ILE A 1217 0.87 -20.15 -34.36
C ILE A 1217 1.82 -20.94 -33.46
N LYS A 1218 3.12 -20.95 -33.78
CA LYS A 1218 4.18 -21.49 -32.92
C LYS A 1218 5.40 -20.58 -32.94
N GLY A 1219 6.03 -20.41 -31.79
CA GLY A 1219 7.29 -19.67 -31.68
C GLY A 1219 8.48 -20.60 -31.84
N LYS A 1220 9.39 -20.24 -32.74
CA LYS A 1220 10.64 -20.97 -32.98
C LYS A 1220 11.82 -20.04 -32.71
N ILE A 1221 12.89 -20.60 -32.16
CA ILE A 1221 14.15 -19.88 -31.95
C ILE A 1221 15.21 -20.55 -32.83
N TYR A 1222 15.89 -19.77 -33.65
CA TYR A 1222 16.99 -20.21 -34.48
C TYR A 1222 18.30 -19.74 -33.87
N VAL A 1223 19.24 -20.67 -33.68
CA VAL A 1223 20.61 -20.36 -33.28
C VAL A 1223 21.47 -20.46 -34.52
N ILE A 1224 22.03 -19.35 -34.95
CA ILE A 1224 22.78 -19.23 -36.20
C ILE A 1224 24.26 -19.02 -35.89
N SER A 1225 25.12 -19.82 -36.52
CA SER A 1225 26.56 -19.65 -36.43
C SER A 1225 26.97 -18.35 -37.10
N ALA A 1226 27.57 -17.41 -36.36
CA ALA A 1226 28.09 -16.20 -36.98
C ALA A 1226 29.31 -16.49 -37.89
N GLU A 1227 29.98 -17.63 -37.69
CA GLU A 1227 31.10 -18.06 -38.54
C GLU A 1227 30.65 -18.77 -39.80
N LYS A 1228 29.78 -19.79 -39.67
CA LYS A 1228 29.34 -20.62 -40.80
C LYS A 1228 28.18 -20.01 -41.58
N LYS A 1229 27.49 -19.02 -41.02
CA LYS A 1229 26.27 -18.40 -41.60
C LYS A 1229 25.16 -19.41 -41.86
N THR A 1230 25.08 -20.45 -41.03
CA THR A 1230 24.08 -21.51 -41.10
C THR A 1230 23.37 -21.67 -39.77
N VAL A 1231 22.13 -22.15 -39.82
CA VAL A 1231 21.35 -22.50 -38.62
C VAL A 1231 21.99 -23.73 -37.95
N GLU A 1232 22.48 -23.58 -36.72
CA GLU A 1232 23.07 -24.67 -35.93
C GLU A 1232 22.01 -25.44 -35.14
N LYS A 1233 21.06 -24.72 -34.53
CA LYS A 1233 20.01 -25.30 -33.70
C LYS A 1233 18.66 -24.66 -34.03
N GLU A 1234 17.62 -25.48 -34.06
CA GLU A 1234 16.22 -25.06 -34.11
C GLU A 1234 15.52 -25.47 -32.82
N LEU A 1235 15.02 -24.48 -32.09
CA LEU A 1235 14.52 -24.66 -30.73
C LEU A 1235 13.01 -24.40 -30.68
N PHE A 1236 12.27 -25.38 -30.17
CA PHE A 1236 10.80 -25.39 -30.13
C PHE A 1236 10.28 -25.20 -28.71
N GLY A 1237 10.56 -24.04 -28.13
CA GLY A 1237 10.22 -23.74 -26.75
C GLY A 1237 8.87 -23.09 -26.54
N HIS A 1238 8.27 -22.47 -27.55
CA HIS A 1238 7.10 -21.64 -27.36
C HIS A 1238 5.90 -22.08 -28.21
N ALA A 1239 4.73 -22.13 -27.58
CA ALA A 1239 3.46 -22.43 -28.24
C ALA A 1239 2.84 -21.21 -28.92
N ASP A 1240 3.40 -20.01 -28.68
CA ASP A 1240 3.04 -18.74 -29.31
C ASP A 1240 4.32 -18.03 -29.80
N THR A 1241 4.15 -16.92 -30.50
CA THR A 1241 5.20 -16.04 -31.01
C THR A 1241 6.25 -15.70 -29.95
N VAL A 1242 7.53 -15.78 -30.30
CA VAL A 1242 8.62 -15.29 -29.43
C VAL A 1242 8.66 -13.78 -29.52
N LYS A 1243 8.42 -13.06 -28.43
CA LYS A 1243 8.34 -11.59 -28.42
C LYS A 1243 9.60 -10.89 -27.96
N ALA A 1244 10.31 -11.48 -27.01
CA ALA A 1244 11.46 -10.86 -26.37
C ALA A 1244 12.59 -11.88 -26.18
N LEU A 1245 13.84 -11.41 -26.28
CA LEU A 1245 15.04 -12.17 -25.97
C LEU A 1245 15.95 -11.35 -25.05
N CYS A 1246 16.63 -12.02 -24.12
CA CYS A 1246 17.56 -11.40 -23.19
C CYS A 1246 18.73 -12.35 -22.88
N SER A 1247 19.96 -11.84 -22.82
CA SER A 1247 21.14 -12.61 -22.39
C SER A 1247 21.38 -12.43 -20.89
N ALA A 1248 21.63 -13.53 -20.18
CA ALA A 1248 22.08 -13.52 -18.80
C ALA A 1248 23.54 -14.01 -18.76
N GLU A 1249 24.47 -13.05 -18.71
CA GLU A 1249 25.93 -13.26 -18.62
C GLU A 1249 26.49 -14.19 -19.70
N ASP A 1250 25.86 -14.24 -20.88
CA ASP A 1250 26.20 -15.14 -22.00
C ASP A 1250 26.22 -16.64 -21.63
N ARG A 1251 25.69 -16.98 -20.46
CA ARG A 1251 25.52 -18.37 -19.99
C ARG A 1251 24.13 -18.88 -20.35
N TYR A 1252 23.14 -18.00 -20.30
CA TYR A 1252 21.76 -18.32 -20.62
C TYR A 1252 21.15 -17.28 -21.55
N VAL A 1253 20.23 -17.74 -22.41
CA VAL A 1253 19.30 -16.89 -23.15
C VAL A 1253 17.91 -17.08 -22.55
N LEU A 1254 17.20 -15.98 -22.35
CA LEU A 1254 15.83 -15.94 -21.86
C LEU A 1254 14.94 -15.52 -23.02
N SER A 1255 13.85 -16.23 -23.28
CA SER A 1255 12.87 -15.86 -24.30
C SER A 1255 11.47 -15.71 -23.72
N GLY A 1256 10.77 -14.66 -24.11
CA GLY A 1256 9.40 -14.38 -23.68
C GLY A 1256 8.37 -14.67 -24.77
N ALA A 1257 7.24 -15.27 -24.41
CA ALA A 1257 6.17 -15.62 -25.34
C ALA A 1257 5.09 -14.52 -25.49
N GLY A 1258 4.31 -14.65 -26.56
CA GLY A 1258 3.06 -13.92 -26.79
C GLY A 1258 1.94 -14.28 -25.79
N ARG A 1259 0.76 -13.69 -25.98
CA ARG A 1259 -0.36 -13.74 -25.02
C ARG A 1259 -0.93 -15.14 -24.83
N GLU A 1260 -0.89 -15.99 -25.86
CA GLU A 1260 -1.51 -17.32 -25.77
C GLU A 1260 -0.73 -18.27 -24.84
N GLU A 1261 0.58 -18.05 -24.67
CA GLU A 1261 1.41 -18.82 -23.74
C GLU A 1261 1.83 -18.01 -22.50
N GLY A 1262 2.32 -16.79 -22.67
CA GLY A 1262 2.73 -15.89 -21.58
C GLY A 1262 3.83 -16.43 -20.66
N LYS A 1263 4.73 -17.29 -21.18
CA LYS A 1263 5.83 -17.91 -20.41
C LYS A 1263 7.21 -17.44 -20.86
N ILE A 1264 8.17 -17.50 -19.94
CA ILE A 1264 9.59 -17.30 -20.19
C ILE A 1264 10.26 -18.67 -20.31
N ALA A 1265 11.04 -18.92 -21.36
CA ALA A 1265 11.89 -20.10 -21.49
C ALA A 1265 13.37 -19.74 -21.30
N ILE A 1266 14.11 -20.62 -20.61
CA ILE A 1266 15.52 -20.39 -20.24
C ILE A 1266 16.39 -21.41 -20.95
N TRP A 1267 17.27 -20.92 -21.82
CA TRP A 1267 18.11 -21.70 -22.72
C TRP A 1267 19.56 -21.66 -22.28
N LYS A 1268 20.23 -22.80 -22.28
CA LYS A 1268 21.69 -22.89 -22.19
C LYS A 1268 22.30 -22.53 -23.54
N VAL A 1269 23.35 -21.72 -23.49
CA VAL A 1269 24.05 -21.26 -24.70
C VAL A 1269 24.93 -22.36 -25.31
N GLU A 1270 25.53 -23.21 -24.47
CA GLU A 1270 26.44 -24.29 -24.89
C GLU A 1270 25.77 -25.34 -25.78
#